data_AF-A0A7C4KM24-F1
#
_entry.id   AF-A0A7C4KM24-F1
#
_cell.length_a   1.000
_cell.length_b   1.000
_cell.length_c   1.000
_cell.angle_alpha   90.00
_cell.angle_beta   90.00
_cell.angle_gamma   90.00
#
_symmetry.space_group_name_H-M   'P 1'
#
loop_
_entity.id
_entity.type
_entity.pdbx_description
1 polymer ?
#
loop_
_entity_poly.entity_id
_entity_poly.type
_entity_poly.pdbx_seq_one_letter_code
_entity_poly.pdbx_strand_id
1 'polypeptide(L)'
;MMKRNLQLLALLATLAGQICLAQNEQPPVEDFKPSVLNQPNRQYPAVNSERRVRARIVAPQAQSVVLDFLGGAKYPMTKGEDGAWTVVTRPQDEGFHYYQIVIDGAGVPDPNTLYFYGGSRWGSGLEIPAHDQDFYSVQNVPHGQLREVLYYSKNASTTLRCFVYTPPDYEKNLSKRYPVLYLQHGGGEDETGWGRQGHTALIMDNLIAYGKARPFIIVMANSYVPGATVPPTNRPPAGAPAPGAAGPGRRFFNFSAFERVLIDDLIPHIDGNFRTLSDQPHRAMAGLSMGGMQTRAITLANLDKFSHIGIFSGGSISPTNITDMAAFKEKVKVVFVSYGSRENSTAAKANVAALQQAGIKCVYYESPDTGHEWQTWRRSLYQFAPLLFEDQPLPPAVAQPPAKTTAAAAAAPAATTASAPQSTAKIIRIKAGVSEPIKDAEGNVWMPDQGFEGGQTIQRPDIQIANTKSPDLYRAERYSMDSFSWPLPNGKYTVKLHFAETFEGISGPGERVFSFNVQGKEFKDFDPWVKAGGFLKAYIETVPVEVTDGKLKITFTPKVENPQICAIEIIPDGVTETSPAAPAPSTPATPAAPAIQAPATQPPASEATPVLKIDAGNVTGKVSPMFYGLMTEEINFSYEGGIYGELIRNRSFKADAIVPRVTPDTYEAGKYLPVTFRPDTKPRYWTEVGGASMVLDPANPLNEFLNVSLKLDASSASITNPAGVANGGYWGIPVKPKTTYSVSFFAKAAPGFAGSVTVSLESADGKITFAKADIRGVTTEWKKFTTKLTTGNVLPSKDNVFKLTTKSPGILWLQNVSLFPPTYKNRKNGNRADIMELLAALKPKFLRFPGGNYLEGNAFNQRFNWKETIGPVEQRPGHPSPWGYWSTDGLGLLEFAQWCEDLDMEPVLGVFAGYCLGQGGVIPAGPRLEPYVQEALEEIEYLIGDAKTTKWGAQRAKDGHPKPFRLTYVEIGNEDWFDRSGSYDGRFAQFYDAIKQKYPHLKVISSVGYEQPQNLWVKSRVPDLVDEHFYRNMEEMMAQAFRYDTYSRTNPTKIFCGEWATRVGSPTPNLSGALGDAAWMTGMERNADVVVMHCFAPLFVNVSQLTGQGRSMQWSSDLIGYDALTSYGSPSYYAHVMFSTMLGDEILATDSQNIPTRLWQRRGRGGATAPPQPIKEVFFSATREAKSGVIYLKVVNINASPRNIQIQISGAPRIRPTAEAVVLSGLSLEDTNSIEKPKNVIPRTEKWIGLSADFTREFPPYSITVLKLMTK
;
A
#
# COMPACT_ATOMS: atom_id res chain seq x y z
N MET A 1 61.69 41.26 30.20
CA MET A 1 60.62 42.10 30.81
C MET A 1 59.63 42.55 29.74
N MET A 2 58.43 42.98 30.13
CA MET A 2 57.49 43.85 29.39
C MET A 2 57.48 43.81 27.84
N LYS A 3 56.73 42.86 27.25
CA LYS A 3 55.80 43.12 26.10
C LYS A 3 54.82 41.95 25.81
N ARG A 4 54.41 41.21 26.85
CA ARG A 4 53.57 40.00 26.73
C ARG A 4 52.57 39.88 27.88
N ASN A 5 51.83 40.96 28.19
CA ASN A 5 50.92 41.01 29.35
C ASN A 5 49.71 41.95 29.19
N LEU A 6 49.31 42.32 27.97
CA LEU A 6 48.15 43.21 27.72
C LEU A 6 47.01 42.60 26.88
N GLN A 7 47.12 41.33 26.48
CA GLN A 7 46.05 40.59 25.78
C GLN A 7 45.37 39.52 26.65
N LEU A 8 45.77 39.37 27.93
CA LEU A 8 45.27 38.31 28.82
C LEU A 8 44.20 38.77 29.83
N LEU A 9 43.96 40.08 29.99
CA LEU A 9 42.92 40.59 30.90
C LEU A 9 41.55 40.82 30.23
N ALA A 10 41.49 40.85 28.90
CA ALA A 10 40.22 41.02 28.17
C ALA A 10 39.39 39.73 28.07
N LEU A 11 39.95 38.57 28.46
CA LEU A 11 39.35 37.24 28.28
C LEU A 11 38.85 36.58 29.58
N LEU A 12 38.86 37.32 30.70
CA LEU A 12 38.52 36.82 32.05
C LEU A 12 37.40 37.61 32.75
N ALA A 13 36.79 38.59 32.08
CA ALA A 13 35.71 39.43 32.62
C ALA A 13 34.30 39.01 32.15
N THR A 14 34.17 37.89 31.44
CA THR A 14 32.90 37.36 30.89
C THR A 14 32.53 35.99 31.47
N LEU A 15 33.15 35.60 32.60
CA LEU A 15 33.04 34.26 33.21
C LEU A 15 32.29 34.27 34.55
N ALA A 16 31.31 35.17 34.69
CA ALA A 16 30.29 35.16 35.74
C ALA A 16 29.06 35.97 35.27
N GLY A 17 27.89 35.34 35.13
CA GLY A 17 26.63 36.08 34.91
C GLY A 17 25.66 35.62 33.80
N GLN A 18 25.50 34.31 33.55
CA GLN A 18 24.27 33.80 32.92
C GLN A 18 23.65 32.69 33.76
N ILE A 19 22.62 33.06 34.53
CA ILE A 19 21.71 32.11 35.18
C ILE A 19 20.64 31.75 34.14
N CYS A 20 20.37 30.46 33.97
CA CYS A 20 19.35 29.99 33.04
C CYS A 20 17.94 30.39 33.50
N LEU A 21 17.14 30.90 32.56
CA LEU A 21 15.67 30.91 32.67
C LEU A 21 15.13 29.82 31.75
N ALA A 22 14.85 28.65 32.32
CA ALA A 22 14.06 27.63 31.63
C ALA A 22 12.58 28.05 31.66
N GLN A 23 11.89 28.02 30.52
CA GLN A 23 10.43 28.09 30.53
C GLN A 23 9.86 26.77 31.06
N ASN A 24 8.80 26.86 31.87
CA ASN A 24 8.10 25.70 32.42
C ASN A 24 7.29 25.00 31.32
N GLU A 25 7.88 24.07 30.57
CA GLU A 25 7.08 22.95 30.08
C GLU A 25 6.64 22.11 31.29
N GLN A 26 5.34 22.14 31.60
CA GLN A 26 4.71 20.99 32.23
C GLN A 26 5.04 19.78 31.35
N PRO A 27 5.55 18.66 31.90
CA PRO A 27 5.83 17.48 31.10
C PRO A 27 4.53 17.05 30.38
N PRO A 28 4.60 16.65 29.10
CA PRO A 28 3.42 16.36 28.30
C PRO A 28 2.60 15.24 28.97
N VAL A 29 1.28 15.36 28.93
CA VAL A 29 0.38 14.40 29.57
C VAL A 29 0.64 13.01 28.99
N GLU A 30 1.02 12.07 29.84
CA GLU A 30 1.52 10.74 29.45
C GLU A 30 0.43 9.78 28.92
N ASP A 31 -0.77 10.28 28.57
CA ASP A 31 -1.89 9.48 28.03
C ASP A 31 -1.80 9.23 26.50
N PHE A 32 -0.57 9.28 25.96
CA PHE A 32 -0.25 9.01 24.56
C PHE A 32 -0.80 7.67 24.08
N LYS A 33 -1.66 7.72 23.05
CA LYS A 33 -2.22 6.54 22.37
C LYS A 33 -1.61 6.42 20.97
N PRO A 34 -1.21 5.21 20.51
CA PRO A 34 -0.76 5.01 19.13
C PRO A 34 -1.78 5.57 18.13
N SER A 35 -1.33 6.25 17.08
CA SER A 35 -2.26 6.82 16.10
C SER A 35 -3.03 5.73 15.36
N VAL A 36 -4.29 6.01 15.01
CA VAL A 36 -5.13 5.12 14.21
C VAL A 36 -4.60 4.87 12.79
N LEU A 37 -3.61 5.66 12.35
CA LEU A 37 -2.92 5.51 11.06
C LEU A 37 -1.57 4.77 11.17
N ASN A 38 -1.25 4.20 12.34
CA ASN A 38 -0.10 3.32 12.52
C ASN A 38 -0.31 1.98 11.80
N GLN A 39 0.77 1.36 11.33
CA GLN A 39 0.75 -0.03 10.89
C GLN A 39 0.48 -0.97 12.08
N PRO A 40 -0.08 -2.18 11.86
CA PRO A 40 -0.39 -3.12 12.94
C PRO A 40 0.76 -3.32 13.93
N ASN A 41 0.42 -3.26 15.22
CA ASN A 41 1.33 -3.36 16.38
C ASN A 41 2.34 -2.21 16.58
N ARG A 42 2.38 -1.18 15.71
CA ARG A 42 3.30 -0.03 15.89
C ARG A 42 2.77 0.95 16.94
N GLN A 43 3.59 1.21 17.96
CA GLN A 43 3.24 2.09 19.08
C GLN A 43 3.46 3.59 18.81
N TYR A 44 4.22 3.93 17.77
CA TYR A 44 4.56 5.30 17.40
C TYR A 44 4.32 5.54 15.91
N PRO A 45 3.98 6.77 15.49
CA PRO A 45 3.66 7.94 16.32
C PRO A 45 2.45 7.69 17.22
N ALA A 46 2.42 8.40 18.35
CA ALA A 46 1.34 8.39 19.33
C ALA A 46 0.87 9.82 19.59
N VAL A 47 -0.41 10.01 19.90
CA VAL A 47 -1.02 11.31 20.17
C VAL A 47 -1.63 11.30 21.58
N ASN A 48 -1.38 12.34 22.37
CA ASN A 48 -1.98 12.48 23.71
C ASN A 48 -3.22 13.39 23.71
N SER A 49 -3.87 13.54 24.86
CA SER A 49 -5.03 14.42 25.06
C SER A 49 -4.76 15.90 24.75
N GLU A 50 -3.51 16.36 24.81
CA GLU A 50 -3.10 17.73 24.43
C GLU A 50 -2.90 17.92 22.91
N ARG A 51 -3.19 16.90 22.09
CA ARG A 51 -2.87 16.87 20.64
C ARG A 51 -1.35 16.95 20.35
N ARG A 52 -0.48 16.66 21.33
CA ARG A 52 0.96 16.51 21.11
C ARG A 52 1.26 15.15 20.49
N VAL A 53 2.29 15.08 19.65
CA VAL A 53 2.70 13.87 18.92
C VAL A 53 4.03 13.37 19.46
N ARG A 54 4.07 12.13 19.93
CA ARG A 54 5.29 11.42 20.29
C ARG A 54 5.70 10.50 19.14
N ALA A 55 6.81 10.80 18.48
CA ALA A 55 7.38 9.95 17.43
C ALA A 55 8.64 9.24 17.92
N ARG A 56 8.89 8.02 17.41
CA ARG A 56 10.11 7.24 17.69
C ARG A 56 10.54 6.42 16.47
N ILE A 57 11.81 6.49 16.10
CA ILE A 57 12.40 5.66 15.03
C ILE A 57 13.77 5.11 15.45
N VAL A 58 14.07 3.85 15.14
CA VAL A 58 15.37 3.24 15.46
C VAL A 58 16.34 3.52 14.31
N ALA A 59 17.35 4.36 14.56
CA ALA A 59 18.34 4.76 13.56
C ALA A 59 19.73 4.97 14.24
N PRO A 60 20.36 3.89 14.75
CA PRO A 60 21.54 3.97 15.62
C PRO A 60 22.77 4.61 14.96
N GLN A 61 22.89 4.54 13.63
CA GLN A 61 24.01 5.13 12.88
C GLN A 61 23.75 6.55 12.37
N ALA A 62 22.52 7.05 12.47
CA ALA A 62 22.21 8.41 12.04
C ALA A 62 22.97 9.46 12.89
N GLN A 63 23.25 10.61 12.30
CA GLN A 63 23.86 11.77 12.98
C GLN A 63 22.80 12.83 13.34
N SER A 64 21.71 12.86 12.58
CA SER A 64 20.58 13.77 12.72
C SER A 64 19.28 13.10 12.27
N VAL A 65 18.21 13.30 13.03
CA VAL A 65 16.86 12.87 12.65
C VAL A 65 15.87 13.99 12.98
N VAL A 66 14.95 14.29 12.06
CA VAL A 66 13.95 15.36 12.20
C VAL A 66 12.58 14.85 11.78
N LEU A 67 11.56 15.04 12.62
CA LEU A 67 10.16 14.83 12.26
C LEU A 67 9.66 16.07 11.51
N ASP A 68 9.19 15.92 10.28
CA ASP A 68 8.97 17.01 9.33
C ASP A 68 7.54 16.97 8.77
N PHE A 69 6.67 17.86 9.27
CA PHE A 69 5.29 17.98 8.79
C PHE A 69 5.26 18.76 7.48
N LEU A 70 4.59 18.21 6.46
CA LEU A 70 4.65 18.73 5.09
C LEU A 70 3.90 20.06 4.95
N GLY A 71 4.66 21.15 4.87
CA GLY A 71 4.12 22.52 4.91
C GLY A 71 3.91 23.07 6.32
N GLY A 72 4.28 22.29 7.34
CA GLY A 72 4.19 22.64 8.76
C GLY A 72 5.56 22.74 9.44
N ALA A 73 5.57 22.43 10.75
CA ALA A 73 6.76 22.55 11.58
C ALA A 73 7.69 21.32 11.49
N LYS A 74 8.98 21.55 11.79
CA LYS A 74 10.02 20.52 11.85
C LYS A 74 10.56 20.40 13.27
N TYR A 75 10.67 19.18 13.76
CA TYR A 75 11.07 18.88 15.14
C TYR A 75 12.30 17.96 15.13
N PRO A 76 13.50 18.48 15.45
CA PRO A 76 14.67 17.65 15.68
C PRO A 76 14.39 16.61 16.76
N MET A 77 14.82 15.37 16.52
CA MET A 77 14.64 14.26 17.44
C MET A 77 15.92 14.07 18.27
N THR A 78 15.77 13.51 19.48
CA THR A 78 16.88 13.23 20.40
C THR A 78 17.21 11.74 20.38
N LYS A 79 18.51 11.40 20.29
CA LYS A 79 19.00 10.01 20.27
C LYS A 79 19.14 9.45 21.68
N GLY A 80 18.45 8.35 21.97
CA GLY A 80 18.59 7.57 23.20
C GLY A 80 19.70 6.51 23.13
N GLU A 81 20.02 5.93 24.29
CA GLU A 81 21.06 4.90 24.44
C GLU A 81 20.72 3.58 23.70
N ASP A 82 19.44 3.33 23.44
CA ASP A 82 18.95 2.20 22.62
C ASP A 82 19.14 2.42 21.11
N GLY A 83 19.70 3.56 20.70
CA GLY A 83 19.86 3.93 19.29
C GLY A 83 18.57 4.40 18.61
N ALA A 84 17.49 4.59 19.37
CA ALA A 84 16.27 5.20 18.89
C ALA A 84 16.31 6.72 19.02
N TRP A 85 15.71 7.39 18.05
CA TRP A 85 15.45 8.81 18.06
C TRP A 85 14.02 9.03 18.51
N THR A 86 13.80 9.97 19.43
CA THR A 86 12.47 10.32 19.96
C THR A 86 12.23 11.82 19.91
N VAL A 87 10.97 12.23 19.75
CA VAL A 87 10.54 13.61 19.95
C VAL A 87 9.10 13.65 20.45
N VAL A 88 8.77 14.67 21.24
CA VAL A 88 7.38 15.08 21.50
C VAL A 88 7.19 16.46 20.92
N THR A 89 6.16 16.66 20.10
CA THR A 89 5.86 17.96 19.48
C THR A 89 5.15 18.90 20.46
N ARG A 90 4.99 20.17 20.06
CA ARG A 90 3.89 21.02 20.55
C ARG A 90 2.52 20.41 20.16
N PRO A 91 1.38 20.87 20.70
CA PRO A 91 0.06 20.54 20.15
C PRO A 91 0.01 20.80 18.64
N GLN A 92 -0.49 19.81 17.88
CA GLN A 92 -0.80 19.97 16.45
C GLN A 92 -2.29 20.31 16.27
N ASP A 93 -2.63 20.81 15.08
CA ASP A 93 -4.00 21.12 14.67
C ASP A 93 -4.85 19.85 14.47
N GLU A 94 -6.17 19.98 14.56
CA GLU A 94 -7.10 18.84 14.51
C GLU A 94 -7.32 18.29 13.09
N GLY A 95 -7.41 16.96 12.99
CA GLY A 95 -7.62 16.26 11.73
C GLY A 95 -6.34 15.62 11.15
N PHE A 96 -6.31 15.46 9.83
CA PHE A 96 -5.27 14.73 9.13
C PHE A 96 -4.07 15.61 8.73
N HIS A 97 -2.86 15.13 9.06
CA HIS A 97 -1.58 15.75 8.74
C HIS A 97 -0.66 14.83 7.92
N TYR A 98 -0.01 15.40 6.89
CA TYR A 98 1.09 14.75 6.19
C TYR A 98 2.41 15.00 6.92
N TYR A 99 3.25 13.97 7.04
CA TYR A 99 4.61 14.12 7.58
C TYR A 99 5.61 13.16 6.93
N GLN A 100 6.89 13.37 7.27
CA GLN A 100 8.01 12.48 6.96
C GLN A 100 9.02 12.49 8.11
N ILE A 101 10.03 11.61 8.03
CA ILE A 101 11.21 11.67 8.87
C ILE A 101 12.40 11.98 7.97
N VAL A 102 13.16 13.02 8.30
CA VAL A 102 14.41 13.36 7.61
C VAL A 102 15.57 12.77 8.41
N ILE A 103 16.28 11.80 7.83
CA ILE A 103 17.46 11.15 8.43
C ILE A 103 18.68 11.61 7.65
N ASP A 104 19.62 12.31 8.30
CA ASP A 104 20.86 12.81 7.69
C ASP A 104 20.64 13.56 6.35
N GLY A 105 19.58 14.38 6.31
CA GLY A 105 19.15 15.15 5.14
C GLY A 105 18.25 14.40 4.15
N ALA A 106 18.13 13.08 4.24
CA ALA A 106 17.24 12.28 3.40
C ALA A 106 15.82 12.20 3.99
N GLY A 107 14.86 12.87 3.35
CA GLY A 107 13.44 12.77 3.70
C GLY A 107 12.83 11.44 3.27
N VAL A 108 12.44 10.60 4.23
CA VAL A 108 11.80 9.30 4.03
C VAL A 108 10.42 9.24 4.71
N PRO A 109 9.43 8.52 4.15
CA PRO A 109 8.22 8.18 4.89
C PRO A 109 8.57 7.41 6.18
N ASP A 110 7.80 7.63 7.24
CA ASP A 110 7.95 6.90 8.49
C ASP A 110 7.47 5.45 8.31
N PRO A 111 8.35 4.44 8.49
CA PRO A 111 8.00 3.03 8.29
C PRO A 111 7.01 2.49 9.33
N ASN A 112 6.61 3.28 10.34
CA ASN A 112 5.62 2.88 11.33
C ASN A 112 4.17 3.23 10.95
N THR A 113 3.92 4.10 9.95
CA THR A 113 2.57 4.55 9.55
C THR A 113 2.11 4.01 8.19
N LEU A 114 0.81 4.15 7.93
CA LEU A 114 0.22 4.01 6.60
C LEU A 114 0.64 5.17 5.69
N TYR A 115 0.72 4.89 4.39
CA TYR A 115 1.10 5.88 3.38
C TYR A 115 -0.10 6.44 2.61
N PHE A 116 -0.01 7.73 2.32
CA PHE A 116 -1.02 8.54 1.64
C PHE A 116 -0.34 9.32 0.51
N TYR A 117 -1.06 9.53 -0.59
CA TYR A 117 -0.57 10.39 -1.67
C TYR A 117 -0.99 11.83 -1.38
N GLY A 118 -0.03 12.76 -1.41
CA GLY A 118 -0.25 14.18 -1.13
C GLY A 118 1.03 15.00 -1.31
N GLY A 119 0.90 16.27 -1.69
CA GLY A 119 2.06 17.10 -2.07
C GLY A 119 2.88 16.52 -3.24
N SER A 120 2.21 15.89 -4.20
CA SER A 120 2.76 15.24 -5.40
C SER A 120 3.65 14.02 -5.14
N ARG A 121 3.49 13.34 -4.00
CA ARG A 121 4.29 12.17 -3.60
C ARG A 121 3.53 11.25 -2.63
N TRP A 122 4.07 10.06 -2.41
CA TRP A 122 3.69 9.24 -1.25
C TRP A 122 4.42 9.73 0.01
N GLY A 123 3.70 9.90 1.11
CA GLY A 123 4.22 10.29 2.42
C GLY A 123 3.45 9.61 3.56
N SER A 124 3.87 9.85 4.80
CA SER A 124 3.19 9.33 5.99
C SER A 124 2.03 10.25 6.39
N GLY A 125 0.97 9.65 6.93
CA GLY A 125 -0.19 10.35 7.47
C GLY A 125 -0.33 10.17 8.97
N LEU A 126 -0.81 11.20 9.66
CA LEU A 126 -1.13 11.20 11.08
C LEU A 126 -2.51 11.82 11.30
N GLU A 127 -3.38 11.14 12.04
CA GLU A 127 -4.66 11.71 12.47
C GLU A 127 -4.53 12.25 13.90
N ILE A 128 -4.81 13.53 14.08
CA ILE A 128 -4.95 14.21 15.37
C ILE A 128 -6.45 14.24 15.70
N PRO A 129 -6.91 13.64 16.82
CA PRO A 129 -8.34 13.57 17.14
C PRO A 129 -9.00 14.95 17.17
N ALA A 130 -10.02 15.15 16.33
CA ALA A 130 -10.80 16.38 16.31
C ALA A 130 -11.97 16.31 17.30
N HIS A 131 -12.33 17.44 17.90
CA HIS A 131 -13.45 17.50 18.85
C HIS A 131 -14.80 17.15 18.19
N ASP A 132 -14.93 17.37 16.89
CA ASP A 132 -16.14 17.11 16.10
C ASP A 132 -16.04 15.84 15.22
N GLN A 133 -15.06 14.97 15.45
CA GLN A 133 -14.77 13.81 14.59
C GLN A 133 -15.94 12.82 14.39
N ASP A 134 -16.98 12.87 15.22
CA ASP A 134 -18.15 11.99 15.14
C ASP A 134 -18.89 12.04 13.79
N PHE A 135 -18.78 13.12 13.01
CA PHE A 135 -19.43 13.19 11.69
C PHE A 135 -18.70 12.39 10.60
N TYR A 136 -17.40 12.08 10.77
CA TYR A 136 -16.59 11.30 9.83
C TYR A 136 -15.96 10.03 10.42
N SER A 137 -16.23 9.73 11.69
CA SER A 137 -15.88 8.46 12.31
C SER A 137 -16.82 7.32 11.89
N VAL A 138 -16.41 6.08 12.14
CA VAL A 138 -17.23 4.89 11.88
C VAL A 138 -18.31 4.77 12.95
N GLN A 139 -19.55 5.08 12.56
CA GLN A 139 -20.75 4.89 13.39
C GLN A 139 -21.41 3.54 13.08
N ASN A 140 -22.24 3.02 13.98
CA ASN A 140 -23.05 1.82 13.71
C ASN A 140 -24.26 2.16 12.82
N VAL A 141 -24.00 2.41 11.54
CA VAL A 141 -25.00 2.83 10.53
C VAL A 141 -24.91 1.93 9.28
N PRO A 142 -25.94 1.89 8.42
CA PRO A 142 -25.81 1.27 7.12
C PRO A 142 -24.72 1.96 6.31
N HIS A 143 -23.70 1.22 5.88
CA HIS A 143 -22.57 1.76 5.12
C HIS A 143 -22.74 1.68 3.60
N GLY A 144 -22.29 2.73 2.92
CA GLY A 144 -22.09 2.81 1.49
C GLY A 144 -20.75 2.18 1.10
N GLN A 145 -20.32 2.42 -0.13
CA GLN A 145 -19.18 1.69 -0.70
C GLN A 145 -18.36 2.56 -1.63
N LEU A 146 -17.08 2.70 -1.31
CA LEU A 146 -16.07 3.35 -2.14
C LEU A 146 -15.47 2.32 -3.11
N ARG A 147 -15.71 2.48 -4.41
CA ARG A 147 -15.32 1.53 -5.47
C ARG A 147 -14.18 2.11 -6.29
N GLU A 148 -13.11 1.35 -6.52
CA GLU A 148 -12.08 1.69 -7.52
C GLU A 148 -12.60 1.39 -8.93
N VAL A 149 -12.51 2.36 -9.85
CA VAL A 149 -13.03 2.27 -11.22
C VAL A 149 -11.94 2.68 -12.20
N LEU A 150 -11.70 1.81 -13.20
CA LEU A 150 -10.82 2.07 -14.32
C LEU A 150 -11.65 2.33 -15.57
N TYR A 151 -11.38 3.43 -16.27
CA TYR A 151 -12.06 3.82 -17.50
C TYR A 151 -11.05 4.25 -18.57
N TYR A 152 -11.29 3.86 -19.82
CA TYR A 152 -10.46 4.35 -20.93
C TYR A 152 -10.96 5.72 -21.37
N SER A 153 -10.10 6.74 -21.27
CA SER A 153 -10.38 8.08 -21.80
C SER A 153 -9.77 8.21 -23.20
N LYS A 154 -10.60 8.61 -24.16
CA LYS A 154 -10.19 8.95 -25.52
C LYS A 154 -9.36 10.23 -25.53
N ASN A 155 -9.78 11.24 -24.74
CA ASN A 155 -9.08 12.52 -24.63
C ASN A 155 -7.68 12.40 -24.00
N ALA A 156 -7.48 11.45 -23.09
CA ALA A 156 -6.17 11.13 -22.52
C ALA A 156 -5.42 10.02 -23.29
N SER A 157 -6.08 9.35 -24.23
CA SER A 157 -5.58 8.18 -24.98
C SER A 157 -4.99 7.07 -24.08
N THR A 158 -5.56 6.88 -22.89
CA THR A 158 -5.09 5.92 -21.89
C THR A 158 -6.19 5.52 -20.91
N THR A 159 -5.95 4.46 -20.14
CA THR A 159 -6.81 4.08 -19.01
C THR A 159 -6.52 4.99 -17.82
N LEU A 160 -7.54 5.72 -17.37
CA LEU A 160 -7.52 6.54 -16.16
C LEU A 160 -8.28 5.83 -15.02
N ARG A 161 -8.13 6.39 -13.81
CA ARG A 161 -8.77 5.88 -12.59
C ARG A 161 -9.62 6.95 -11.90
N CYS A 162 -10.70 6.51 -11.30
CA CYS A 162 -11.48 7.27 -10.34
C CYS A 162 -11.99 6.35 -9.21
N PHE A 163 -12.38 6.94 -8.09
CA PHE A 163 -13.12 6.28 -7.03
C PHE A 163 -14.57 6.73 -7.04
N VAL A 164 -15.51 5.80 -6.84
CA VAL A 164 -16.95 6.08 -6.85
C VAL A 164 -17.57 5.60 -5.55
N TYR A 165 -18.10 6.53 -4.74
CA TYR A 165 -18.95 6.21 -3.60
C TYR A 165 -20.38 5.95 -4.07
N THR A 166 -20.93 4.80 -3.68
CA THR A 166 -22.35 4.46 -3.83
C THR A 166 -23.02 4.35 -2.45
N PRO A 167 -24.21 4.95 -2.24
CA PRO A 167 -24.83 5.06 -0.91
C PRO A 167 -25.36 3.73 -0.32
N PRO A 168 -25.73 3.68 0.98
CA PRO A 168 -26.07 2.44 1.69
C PRO A 168 -27.35 1.71 1.23
N ASP A 169 -28.18 2.36 0.41
CA ASP A 169 -29.37 1.77 -0.21
C ASP A 169 -29.18 1.42 -1.69
N TYR A 170 -28.00 1.72 -2.26
CA TYR A 170 -27.73 1.62 -3.69
C TYR A 170 -28.07 0.24 -4.27
N GLU A 171 -27.61 -0.83 -3.61
CA GLU A 171 -27.86 -2.22 -4.05
C GLU A 171 -29.20 -2.79 -3.53
N LYS A 172 -29.93 -2.06 -2.69
CA LYS A 172 -31.22 -2.51 -2.11
C LYS A 172 -32.40 -2.27 -3.05
N ASN A 173 -32.31 -1.26 -3.92
CA ASN A 173 -33.32 -1.00 -4.94
C ASN A 173 -32.66 -0.73 -6.32
N LEU A 174 -32.77 -1.72 -7.21
CA LEU A 174 -32.17 -1.67 -8.55
C LEU A 174 -32.93 -0.80 -9.56
N SER A 175 -34.21 -0.46 -9.31
CA SER A 175 -34.95 0.49 -10.15
C SER A 175 -34.60 1.95 -9.80
N LYS A 176 -34.26 2.23 -8.53
CA LYS A 176 -33.86 3.57 -8.09
C LYS A 176 -32.67 4.09 -8.89
N ARG A 177 -32.73 5.38 -9.22
CA ARG A 177 -31.64 6.17 -9.81
C ARG A 177 -31.22 7.26 -8.82
N TYR A 178 -29.97 7.69 -8.93
CA TYR A 178 -29.29 8.51 -7.94
C TYR A 178 -28.67 9.75 -8.59
N PRO A 179 -28.81 10.95 -8.01
CA PRO A 179 -28.02 12.10 -8.40
C PRO A 179 -26.51 11.83 -8.26
N VAL A 180 -25.67 12.66 -8.90
CA VAL A 180 -24.21 12.47 -8.93
C VAL A 180 -23.46 13.76 -8.61
N LEU A 181 -22.53 13.69 -7.66
CA LEU A 181 -21.55 14.74 -7.35
C LEU A 181 -20.17 14.36 -7.88
N TYR A 182 -19.59 15.19 -8.75
CA TYR A 182 -18.21 15.05 -9.20
C TYR A 182 -17.29 15.88 -8.29
N LEU A 183 -16.45 15.22 -7.49
CA LEU A 183 -15.73 15.79 -6.35
C LEU A 183 -14.21 15.78 -6.57
N GLN A 184 -13.63 16.95 -6.88
CA GLN A 184 -12.24 17.09 -7.33
C GLN A 184 -11.24 17.36 -6.20
N HIS A 185 -10.05 16.78 -6.33
CA HIS A 185 -8.96 16.87 -5.36
C HIS A 185 -8.13 18.17 -5.49
N GLY A 186 -7.22 18.39 -4.54
CA GLY A 186 -6.34 19.56 -4.49
C GLY A 186 -5.10 19.48 -5.38
N GLY A 187 -4.30 20.54 -5.35
CA GLY A 187 -2.98 20.56 -5.99
C GLY A 187 -2.01 19.62 -5.28
N GLY A 188 -1.43 18.67 -6.00
CA GLY A 188 -0.55 17.63 -5.44
C GLY A 188 -1.27 16.46 -4.75
N GLU A 189 -2.59 16.42 -4.79
CA GLU A 189 -3.42 15.28 -4.39
C GLU A 189 -3.73 14.39 -5.61
N ASP A 190 -4.39 13.24 -5.39
CA ASP A 190 -4.91 12.35 -6.44
C ASP A 190 -6.36 11.90 -6.16
N GLU A 191 -6.87 10.97 -6.97
CA GLU A 191 -8.21 10.39 -6.83
C GLU A 191 -8.46 9.65 -5.51
N THR A 192 -7.42 9.31 -4.75
CA THR A 192 -7.55 8.61 -3.46
C THR A 192 -7.84 9.57 -2.31
N GLY A 193 -7.47 10.85 -2.44
CA GLY A 193 -7.46 11.84 -1.34
C GLY A 193 -8.80 11.99 -0.63
N TRP A 194 -9.88 12.27 -1.37
CA TRP A 194 -11.22 12.42 -0.79
C TRP A 194 -11.75 11.14 -0.12
N GLY A 195 -11.42 9.97 -0.66
CA GLY A 195 -11.84 8.69 -0.10
C GLY A 195 -11.11 8.31 1.19
N ARG A 196 -9.79 8.58 1.25
CA ARG A 196 -8.92 8.19 2.37
C ARG A 196 -8.73 9.30 3.40
N GLN A 197 -8.13 10.42 3.02
CA GLN A 197 -7.91 11.58 3.88
C GLN A 197 -9.24 12.33 4.16
N GLY A 198 -10.06 12.53 3.12
CA GLY A 198 -11.32 13.27 3.19
C GLY A 198 -12.51 12.52 3.79
N HIS A 199 -12.39 11.21 4.08
CA HIS A 199 -13.43 10.34 4.65
C HIS A 199 -14.83 10.45 4.00
N THR A 200 -14.90 10.75 2.70
CA THR A 200 -16.16 11.02 1.97
C THR A 200 -17.26 9.96 2.20
N ALA A 201 -16.90 8.67 2.27
CA ALA A 201 -17.86 7.60 2.51
C ALA A 201 -18.52 7.69 3.90
N LEU A 202 -17.73 7.88 4.97
CA LEU A 202 -18.24 7.93 6.35
C LEU A 202 -19.10 9.18 6.58
N ILE A 203 -18.67 10.32 6.05
CA ILE A 203 -19.44 11.57 6.08
C ILE A 203 -20.83 11.38 5.46
N MET A 204 -20.90 10.73 4.28
CA MET A 204 -22.16 10.48 3.60
C MET A 204 -23.02 9.43 4.28
N ASP A 205 -22.44 8.33 4.74
CA ASP A 205 -23.17 7.26 5.45
C ASP A 205 -23.85 7.80 6.72
N ASN A 206 -23.10 8.57 7.52
CA ASN A 206 -23.61 9.21 8.72
C ASN A 206 -24.72 10.22 8.39
N LEU A 207 -24.51 11.10 7.39
CA LEU A 207 -25.54 12.07 6.96
C LEU A 207 -26.80 11.40 6.42
N ILE A 208 -26.69 10.29 5.68
CA ILE A 208 -27.84 9.56 5.13
C ILE A 208 -28.60 8.83 6.23
N ALA A 209 -27.91 8.14 7.15
CA ALA A 209 -28.54 7.39 8.24
C ALA A 209 -29.28 8.29 9.24
N TYR A 210 -28.77 9.50 9.48
CA TYR A 210 -29.43 10.52 10.30
C TYR A 210 -30.46 11.37 9.52
N GLY A 211 -30.77 11.04 8.27
CA GLY A 211 -31.76 11.75 7.44
C GLY A 211 -31.38 13.20 7.07
N LYS A 212 -30.11 13.58 7.20
CA LYS A 212 -29.59 14.93 6.96
C LYS A 212 -29.16 15.16 5.51
N ALA A 213 -28.78 14.12 4.79
CA ALA A 213 -28.56 14.16 3.34
C ALA A 213 -29.28 13.01 2.65
N ARG A 214 -29.46 13.12 1.34
CA ARG A 214 -30.09 12.07 0.52
C ARG A 214 -29.04 11.12 -0.04
N PRO A 215 -29.40 9.86 -0.31
CA PRO A 215 -28.58 8.98 -1.12
C PRO A 215 -28.26 9.57 -2.50
N PHE A 216 -26.99 9.88 -2.75
CA PHE A 216 -26.45 10.23 -4.08
C PHE A 216 -25.05 9.62 -4.27
N ILE A 217 -24.60 9.54 -5.53
CA ILE A 217 -23.30 8.98 -5.92
C ILE A 217 -22.24 10.10 -5.84
N ILE A 218 -21.01 9.78 -5.42
CA ILE A 218 -19.87 10.72 -5.48
C ILE A 218 -18.75 10.12 -6.32
N VAL A 219 -18.27 10.86 -7.32
CA VAL A 219 -17.18 10.47 -8.23
C VAL A 219 -15.95 11.33 -7.93
N MET A 220 -14.87 10.71 -7.50
CA MET A 220 -13.58 11.32 -7.19
C MET A 220 -12.57 10.87 -8.24
N ALA A 221 -12.16 11.76 -9.15
CA ALA A 221 -11.33 11.41 -10.30
C ALA A 221 -9.99 12.14 -10.28
N ASN A 222 -8.97 11.58 -10.94
CA ASN A 222 -7.70 12.28 -11.10
C ASN A 222 -7.85 13.38 -12.16
N SER A 223 -7.50 14.60 -11.80
CA SER A 223 -7.59 15.78 -12.67
C SER A 223 -6.29 16.09 -13.44
N TYR A 224 -5.21 15.34 -13.19
CA TYR A 224 -3.96 15.42 -13.96
C TYR A 224 -4.02 14.50 -15.19
N VAL A 225 -4.44 15.05 -16.32
CA VAL A 225 -4.54 14.33 -17.60
C VAL A 225 -3.14 14.04 -18.17
N PRO A 226 -2.75 12.76 -18.38
CA PRO A 226 -1.48 12.41 -19.01
C PRO A 226 -1.35 12.99 -20.43
N GLY A 227 -0.14 13.42 -20.79
CA GLY A 227 0.14 14.03 -22.10
C GLY A 227 -0.32 15.48 -22.27
N ALA A 228 -1.17 16.01 -21.38
CA ALA A 228 -1.54 17.42 -21.40
C ALA A 228 -0.37 18.30 -20.91
N THR A 229 -0.02 19.34 -21.66
CA THR A 229 1.02 20.31 -21.26
C THR A 229 0.51 21.21 -20.14
N VAL A 230 0.73 20.81 -18.90
CA VAL A 230 0.64 21.71 -17.73
C VAL A 230 1.68 22.84 -17.92
N PRO A 231 1.31 24.12 -17.79
CA PRO A 231 2.29 25.21 -17.82
C PRO A 231 3.37 24.98 -16.75
N PRO A 232 4.66 25.07 -17.08
CA PRO A 232 5.72 24.63 -16.17
C PRO A 232 5.69 25.42 -14.87
N THR A 233 5.68 24.71 -13.75
CA THR A 233 6.03 25.24 -12.43
C THR A 233 7.53 25.54 -12.40
N ASN A 234 7.91 26.68 -12.99
CA ASN A 234 9.30 27.08 -13.23
C ASN A 234 10.20 26.90 -11.99
N ARG A 235 10.96 25.81 -11.99
CA ARG A 235 12.20 25.68 -11.22
C ARG A 235 13.35 25.98 -12.20
N PRO A 236 14.02 27.14 -12.11
CA PRO A 236 15.11 27.45 -13.01
C PRO A 236 16.28 26.47 -12.79
N PRO A 237 17.03 26.10 -13.85
CA PRO A 237 18.33 25.45 -13.70
C PRO A 237 19.28 26.31 -12.88
N ALA A 238 20.16 25.69 -12.09
CA ALA A 238 21.15 26.42 -11.31
C ALA A 238 22.20 27.06 -12.24
N GLY A 239 22.41 28.38 -12.11
CA GLY A 239 23.58 29.08 -12.67
C GLY A 239 23.34 30.08 -13.81
N ALA A 240 22.10 30.34 -14.25
CA ALA A 240 21.83 31.31 -15.33
C ALA A 240 21.38 32.69 -14.79
N PRO A 241 21.94 33.82 -15.30
CA PRO A 241 21.49 35.17 -14.94
C PRO A 241 20.15 35.55 -15.62
N ALA A 242 19.34 36.36 -14.96
CA ALA A 242 17.95 36.65 -15.36
C ALA A 242 17.81 37.87 -16.31
N PRO A 243 17.16 37.73 -17.48
CA PRO A 243 16.83 38.88 -18.34
C PRO A 243 15.44 39.48 -18.06
N GLY A 244 15.41 40.80 -17.86
CA GLY A 244 14.40 41.71 -18.45
C GLY A 244 12.90 41.44 -18.27
N ALA A 245 12.35 41.88 -17.14
CA ALA A 245 11.01 42.47 -16.94
C ALA A 245 9.85 42.17 -17.95
N ALA A 246 8.84 41.45 -17.46
CA ALA A 246 7.43 41.66 -17.79
C ALA A 246 6.60 41.70 -16.48
N GLY A 247 5.46 42.40 -16.48
CA GLY A 247 4.74 42.79 -15.25
C GLY A 247 4.08 41.64 -14.46
N PRO A 248 3.71 41.88 -13.18
CA PRO A 248 3.23 40.83 -12.28
C PRO A 248 1.77 40.41 -12.55
N GLY A 249 1.47 39.12 -12.34
CA GLY A 249 0.22 38.76 -11.67
C GLY A 249 -0.96 38.17 -12.47
N ARG A 250 -0.76 37.43 -13.58
CA ARG A 250 -1.79 36.47 -14.07
C ARG A 250 -1.21 35.12 -14.48
N ARG A 251 -1.18 34.16 -13.55
CA ARG A 251 -1.06 32.73 -13.86
C ARG A 251 -2.42 32.20 -14.36
N PHE A 252 -2.54 31.89 -15.64
CA PHE A 252 -3.70 31.19 -16.18
C PHE A 252 -3.53 29.68 -15.97
N PHE A 253 -4.34 29.09 -15.08
CA PHE A 253 -4.50 27.64 -15.04
C PHE A 253 -5.40 27.20 -16.20
N ASN A 254 -4.90 26.31 -17.07
CA ASN A 254 -5.67 25.74 -18.15
C ASN A 254 -6.22 24.37 -17.72
N PHE A 255 -7.54 24.26 -17.55
CA PHE A 255 -8.22 23.02 -17.15
C PHE A 255 -8.90 22.29 -18.32
N SER A 256 -8.85 22.82 -19.55
CA SER A 256 -9.61 22.31 -20.70
C SER A 256 -9.30 20.86 -21.10
N ALA A 257 -8.11 20.34 -20.74
CA ALA A 257 -7.79 18.92 -20.91
C ALA A 257 -8.64 18.04 -19.99
N PHE A 258 -8.73 18.39 -18.69
CA PHE A 258 -9.56 17.66 -17.74
C PHE A 258 -11.05 17.90 -17.98
N GLU A 259 -11.44 19.09 -18.44
CA GLU A 259 -12.81 19.40 -18.85
C GLU A 259 -13.32 18.40 -19.91
N ARG A 260 -12.57 18.15 -20.99
CA ARG A 260 -12.95 17.14 -22.00
C ARG A 260 -12.98 15.72 -21.43
N VAL A 261 -11.98 15.34 -20.63
CA VAL A 261 -11.98 14.03 -19.95
C VAL A 261 -13.22 13.88 -19.04
N LEU A 262 -13.65 14.95 -18.36
CA LEU A 262 -14.83 14.95 -17.50
C LEU A 262 -16.13 14.87 -18.29
N ILE A 263 -16.30 15.71 -19.33
CA ILE A 263 -17.55 15.84 -20.10
C ILE A 263 -17.72 14.70 -21.12
N ASP A 264 -16.66 14.32 -21.85
CA ASP A 264 -16.77 13.43 -23.03
C ASP A 264 -16.46 11.95 -22.71
N ASP A 265 -15.65 11.68 -21.68
CA ASP A 265 -15.24 10.31 -21.30
C ASP A 265 -15.85 9.88 -19.94
N LEU A 266 -15.61 10.64 -18.87
CA LEU A 266 -15.93 10.22 -17.50
C LEU A 266 -17.42 10.31 -17.17
N ILE A 267 -18.10 11.42 -17.47
CA ILE A 267 -19.56 11.53 -17.24
C ILE A 267 -20.31 10.44 -18.02
N PRO A 268 -20.08 10.21 -19.32
CA PRO A 268 -20.67 9.10 -20.06
C PRO A 268 -20.30 7.72 -19.51
N HIS A 269 -19.06 7.53 -19.01
CA HIS A 269 -18.68 6.28 -18.35
C HIS A 269 -19.46 6.05 -17.05
N ILE A 270 -19.64 7.06 -16.21
CA ILE A 270 -20.38 6.94 -14.95
C ILE A 270 -21.88 6.76 -15.24
N ASP A 271 -22.47 7.58 -16.10
CA ASP A 271 -23.90 7.50 -16.44
C ASP A 271 -24.25 6.19 -17.19
N GLY A 272 -23.30 5.59 -17.91
CA GLY A 272 -23.47 4.28 -18.57
C GLY A 272 -23.29 3.06 -17.65
N ASN A 273 -22.55 3.19 -16.54
CA ASN A 273 -22.14 2.05 -15.70
C ASN A 273 -22.62 2.14 -14.23
N PHE A 274 -23.28 3.24 -13.84
CA PHE A 274 -23.92 3.42 -12.54
C PHE A 274 -25.39 3.82 -12.72
N ARG A 275 -26.20 3.62 -11.67
CA ARG A 275 -27.64 3.94 -11.67
C ARG A 275 -27.85 5.45 -11.44
N THR A 276 -27.41 6.28 -12.38
CA THR A 276 -27.46 7.75 -12.24
C THR A 276 -28.80 8.35 -12.69
N LEU A 277 -29.08 9.57 -12.22
CA LEU A 277 -29.91 10.54 -12.90
C LEU A 277 -28.96 11.42 -13.73
N SER A 278 -28.94 11.21 -15.04
CA SER A 278 -27.94 11.77 -15.97
C SER A 278 -28.30 13.15 -16.54
N ASP A 279 -29.37 13.76 -16.06
CA ASP A 279 -29.83 15.09 -16.44
C ASP A 279 -29.19 16.21 -15.60
N GLN A 280 -29.19 17.43 -16.12
CA GLN A 280 -28.55 18.59 -15.49
C GLN A 280 -29.02 18.87 -14.05
N PRO A 281 -30.33 18.84 -13.73
CA PRO A 281 -30.82 19.04 -12.35
C PRO A 281 -30.18 18.12 -11.31
N HIS A 282 -29.82 16.89 -11.68
CA HIS A 282 -29.31 15.87 -10.77
C HIS A 282 -27.78 15.68 -10.81
N ARG A 283 -27.04 16.59 -11.47
CA ARG A 283 -25.57 16.56 -11.51
C ARG A 283 -24.94 17.77 -10.81
N ALA A 284 -24.08 17.50 -9.83
CA ALA A 284 -23.33 18.48 -9.07
C ALA A 284 -21.82 18.37 -9.36
N MET A 285 -21.08 19.46 -9.13
CA MET A 285 -19.62 19.45 -9.12
C MET A 285 -19.08 20.24 -7.92
N ALA A 286 -18.07 19.71 -7.26
CA ALA A 286 -17.35 20.40 -6.20
C ALA A 286 -15.86 20.05 -6.19
N GLY A 287 -15.06 20.79 -5.44
CA GLY A 287 -13.67 20.40 -5.19
C GLY A 287 -12.93 21.32 -4.22
N LEU A 288 -11.78 20.84 -3.75
CA LEU A 288 -10.91 21.54 -2.82
C LEU A 288 -9.73 22.23 -3.52
N SER A 289 -9.37 23.45 -3.10
CA SER A 289 -8.21 24.18 -3.62
C SER A 289 -8.21 24.27 -5.16
N MET A 290 -7.21 23.68 -5.84
CA MET A 290 -7.17 23.52 -7.30
C MET A 290 -8.46 22.90 -7.88
N GLY A 291 -9.04 21.88 -7.23
CA GLY A 291 -10.31 21.26 -7.62
C GLY A 291 -11.51 22.21 -7.50
N GLY A 292 -11.45 23.18 -6.57
CA GLY A 292 -12.43 24.26 -6.48
C GLY A 292 -12.27 25.28 -7.61
N MET A 293 -11.03 25.58 -8.02
CA MET A 293 -10.75 26.42 -9.20
C MET A 293 -11.19 25.73 -10.51
N GLN A 294 -10.96 24.42 -10.63
CA GLN A 294 -11.46 23.58 -11.73
C GLN A 294 -12.99 23.59 -11.78
N THR A 295 -13.64 23.31 -10.64
CA THR A 295 -15.11 23.36 -10.49
C THR A 295 -15.64 24.69 -11.00
N ARG A 296 -15.13 25.81 -10.45
CA ARG A 296 -15.52 27.17 -10.85
C ARG A 296 -15.41 27.41 -12.35
N ALA A 297 -14.32 26.96 -12.99
CA ALA A 297 -14.11 27.15 -14.42
C ALA A 297 -15.07 26.29 -15.26
N ILE A 298 -15.13 24.99 -14.98
CA ILE A 298 -15.87 24.00 -15.77
C ILE A 298 -17.39 24.22 -15.62
N THR A 299 -17.91 24.50 -14.42
CA THR A 299 -19.36 24.70 -14.25
C THR A 299 -19.85 25.99 -14.89
N LEU A 300 -19.04 27.06 -14.93
CA LEU A 300 -19.40 28.30 -15.64
C LEU A 300 -19.40 28.12 -17.17
N ALA A 301 -18.56 27.24 -17.71
CA ALA A 301 -18.56 26.89 -19.13
C ALA A 301 -19.70 25.92 -19.51
N ASN A 302 -20.13 25.05 -18.57
CA ASN A 302 -21.04 23.93 -18.83
C ASN A 302 -22.33 24.02 -17.97
N LEU A 303 -23.04 25.15 -18.03
CA LEU A 303 -24.28 25.39 -17.29
C LEU A 303 -25.43 24.44 -17.68
N ASP A 304 -25.33 23.74 -18.82
CA ASP A 304 -26.24 22.69 -19.27
C ASP A 304 -25.85 21.29 -18.73
N LYS A 305 -24.75 21.15 -17.99
CA LYS A 305 -24.29 19.88 -17.41
C LYS A 305 -24.44 19.78 -15.90
N PHE A 306 -24.30 20.90 -15.18
CA PHE A 306 -24.29 20.94 -13.71
C PHE A 306 -25.30 21.94 -13.13
N SER A 307 -25.93 21.57 -12.02
CA SER A 307 -26.95 22.38 -11.31
C SER A 307 -26.51 22.83 -9.91
N HIS A 308 -25.55 22.16 -9.28
CA HIS A 308 -25.05 22.51 -7.94
C HIS A 308 -23.51 22.64 -7.97
N ILE A 309 -22.98 23.70 -7.38
CA ILE A 309 -21.56 24.10 -7.49
C ILE A 309 -20.95 24.26 -6.08
N GLY A 310 -19.87 23.53 -5.76
CA GLY A 310 -19.19 23.61 -4.45
C GLY A 310 -17.71 24.00 -4.56
N ILE A 311 -17.32 25.17 -4.04
CA ILE A 311 -15.95 25.68 -4.12
C ILE A 311 -15.35 25.73 -2.71
N PHE A 312 -14.54 24.73 -2.35
CA PHE A 312 -13.88 24.68 -1.04
C PHE A 312 -12.44 25.19 -1.17
N SER A 313 -12.09 26.28 -0.48
CA SER A 313 -10.76 26.93 -0.49
C SER A 313 -10.24 27.28 -1.90
N GLY A 314 -11.12 27.39 -2.90
CA GLY A 314 -10.78 27.37 -4.33
C GLY A 314 -11.17 28.63 -5.12
N GLY A 315 -11.40 29.74 -4.42
CA GLY A 315 -11.88 30.99 -4.99
C GLY A 315 -13.39 31.20 -4.77
N SER A 316 -14.02 31.97 -5.65
CA SER A 316 -15.47 32.23 -5.61
C SER A 316 -15.96 32.71 -6.99
N ILE A 317 -17.27 32.63 -7.24
CA ILE A 317 -17.91 33.21 -8.43
C ILE A 317 -18.34 34.63 -8.07
N SER A 318 -17.82 35.65 -8.76
CA SER A 318 -18.40 36.99 -8.73
C SER A 318 -19.55 37.11 -9.75
N PRO A 319 -20.51 38.02 -9.58
CA PRO A 319 -21.53 38.29 -10.61
C PRO A 319 -20.92 38.61 -11.99
N THR A 320 -19.76 39.26 -12.02
CA THR A 320 -18.97 39.57 -13.23
C THR A 320 -18.26 38.36 -13.86
N ASN A 321 -18.40 37.14 -13.32
CA ASN A 321 -17.97 35.90 -13.96
C ASN A 321 -19.12 35.18 -14.69
N ILE A 322 -20.36 35.64 -14.50
CA ILE A 322 -21.56 35.03 -15.08
C ILE A 322 -21.90 35.80 -16.36
N THR A 323 -21.74 35.15 -17.51
CA THR A 323 -22.00 35.74 -18.84
C THR A 323 -23.48 35.87 -19.15
N ASP A 324 -24.30 34.92 -18.70
CA ASP A 324 -25.76 34.97 -18.74
C ASP A 324 -26.35 34.78 -17.33
N MET A 325 -26.75 35.89 -16.73
CA MET A 325 -27.34 35.93 -15.39
C MET A 325 -28.76 35.34 -15.34
N ALA A 326 -29.48 35.27 -16.46
CA ALA A 326 -30.81 34.65 -16.51
C ALA A 326 -30.69 33.12 -16.54
N ALA A 327 -29.91 32.59 -17.48
CA ALA A 327 -29.65 31.15 -17.58
C ALA A 327 -28.96 30.59 -16.32
N PHE A 328 -28.07 31.36 -15.68
CA PHE A 328 -27.44 30.93 -14.43
C PHE A 328 -28.47 30.76 -13.30
N LYS A 329 -29.40 31.72 -13.12
CA LYS A 329 -30.48 31.64 -12.12
C LYS A 329 -31.46 30.50 -12.37
N GLU A 330 -31.77 30.23 -13.64
CA GLU A 330 -32.65 29.15 -14.05
C GLU A 330 -32.02 27.78 -13.73
N LYS A 331 -30.75 27.59 -14.09
CA LYS A 331 -30.08 26.29 -14.13
C LYS A 331 -29.31 25.94 -12.86
N VAL A 332 -28.71 26.92 -12.18
CA VAL A 332 -27.91 26.67 -10.96
C VAL A 332 -28.77 26.82 -9.71
N LYS A 333 -29.01 25.69 -9.03
CA LYS A 333 -29.86 25.57 -7.85
C LYS A 333 -29.14 25.91 -6.55
N VAL A 334 -27.82 25.72 -6.47
CA VAL A 334 -27.00 26.22 -5.35
C VAL A 334 -25.56 26.52 -5.78
N VAL A 335 -25.00 27.58 -5.20
CA VAL A 335 -23.55 27.83 -5.16
C VAL A 335 -23.11 27.81 -3.70
N PHE A 336 -22.18 26.94 -3.35
CA PHE A 336 -21.60 26.86 -2.01
C PHE A 336 -20.13 27.25 -2.08
N VAL A 337 -19.68 28.09 -1.15
CA VAL A 337 -18.29 28.53 -1.04
C VAL A 337 -17.84 28.38 0.40
N SER A 338 -16.70 27.75 0.63
CA SER A 338 -16.17 27.56 1.98
C SER A 338 -14.67 27.74 2.10
N TYR A 339 -14.22 28.08 3.30
CA TYR A 339 -12.83 28.29 3.68
C TYR A 339 -12.62 27.90 5.14
N GLY A 340 -11.38 27.60 5.52
CA GLY A 340 -10.97 27.61 6.92
C GLY A 340 -10.96 29.04 7.47
N SER A 341 -11.29 29.22 8.76
CA SER A 341 -11.24 30.52 9.44
C SER A 341 -9.86 31.20 9.37
N ARG A 342 -8.80 30.42 9.15
CA ARG A 342 -7.40 30.87 9.01
C ARG A 342 -7.00 31.14 7.55
N GLU A 343 -7.94 31.08 6.60
CA GLU A 343 -7.74 31.46 5.19
C GLU A 343 -8.30 32.86 4.87
N ASN A 344 -7.74 33.55 3.89
CA ASN A 344 -8.29 34.84 3.44
C ASN A 344 -9.56 34.65 2.57
N SER A 345 -10.71 34.70 3.22
CA SER A 345 -12.03 34.52 2.61
C SER A 345 -12.76 35.81 2.23
N THR A 346 -12.18 36.99 2.46
CA THR A 346 -12.88 38.29 2.37
C THR A 346 -13.54 38.55 1.01
N ALA A 347 -12.82 38.30 -0.09
CA ALA A 347 -13.36 38.44 -1.45
C ALA A 347 -14.45 37.40 -1.76
N ALA A 348 -14.37 36.21 -1.17
CA ALA A 348 -15.40 35.19 -1.31
C ALA A 348 -16.69 35.56 -0.57
N LYS A 349 -16.59 36.05 0.68
CA LYS A 349 -17.72 36.58 1.45
C LYS A 349 -18.45 37.70 0.69
N ALA A 350 -17.70 38.66 0.12
CA ALA A 350 -18.27 39.74 -0.68
C ALA A 350 -18.95 39.24 -1.97
N ASN A 351 -18.33 38.28 -2.68
CA ASN A 351 -18.93 37.67 -3.87
C ASN A 351 -20.21 36.88 -3.57
N VAL A 352 -20.24 36.09 -2.48
CA VAL A 352 -21.45 35.38 -2.04
C VAL A 352 -22.58 36.35 -1.73
N ALA A 353 -22.31 37.44 -0.99
CA ALA A 353 -23.31 38.47 -0.70
C ALA A 353 -23.84 39.13 -1.99
N ALA A 354 -22.98 39.39 -2.97
CA ALA A 354 -23.39 39.95 -4.26
C ALA A 354 -24.23 38.96 -5.11
N LEU A 355 -23.95 37.65 -5.05
CA LEU A 355 -24.79 36.61 -5.68
C LEU A 355 -26.14 36.47 -4.97
N GLN A 356 -26.18 36.55 -3.64
CA GLN A 356 -27.42 36.56 -2.87
C GLN A 356 -28.29 37.78 -3.22
N GLN A 357 -27.70 38.98 -3.29
CA GLN A 357 -28.38 40.21 -3.74
C GLN A 357 -28.88 40.11 -5.19
N ALA A 358 -28.13 39.40 -6.06
CA ALA A 358 -28.59 39.10 -7.41
C ALA A 358 -29.77 38.12 -7.46
N GLY A 359 -30.10 37.42 -6.36
CA GLY A 359 -31.19 36.44 -6.28
C GLY A 359 -30.78 35.00 -6.58
N ILE A 360 -29.51 34.64 -6.36
CA ILE A 360 -29.00 33.26 -6.47
C ILE A 360 -28.93 32.63 -5.08
N LYS A 361 -29.34 31.36 -4.93
CA LYS A 361 -29.16 30.57 -3.70
C LYS A 361 -27.67 30.28 -3.48
N CYS A 362 -26.97 31.24 -2.87
CA CYS A 362 -25.55 31.15 -2.59
C CYS A 362 -25.32 31.02 -1.07
N VAL A 363 -24.49 30.06 -0.66
CA VAL A 363 -24.18 29.74 0.75
C VAL A 363 -22.68 29.94 0.98
N TYR A 364 -22.34 30.57 2.12
CA TYR A 364 -20.97 30.68 2.60
C TYR A 364 -20.81 29.87 3.90
N TYR A 365 -19.72 29.11 4.02
CA TYR A 365 -19.36 28.38 5.25
C TYR A 365 -17.91 28.64 5.66
N GLU A 366 -17.72 29.03 6.92
CA GLU A 366 -16.39 29.14 7.53
C GLU A 366 -16.18 27.94 8.45
N SER A 367 -15.16 27.12 8.16
CA SER A 367 -14.75 26.04 9.05
C SER A 367 -13.96 26.65 10.22
N PRO A 368 -14.42 26.53 11.48
CA PRO A 368 -13.75 27.14 12.63
C PRO A 368 -12.37 26.51 12.85
N ASP A 369 -11.47 27.29 13.44
CA ASP A 369 -10.14 26.91 13.94
C ASP A 369 -9.31 26.02 12.99
N THR A 370 -9.43 26.27 11.69
CA THR A 370 -8.81 25.48 10.61
C THR A 370 -8.37 26.37 9.44
N GLY A 371 -7.37 25.91 8.69
CA GLY A 371 -6.76 26.59 7.54
C GLY A 371 -7.00 25.85 6.22
N HIS A 372 -6.02 25.90 5.32
CA HIS A 372 -6.06 25.26 4.00
C HIS A 372 -5.75 23.75 4.09
N GLU A 373 -6.56 23.00 4.85
CA GLU A 373 -6.25 21.64 5.31
C GLU A 373 -7.45 20.68 5.25
N TRP A 374 -7.17 19.37 5.36
CA TRP A 374 -8.18 18.31 5.20
C TRP A 374 -9.38 18.42 6.14
N GLN A 375 -9.22 18.95 7.35
CA GLN A 375 -10.34 19.16 8.28
C GLN A 375 -11.35 20.21 7.79
N THR A 376 -10.88 21.29 7.16
CA THR A 376 -11.73 22.27 6.45
C THR A 376 -12.55 21.59 5.37
N TRP A 377 -11.93 20.71 4.57
CA TRP A 377 -12.59 20.08 3.43
C TRP A 377 -13.57 18.96 3.82
N ARG A 378 -13.27 18.19 4.88
CA ARG A 378 -14.21 17.27 5.55
C ARG A 378 -15.46 18.02 6.03
N ARG A 379 -15.27 19.11 6.80
CA ARG A 379 -16.38 19.96 7.30
C ARG A 379 -17.16 20.62 6.17
N SER A 380 -16.46 21.09 5.13
CA SER A 380 -17.09 21.66 3.93
C SER A 380 -18.00 20.66 3.20
N LEU A 381 -17.56 19.41 3.02
CA LEU A 381 -18.39 18.36 2.43
C LEU A 381 -19.62 18.04 3.32
N TYR A 382 -19.42 17.97 4.65
CA TYR A 382 -20.51 17.73 5.61
C TYR A 382 -21.59 18.83 5.60
N GLN A 383 -21.20 20.09 5.38
CA GLN A 383 -22.14 21.22 5.24
C GLN A 383 -22.73 21.36 3.83
N PHE A 384 -22.02 20.92 2.79
CA PHE A 384 -22.49 21.01 1.40
C PHE A 384 -23.47 19.89 1.01
N ALA A 385 -23.21 18.65 1.43
CA ALA A 385 -24.00 17.49 1.04
C ALA A 385 -25.51 17.57 1.40
N PRO A 386 -25.94 18.17 2.53
CA PRO A 386 -27.36 18.41 2.83
C PRO A 386 -28.07 19.36 1.84
N LEU A 387 -27.34 20.23 1.14
CA LEU A 387 -27.89 21.26 0.23
C LEU A 387 -28.09 20.74 -1.20
N LEU A 388 -27.87 19.45 -1.44
CA LEU A 388 -27.88 18.84 -2.76
C LEU A 388 -29.20 18.12 -3.07
N PHE A 389 -29.76 18.42 -4.24
CA PHE A 389 -30.88 17.71 -4.85
C PHE A 389 -32.15 17.71 -3.98
N GLU A 390 -32.58 18.90 -3.55
CA GLU A 390 -33.65 19.14 -2.55
C GLU A 390 -35.09 18.76 -3.00
N ASP A 391 -35.32 18.38 -4.26
CA ASP A 391 -36.65 18.19 -4.89
C ASP A 391 -37.29 16.77 -4.78
N GLN A 392 -37.16 16.10 -3.62
CA GLN A 392 -37.57 14.70 -3.35
C GLN A 392 -37.89 14.52 -1.84
N PRO A 393 -38.56 13.43 -1.40
CA PRO A 393 -38.70 13.11 0.03
C PRO A 393 -37.37 12.68 0.68
N LEU A 394 -37.18 13.02 1.96
CA LEU A 394 -36.08 12.51 2.80
C LEU A 394 -36.40 11.10 3.34
N PRO A 395 -35.40 10.23 3.56
CA PRO A 395 -35.61 8.93 4.21
C PRO A 395 -35.90 9.09 5.73
N PRO A 396 -36.60 8.13 6.36
CA PRO A 396 -36.80 8.14 7.81
C PRO A 396 -35.46 8.05 8.55
N ALA A 397 -35.23 8.94 9.51
CA ALA A 397 -33.99 8.99 10.28
C ALA A 397 -33.91 7.85 11.31
N VAL A 398 -32.73 7.25 11.47
CA VAL A 398 -32.43 6.36 12.58
C VAL A 398 -32.13 7.20 13.83
N ALA A 399 -32.59 6.77 15.00
CA ALA A 399 -32.36 7.46 16.26
C ALA A 399 -30.85 7.62 16.53
N GLN A 400 -30.39 8.87 16.60
CA GLN A 400 -28.98 9.18 16.85
C GLN A 400 -28.61 8.81 18.30
N PRO A 401 -27.43 8.20 18.55
CA PRO A 401 -26.89 8.11 19.91
C PRO A 401 -26.78 9.52 20.52
N PRO A 402 -26.99 9.69 21.83
CA PRO A 402 -26.77 10.99 22.47
C PRO A 402 -25.30 11.40 22.27
N ALA A 403 -25.08 12.62 21.75
CA ALA A 403 -23.74 13.19 21.65
C ALA A 403 -23.09 13.20 23.04
N LYS A 404 -21.77 12.96 23.10
CA LYS A 404 -21.02 12.91 24.37
C LYS A 404 -20.82 14.30 24.98
N THR A 405 -21.90 14.91 25.47
CA THR A 405 -21.84 16.13 26.26
C THR A 405 -21.27 15.82 27.64
N THR A 406 -20.01 16.20 27.88
CA THR A 406 -19.58 16.55 29.25
C THR A 406 -20.39 17.76 29.71
N ALA A 407 -20.82 17.75 30.97
CA ALA A 407 -22.00 18.49 31.42
C ALA A 407 -21.92 20.02 31.28
N ALA A 408 -23.03 20.62 30.83
CA ALA A 408 -23.36 22.01 31.10
C ALA A 408 -24.22 22.09 32.39
N ALA A 409 -24.08 23.17 33.15
CA ALA A 409 -24.93 23.43 34.32
C ALA A 409 -26.23 24.16 33.90
N ALA A 410 -27.37 23.57 34.24
CA ALA A 410 -28.72 24.10 34.04
C ALA A 410 -29.19 24.95 35.24
N ALA A 411 -30.27 25.74 35.22
CA ALA A 411 -31.02 26.48 34.19
C ALA A 411 -32.15 27.27 34.91
N ALA A 412 -32.75 28.31 34.29
CA ALA A 412 -34.04 28.92 34.69
C ALA A 412 -34.51 29.95 33.64
N PRO A 413 -35.79 30.41 33.62
CA PRO A 413 -36.51 30.61 32.35
C PRO A 413 -36.75 32.07 31.91
N ALA A 414 -37.34 32.23 30.73
CA ALA A 414 -37.35 33.46 29.93
C ALA A 414 -38.58 34.38 30.10
N ALA A 415 -38.38 35.69 29.89
CA ALA A 415 -39.36 36.62 29.31
C ALA A 415 -38.72 37.91 28.73
N THR A 416 -39.20 38.33 27.55
CA THR A 416 -39.32 39.72 27.02
C THR A 416 -38.17 40.75 27.10
N THR A 417 -37.58 41.04 25.92
CA THR A 417 -37.31 42.38 25.32
C THR A 417 -36.85 43.59 26.17
N ALA A 418 -35.63 44.11 25.90
CA ALA A 418 -35.27 45.54 25.99
C ALA A 418 -33.97 45.89 25.20
N SER A 419 -33.68 47.18 25.02
CA SER A 419 -32.63 47.80 24.20
C SER A 419 -31.18 47.74 24.75
N ALA A 420 -30.19 48.01 23.88
CA ALA A 420 -28.75 47.98 24.17
C ALA A 420 -28.15 49.31 24.68
N PRO A 421 -27.00 49.27 25.40
CA PRO A 421 -26.11 50.41 25.64
C PRO A 421 -24.69 50.24 25.03
N GLN A 422 -23.88 51.31 25.06
CA GLN A 422 -22.54 51.41 24.43
C GLN A 422 -21.42 50.75 25.25
N SER A 423 -20.30 50.39 24.58
CA SER A 423 -19.07 49.90 25.21
C SER A 423 -17.96 50.96 25.29
N THR A 424 -17.17 50.93 26.37
CA THR A 424 -15.98 51.78 26.54
C THR A 424 -14.79 51.26 25.73
N ALA A 425 -13.97 52.19 25.21
CA ALA A 425 -12.73 51.84 24.50
C ALA A 425 -11.68 51.29 25.47
N LYS A 426 -11.06 50.17 25.11
CA LYS A 426 -10.01 49.48 25.89
C LYS A 426 -8.64 49.68 25.23
N ILE A 427 -7.56 49.44 25.99
CA ILE A 427 -6.24 49.22 25.39
C ILE A 427 -6.30 47.96 24.52
N ILE A 428 -5.73 48.03 23.32
CA ILE A 428 -5.73 46.94 22.35
C ILE A 428 -4.28 46.58 22.05
N ARG A 429 -3.95 45.29 22.15
CA ARG A 429 -2.60 44.75 22.02
C ARG A 429 -2.67 43.62 21.00
N ILE A 430 -1.99 43.76 19.88
CA ILE A 430 -1.94 42.76 18.80
C ILE A 430 -0.51 42.24 18.69
N LYS A 431 -0.31 40.94 18.93
CA LYS A 431 0.95 40.26 18.64
C LYS A 431 0.93 39.83 17.17
N ALA A 432 1.76 40.43 16.33
CA ALA A 432 1.88 40.00 14.94
C ALA A 432 2.61 38.65 14.85
N GLY A 433 2.27 37.82 13.86
CA GLY A 433 2.95 36.55 13.61
C GLY A 433 2.50 35.31 14.40
N VAL A 434 1.51 35.39 15.31
CA VAL A 434 1.02 34.22 16.11
C VAL A 434 -0.50 34.06 16.05
N SER A 435 -1.01 32.83 16.00
CA SER A 435 -2.47 32.57 15.89
C SER A 435 -3.23 32.66 17.22
N GLU A 436 -2.55 32.54 18.36
CA GLU A 436 -3.17 32.51 19.70
C GLU A 436 -2.86 33.77 20.53
N PRO A 437 -3.74 34.19 21.45
CA PRO A 437 -3.41 35.26 22.38
C PRO A 437 -2.26 34.84 23.30
N ILE A 438 -1.24 35.70 23.45
CA ILE A 438 -0.13 35.48 24.38
C ILE A 438 -0.20 36.46 25.56
N LYS A 439 0.42 36.10 26.68
CA LYS A 439 0.74 37.08 27.74
C LYS A 439 2.20 37.50 27.64
N ASP A 440 2.47 38.78 27.86
CA ASP A 440 3.84 39.26 28.11
C ASP A 440 4.28 38.94 29.55
N ALA A 441 5.56 39.19 29.88
CA ALA A 441 6.12 38.93 31.21
C ALA A 441 5.47 39.78 32.31
N GLU A 442 4.89 40.92 31.93
CA GLU A 442 4.11 41.81 32.78
C GLU A 442 2.66 41.32 33.00
N GLY A 443 2.21 40.32 32.23
CA GLY A 443 0.92 39.63 32.35
C GLY A 443 -0.20 40.18 31.45
N ASN A 444 0.06 41.21 30.65
CA ASN A 444 -0.91 41.80 29.72
C ASN A 444 -1.24 40.79 28.61
N VAL A 445 -2.52 40.68 28.25
CA VAL A 445 -2.93 39.83 27.12
C VAL A 445 -2.74 40.59 25.80
N TRP A 446 -1.91 40.05 24.93
CA TRP A 446 -1.79 40.44 23.54
C TRP A 446 -2.63 39.49 22.69
N MET A 447 -3.66 40.03 22.05
CA MET A 447 -4.50 39.33 21.09
C MET A 447 -3.65 38.82 19.90
N PRO A 448 -4.08 37.73 19.23
CA PRO A 448 -3.33 37.14 18.13
C PRO A 448 -3.26 38.04 16.90
N ASP A 449 -2.44 37.63 15.96
CA ASP A 449 -2.14 38.26 14.67
C ASP A 449 -3.41 38.48 13.82
N GLN A 450 -3.93 39.70 13.85
CA GLN A 450 -5.18 40.08 13.19
C GLN A 450 -5.18 41.57 12.82
N GLY A 451 -6.14 42.00 11.99
CA GLY A 451 -6.23 43.39 11.50
C GLY A 451 -5.23 43.75 10.40
N PHE A 452 -4.22 42.92 10.15
CA PHE A 452 -3.30 43.07 9.02
C PHE A 452 -3.93 42.63 7.69
N GLU A 453 -3.53 43.31 6.62
CA GLU A 453 -3.87 43.00 5.24
C GLU A 453 -2.58 42.67 4.48
N GLY A 454 -2.58 41.51 3.80
CA GLY A 454 -1.41 40.98 3.12
C GLY A 454 -0.37 40.34 4.04
N GLY A 455 0.77 39.99 3.44
CA GLY A 455 1.94 39.44 4.12
C GLY A 455 1.80 38.01 4.64
N GLN A 456 2.93 37.49 5.09
CA GLN A 456 3.09 36.18 5.70
C GLN A 456 3.50 36.32 7.16
N THR A 457 3.13 35.36 7.97
CA THR A 457 3.56 35.24 9.36
C THR A 457 4.70 34.25 9.47
N ILE A 458 5.60 34.47 10.42
CA ILE A 458 6.67 33.53 10.72
C ILE A 458 7.06 33.64 12.20
N GLN A 459 6.97 32.51 12.90
CA GLN A 459 7.41 32.36 14.28
C GLN A 459 8.75 31.62 14.29
N ARG A 460 9.77 32.25 14.87
CA ARG A 460 11.09 31.64 15.10
C ARG A 460 11.00 30.62 16.26
N PRO A 461 11.93 29.66 16.34
CA PRO A 461 12.15 28.89 17.57
C PRO A 461 12.60 29.80 18.73
N ASP A 462 12.85 29.21 19.90
CA ASP A 462 13.19 29.90 21.16
C ASP A 462 14.58 30.60 21.12
N ILE A 463 14.66 31.70 20.38
CA ILE A 463 15.85 32.55 20.22
C ILE A 463 15.83 33.72 21.19
N GLN A 464 16.95 34.01 21.83
CA GLN A 464 17.03 35.15 22.77
C GLN A 464 16.97 36.49 22.02
N ILE A 465 15.95 37.29 22.32
CA ILE A 465 15.82 38.67 21.82
C ILE A 465 16.28 39.62 22.92
N ALA A 466 17.34 40.39 22.65
CA ALA A 466 17.86 41.40 23.56
C ALA A 466 17.01 42.70 23.53
N ASN A 467 17.27 43.61 24.46
CA ASN A 467 16.53 44.87 24.67
C ASN A 467 15.05 44.72 25.06
N THR A 468 14.60 43.53 25.48
CA THR A 468 13.22 43.27 25.96
C THR A 468 13.22 42.32 27.16
N LYS A 469 12.21 42.44 28.03
CA LYS A 469 11.90 41.45 29.08
C LYS A 469 10.93 40.36 28.59
N SER A 470 10.24 40.64 27.50
CA SER A 470 9.21 39.81 26.89
C SER A 470 9.69 39.43 25.48
N PRO A 471 10.69 38.52 25.34
CA PRO A 471 11.26 38.16 24.03
C PRO A 471 10.25 37.45 23.13
N ASP A 472 9.27 36.76 23.70
CA ASP A 472 8.14 36.15 22.97
C ASP A 472 7.29 37.18 22.20
N LEU A 473 7.33 38.46 22.60
CA LEU A 473 6.71 39.55 21.84
C LEU A 473 7.41 39.83 20.49
N TYR A 474 8.65 39.35 20.31
CA TYR A 474 9.51 39.63 19.16
C TYR A 474 9.99 38.38 18.41
N ARG A 475 9.83 37.17 18.98
CA ARG A 475 10.15 35.89 18.33
C ARG A 475 9.24 35.50 17.15
N ALA A 476 8.14 36.22 16.97
CA ALA A 476 7.30 36.12 15.79
C ALA A 476 7.13 37.50 15.14
N GLU A 477 6.99 37.51 13.82
CA GLU A 477 6.79 38.70 13.01
C GLU A 477 5.76 38.41 11.92
N ARG A 478 5.04 39.45 11.49
CA ARG A 478 4.40 39.47 10.17
C ARG A 478 5.29 40.27 9.24
N TYR A 479 5.50 39.78 8.03
CA TYR A 479 6.34 40.42 7.03
C TYR A 479 5.68 40.39 5.64
N SER A 480 6.15 41.24 4.72
CA SER A 480 5.55 41.43 3.39
C SER A 480 4.09 41.88 3.40
N MET A 481 3.60 42.46 4.51
CA MET A 481 2.22 42.96 4.63
C MET A 481 2.06 44.35 4.03
N ASP A 482 0.87 44.63 3.50
CA ASP A 482 0.53 45.88 2.83
C ASP A 482 -0.04 46.91 3.81
N SER A 483 -0.89 46.45 4.74
CA SER A 483 -1.56 47.35 5.70
C SER A 483 -1.92 46.68 7.03
N PHE A 484 -2.31 47.50 8.01
CA PHE A 484 -3.03 47.11 9.21
C PHE A 484 -4.20 48.08 9.39
N SER A 485 -5.39 47.57 9.65
CA SER A 485 -6.61 48.36 9.84
C SER A 485 -7.42 47.79 10.99
N TRP A 486 -7.67 48.62 12.01
CA TRP A 486 -8.42 48.22 13.21
C TRP A 486 -9.63 49.12 13.46
N PRO A 487 -10.86 48.57 13.62
CA PRO A 487 -12.03 49.35 14.01
C PRO A 487 -11.82 49.99 15.38
N LEU A 488 -11.94 51.32 15.47
CA LEU A 488 -11.58 52.06 16.67
C LEU A 488 -12.45 53.34 16.77
N PRO A 489 -13.11 53.62 17.91
CA PRO A 489 -13.94 54.81 18.05
C PRO A 489 -13.17 56.10 17.77
N ASN A 490 -13.84 57.12 17.22
CA ASN A 490 -13.22 58.41 16.97
C ASN A 490 -12.67 59.02 18.28
N GLY A 491 -11.41 59.46 18.24
CA GLY A 491 -10.68 59.86 19.45
C GLY A 491 -9.16 59.86 19.24
N LYS A 492 -8.43 60.13 20.34
CA LYS A 492 -6.96 60.20 20.36
C LYS A 492 -6.36 58.97 21.04
N TYR A 493 -5.27 58.50 20.46
CA TYR A 493 -4.61 57.26 20.85
C TYR A 493 -3.11 57.39 20.72
N THR A 494 -2.38 56.72 21.61
CA THR A 494 -0.95 56.48 21.46
C THR A 494 -0.73 55.07 20.90
N VAL A 495 -0.14 54.97 19.71
CA VAL A 495 0.17 53.69 19.04
C VAL A 495 1.66 53.38 19.16
N LYS A 496 2.01 52.17 19.57
CA LYS A 496 3.39 51.66 19.59
C LYS A 496 3.54 50.53 18.58
N LEU A 497 4.62 50.59 17.80
CA LEU A 497 4.97 49.62 16.77
C LEU A 497 6.27 48.93 17.17
N HIS A 498 6.21 47.62 17.38
CA HIS A 498 7.29 46.82 17.92
C HIS A 498 7.99 46.05 16.80
N PHE A 499 9.31 46.16 16.73
CA PHE A 499 10.15 45.56 15.69
C PHE A 499 11.36 44.86 16.32
N ALA A 500 11.84 43.80 15.67
CA ALA A 500 13.16 43.22 15.89
C ALA A 500 13.58 42.54 14.60
N GLU A 501 14.83 42.68 14.15
CA GLU A 501 15.25 41.93 12.96
C GLU A 501 15.61 40.49 13.34
N THR A 502 14.86 39.53 12.79
CA THR A 502 14.98 38.10 13.13
C THR A 502 15.20 37.18 11.93
N PHE A 503 15.26 37.70 10.69
CA PHE A 503 15.57 36.87 9.52
C PHE A 503 17.08 36.72 9.32
N GLU A 504 17.59 35.49 9.44
CA GLU A 504 19.03 35.15 9.33
C GLU A 504 19.63 35.43 7.94
N GLY A 505 18.78 35.70 6.93
CA GLY A 505 19.22 36.22 5.63
C GLY A 505 19.60 37.71 5.64
N ILE A 506 19.33 38.43 6.73
CA ILE A 506 19.82 39.79 7.01
C ILE A 506 21.04 39.68 7.93
N SER A 507 22.16 40.25 7.50
CA SER A 507 23.47 40.14 8.13
C SER A 507 24.07 41.50 8.53
N GLY A 508 23.54 42.59 7.99
CA GLY A 508 24.01 43.96 8.22
C GLY A 508 22.97 45.05 8.01
N PRO A 509 23.32 46.31 8.34
CA PRO A 509 22.46 47.47 8.15
C PRO A 509 22.27 47.78 6.65
N GLY A 510 21.08 48.25 6.28
CA GLY A 510 20.69 48.56 4.90
C GLY A 510 20.15 47.37 4.10
N GLU A 511 20.23 46.15 4.64
CA GLU A 511 19.78 44.92 3.96
C GLU A 511 18.26 44.67 4.11
N ARG A 512 17.61 45.24 5.12
CA ARG A 512 16.14 45.42 5.16
C ARG A 512 15.77 46.87 5.45
N VAL A 513 15.12 47.52 4.50
CA VAL A 513 14.67 48.93 4.57
C VAL A 513 13.27 49.05 3.98
N PHE A 514 12.34 49.68 4.71
CA PHE A 514 10.98 49.90 4.26
C PHE A 514 10.42 51.21 4.83
N SER A 515 9.37 51.76 4.21
CA SER A 515 8.62 52.88 4.77
C SER A 515 7.34 52.38 5.42
N PHE A 516 6.80 53.11 6.40
CA PHE A 516 5.44 52.88 6.89
C PHE A 516 4.73 54.20 7.21
N ASN A 517 3.40 54.19 7.15
CA ASN A 517 2.56 55.38 7.37
C ASN A 517 1.44 55.04 8.35
N VAL A 518 1.27 55.85 9.39
CA VAL A 518 0.26 55.69 10.45
C VAL A 518 -0.72 56.87 10.38
N GLN A 519 -1.99 56.64 10.02
CA GLN A 519 -3.02 57.69 9.85
C GLN A 519 -2.56 58.94 9.07
N GLY A 520 -1.82 58.75 7.97
CA GLY A 520 -1.28 59.83 7.13
C GLY A 520 0.14 60.25 7.47
N LYS A 521 0.66 59.96 8.67
CA LYS A 521 2.03 60.30 9.08
C LYS A 521 3.04 59.25 8.62
N GLU A 522 3.90 59.62 7.69
CA GLU A 522 4.90 58.72 7.07
C GLU A 522 6.25 58.72 7.79
N PHE A 523 6.83 57.52 7.93
CA PHE A 523 8.18 57.23 8.40
C PHE A 523 8.91 56.55 7.24
N LYS A 524 9.81 57.29 6.57
CA LYS A 524 10.52 56.81 5.38
C LYS A 524 11.82 56.11 5.73
N ASP A 525 12.20 55.14 4.89
CA ASP A 525 13.50 54.47 4.92
C ASP A 525 13.87 53.90 6.30
N PHE A 526 12.88 53.30 6.98
CA PHE A 526 13.04 52.67 8.27
C PHE A 526 13.75 51.32 8.13
N ASP A 527 14.81 51.15 8.91
CA ASP A 527 15.61 49.93 9.00
C ASP A 527 15.55 49.42 10.47
N PRO A 528 14.94 48.25 10.74
CA PRO A 528 14.79 47.73 12.10
C PRO A 528 16.13 47.28 12.70
N TRP A 529 17.09 46.85 11.89
CA TRP A 529 18.43 46.44 12.34
C TRP A 529 19.24 47.65 12.82
N VAL A 530 19.25 48.75 12.05
CA VAL A 530 19.88 50.02 12.44
C VAL A 530 19.23 50.60 13.69
N LYS A 531 17.89 50.60 13.74
CA LYS A 531 17.11 51.15 14.87
C LYS A 531 17.28 50.35 16.17
N ALA A 532 17.32 49.02 16.10
CA ALA A 532 17.56 48.15 17.26
C ALA A 532 19.05 47.98 17.61
N GLY A 533 19.96 48.36 16.71
CA GLY A 533 21.41 48.23 16.87
C GLY A 533 21.96 46.82 16.62
N GLY A 534 21.36 46.06 15.71
CA GLY A 534 21.80 44.73 15.28
C GLY A 534 20.74 43.63 15.36
N PHE A 535 21.11 42.43 14.91
CA PHE A 535 20.27 41.22 14.92
C PHE A 535 19.71 40.87 16.31
N LEU A 536 18.51 40.29 16.35
CA LEU A 536 17.84 39.79 17.56
C LEU A 536 17.73 40.82 18.69
N LYS A 537 17.46 42.08 18.36
CA LYS A 537 17.21 43.16 19.32
C LYS A 537 15.84 43.77 19.11
N ALA A 538 15.13 43.97 20.21
CA ALA A 538 13.86 44.69 20.23
C ALA A 538 14.05 46.21 20.07
N TYR A 539 13.11 46.83 19.35
CA TYR A 539 12.92 48.26 19.20
C TYR A 539 11.42 48.59 19.17
N ILE A 540 11.04 49.79 19.64
CA ILE A 540 9.65 50.26 19.66
C ILE A 540 9.60 51.70 19.14
N GLU A 541 8.87 51.93 18.05
CA GLU A 541 8.55 53.28 17.56
C GLU A 541 7.18 53.70 18.12
N THR A 542 7.04 54.91 18.64
CA THR A 542 5.80 55.38 19.30
C THR A 542 5.22 56.60 18.59
N VAL A 543 3.93 56.52 18.21
CA VAL A 543 3.25 57.48 17.35
C VAL A 543 1.90 57.87 17.95
N PRO A 544 1.71 59.13 18.39
CA PRO A 544 0.39 59.64 18.75
C PRO A 544 -0.44 59.91 17.48
N VAL A 545 -1.73 59.56 17.51
CA VAL A 545 -2.64 59.62 16.36
C VAL A 545 -4.05 60.03 16.78
N GLU A 546 -4.84 60.49 15.80
CA GLU A 546 -6.26 60.79 15.95
C GLU A 546 -7.05 59.98 14.90
N VAL A 547 -8.14 59.35 15.34
CA VAL A 547 -9.06 58.58 14.49
C VAL A 547 -10.34 59.39 14.33
N THR A 548 -10.78 59.56 13.08
CA THR A 548 -11.93 60.40 12.71
C THR A 548 -12.93 59.71 11.78
N ASP A 549 -12.59 58.53 11.23
CA ASP A 549 -13.40 57.73 10.31
C ASP A 549 -13.75 56.33 10.87
N GLY A 550 -13.63 56.14 12.20
CA GLY A 550 -13.99 54.91 12.91
C GLY A 550 -12.95 53.78 12.84
N LYS A 551 -11.72 54.04 12.37
CA LYS A 551 -10.65 53.04 12.30
C LYS A 551 -9.25 53.66 12.39
N LEU A 552 -8.33 52.89 12.95
CA LEU A 552 -6.89 53.14 12.84
C LEU A 552 -6.36 52.40 11.61
N LYS A 553 -5.74 53.09 10.65
CA LYS A 553 -5.00 52.48 9.54
C LYS A 553 -3.50 52.78 9.59
N ILE A 554 -2.72 51.75 9.27
CA ILE A 554 -1.29 51.77 9.00
C ILE A 554 -1.06 51.15 7.63
N THR A 555 -0.11 51.66 6.84
CA THR A 555 0.36 51.03 5.59
C THR A 555 1.87 50.86 5.61
N PHE A 556 2.38 49.85 4.92
CA PHE A 556 3.80 49.55 4.80
C PHE A 556 4.20 49.51 3.32
N THR A 557 5.45 49.85 3.03
CA THR A 557 5.97 49.94 1.65
C THR A 557 7.40 49.40 1.60
N PRO A 558 7.67 48.24 0.96
CA PRO A 558 9.03 47.71 0.81
C PRO A 558 9.93 48.68 0.02
N LYS A 559 11.23 48.65 0.32
CA LYS A 559 12.26 49.35 -0.47
C LYS A 559 13.49 48.47 -0.73
N VAL A 560 13.99 47.80 0.31
CA VAL A 560 15.00 46.75 0.24
C VAL A 560 14.53 45.62 1.15
N GLU A 561 14.26 44.44 0.58
CA GLU A 561 13.58 43.33 1.26
C GLU A 561 12.20 43.74 1.83
N ASN A 562 11.44 42.79 2.39
CA ASN A 562 10.05 42.99 2.77
C ASN A 562 9.90 43.78 4.09
N PRO A 563 8.85 44.61 4.26
CA PRO A 563 8.52 45.19 5.56
C PRO A 563 8.22 44.09 6.59
N GLN A 564 8.47 44.36 7.86
CA GLN A 564 8.12 43.44 8.96
C GLN A 564 7.69 44.19 10.23
N ILE A 565 6.90 43.53 11.09
CA ILE A 565 6.54 44.02 12.43
C ILE A 565 6.28 42.85 13.39
N CYS A 566 6.63 43.03 14.66
CA CYS A 566 6.46 42.02 15.70
C CYS A 566 5.17 42.21 16.53
N ALA A 567 4.77 43.44 16.85
CA ALA A 567 3.53 43.72 17.59
C ALA A 567 3.05 45.17 17.45
N ILE A 568 1.78 45.42 17.82
CA ILE A 568 1.15 46.75 17.85
C ILE A 568 0.40 46.90 19.18
N GLU A 569 0.68 47.98 19.94
CA GLU A 569 -0.12 48.40 21.09
C GLU A 569 -0.85 49.71 20.76
N ILE A 570 -2.15 49.78 21.05
CA ILE A 570 -3.02 50.94 20.83
C ILE A 570 -3.62 51.32 22.19
N ILE A 571 -3.19 52.47 22.71
CA ILE A 571 -3.59 52.97 24.02
C ILE A 571 -4.54 54.15 23.82
N PRO A 572 -5.83 54.06 24.21
CA PRO A 572 -6.65 55.24 24.47
C PRO A 572 -6.05 55.96 25.69
N ASP A 573 -5.92 57.28 25.62
CA ASP A 573 -5.14 58.04 26.61
C ASP A 573 -5.73 57.95 28.05
N GLY A 574 -5.32 56.95 28.88
CA GLY A 574 -5.59 56.91 30.33
C GLY A 574 -5.64 55.61 31.20
N VAL A 575 -5.01 54.44 30.89
CA VAL A 575 -5.26 53.13 31.64
C VAL A 575 -4.01 52.20 31.89
N THR A 576 -3.99 51.30 32.92
CA THR A 576 -2.87 50.35 33.36
C THR A 576 -3.30 49.05 34.18
N GLU A 577 -2.47 47.96 34.37
CA GLU A 577 -2.85 46.54 34.87
C GLU A 577 -1.78 45.66 35.69
N THR A 578 -2.11 44.44 36.28
CA THR A 578 -1.23 43.39 37.01
C THR A 578 -1.83 41.88 37.17
N SER A 579 -1.09 40.73 37.44
CA SER A 579 -1.64 39.28 37.55
C SER A 579 -0.75 38.03 38.09
N PRO A 580 -1.27 36.97 38.86
CA PRO A 580 -0.67 35.59 39.21
C PRO A 580 -1.68 34.32 39.20
N ALA A 581 -1.60 33.01 39.67
CA ALA A 581 -0.78 31.99 40.49
C ALA A 581 -1.17 30.41 40.25
N ALA A 582 -0.78 29.35 41.05
CA ALA A 582 -0.91 27.83 40.75
C ALA A 582 -1.00 26.67 41.90
N PRO A 583 -1.22 25.31 41.63
CA PRO A 583 -1.48 24.15 42.59
C PRO A 583 -0.68 22.76 42.48
N ALA A 584 -1.08 21.62 43.13
CA ALA A 584 -0.35 20.29 43.27
C ALA A 584 -1.19 18.92 43.43
N PRO A 585 -0.61 17.66 43.38
CA PRO A 585 -1.33 16.36 43.04
C PRO A 585 -1.12 15.04 43.89
N SER A 586 -1.84 13.90 43.60
CA SER A 586 -1.49 12.46 43.91
C SER A 586 -2.39 11.36 43.23
N THR A 587 -2.09 10.03 43.35
CA THR A 587 -2.65 8.88 42.54
C THR A 587 -3.01 7.57 43.35
N PRO A 588 -3.08 6.31 42.82
CA PRO A 588 -4.30 5.61 42.33
C PRO A 588 -4.61 4.19 42.91
N ALA A 589 -5.73 3.53 42.51
CA ALA A 589 -6.01 2.10 42.77
C ALA A 589 -7.02 1.45 41.77
N THR A 590 -7.10 0.10 41.70
CA THR A 590 -8.03 -0.72 40.87
C THR A 590 -8.64 -1.86 41.72
N PRO A 591 -9.89 -2.31 41.48
CA PRO A 591 -10.05 -3.74 41.12
C PRO A 591 -11.31 -4.15 40.30
N ALA A 592 -11.21 -5.34 39.69
CA ALA A 592 -12.28 -6.32 39.38
C ALA A 592 -13.40 -5.98 38.36
N ALA A 593 -13.99 -7.06 37.78
CA ALA A 593 -15.07 -7.02 36.79
C ALA A 593 -16.23 -7.97 37.16
N PRO A 594 -17.50 -7.62 36.90
CA PRO A 594 -18.67 -8.49 37.04
C PRO A 594 -19.09 -9.18 35.73
N ALA A 595 -20.02 -10.13 35.83
CA ALA A 595 -20.38 -11.05 34.73
C ALA A 595 -21.34 -10.48 33.66
N ILE A 596 -21.29 -11.07 32.47
CA ILE A 596 -22.21 -10.79 31.36
C ILE A 596 -23.51 -11.59 31.55
N GLN A 597 -24.66 -10.90 31.58
CA GLN A 597 -25.96 -11.52 31.31
C GLN A 597 -26.30 -11.38 29.82
N ALA A 598 -26.79 -12.45 29.19
CA ALA A 598 -27.23 -12.44 27.80
C ALA A 598 -28.63 -11.80 27.67
N PRO A 599 -28.88 -10.90 26.70
CA PRO A 599 -30.23 -10.45 26.38
C PRO A 599 -31.08 -11.59 25.82
N ALA A 600 -32.34 -11.68 26.23
CA ALA A 600 -33.26 -12.69 25.72
C ALA A 600 -33.63 -12.42 24.25
N THR A 601 -33.41 -13.40 23.38
CA THR A 601 -33.83 -13.37 21.98
C THR A 601 -35.34 -13.55 21.85
N GLN A 602 -36.00 -12.73 21.03
CA GLN A 602 -37.28 -13.14 20.44
C GLN A 602 -37.05 -14.40 19.58
N PRO A 603 -37.99 -15.36 19.55
CA PRO A 603 -37.83 -16.56 18.74
C PRO A 603 -37.85 -16.17 17.25
N PRO A 604 -36.89 -16.65 16.42
CA PRO A 604 -37.02 -16.54 14.98
C PRO A 604 -38.23 -17.34 14.49
N ALA A 605 -38.75 -17.00 13.32
CA ALA A 605 -39.62 -17.92 12.58
C ALA A 605 -38.85 -19.25 12.34
N SER A 606 -39.56 -20.38 12.35
CA SER A 606 -38.98 -21.71 12.23
C SER A 606 -38.28 -21.94 10.88
N GLU A 607 -37.02 -21.57 10.77
CA GLU A 607 -36.13 -22.03 9.69
C GLU A 607 -36.11 -23.57 9.73
N ALA A 608 -36.57 -24.21 8.66
CA ALA A 608 -36.58 -25.66 8.58
C ALA A 608 -35.14 -26.19 8.54
N THR A 609 -34.84 -27.22 9.34
CA THR A 609 -33.49 -27.77 9.47
C THR A 609 -32.90 -28.12 8.09
N PRO A 610 -31.69 -27.65 7.74
CA PRO A 610 -30.98 -28.04 6.54
C PRO A 610 -30.67 -29.54 6.56
N VAL A 611 -30.93 -30.22 5.44
CA VAL A 611 -30.72 -31.67 5.28
C VAL A 611 -29.72 -31.90 4.16
N LEU A 612 -28.62 -32.61 4.46
CA LEU A 612 -27.69 -33.14 3.46
C LEU A 612 -28.01 -34.62 3.23
N LYS A 613 -28.20 -35.01 1.98
CA LYS A 613 -28.49 -36.39 1.57
C LYS A 613 -27.33 -36.94 0.78
N ILE A 614 -26.92 -38.16 1.10
CA ILE A 614 -25.80 -38.86 0.50
C ILE A 614 -26.28 -40.27 0.15
N ASP A 615 -26.34 -40.60 -1.14
CA ASP A 615 -26.66 -41.96 -1.55
C ASP A 615 -25.40 -42.77 -1.80
N ALA A 616 -24.95 -43.51 -0.79
CA ALA A 616 -23.84 -44.43 -0.91
C ALA A 616 -24.18 -45.64 -1.82
N GLY A 617 -25.45 -45.82 -2.22
CA GLY A 617 -25.83 -46.79 -3.24
C GLY A 617 -25.45 -46.36 -4.66
N ASN A 618 -25.20 -45.07 -4.88
CA ASN A 618 -25.08 -44.47 -6.21
C ASN A 618 -23.75 -43.72 -6.37
N VAL A 619 -22.87 -44.26 -7.21
CA VAL A 619 -21.59 -43.65 -7.58
C VAL A 619 -21.76 -42.89 -8.89
N THR A 620 -21.65 -41.56 -8.84
CA THR A 620 -21.84 -40.69 -10.01
C THR A 620 -20.60 -40.59 -10.89
N GLY A 621 -19.42 -40.89 -10.33
CA GLY A 621 -18.15 -40.84 -11.05
C GLY A 621 -16.98 -41.35 -10.21
N LYS A 622 -15.79 -41.35 -10.82
CA LYS A 622 -14.53 -41.64 -10.14
C LYS A 622 -13.72 -40.34 -9.99
N VAL A 623 -13.07 -40.16 -8.86
CA VAL A 623 -12.13 -39.06 -8.64
C VAL A 623 -10.80 -39.39 -9.33
N SER A 624 -10.25 -38.44 -10.07
CA SER A 624 -8.96 -38.60 -10.74
C SER A 624 -7.83 -38.87 -9.74
N PRO A 625 -6.90 -39.81 -10.02
CA PRO A 625 -5.70 -39.99 -9.18
C PRO A 625 -4.75 -38.79 -9.22
N MET A 626 -4.97 -37.83 -10.14
CA MET A 626 -4.22 -36.59 -10.31
C MET A 626 -4.93 -35.36 -9.72
N PHE A 627 -6.08 -35.53 -9.05
CA PHE A 627 -7.03 -34.44 -8.81
C PHE A 627 -6.45 -33.23 -8.03
N TYR A 628 -5.69 -33.45 -6.96
CA TYR A 628 -5.00 -32.37 -6.20
C TYR A 628 -3.52 -32.25 -6.59
N GLY A 629 -3.08 -31.07 -7.00
CA GLY A 629 -1.66 -30.78 -7.24
C GLY A 629 -1.22 -29.37 -6.88
N LEU A 630 -0.08 -28.98 -7.46
CA LEU A 630 0.62 -27.72 -7.24
C LEU A 630 0.82 -26.97 -8.56
N MET A 631 0.80 -25.63 -8.54
CA MET A 631 1.27 -24.76 -9.61
C MET A 631 2.40 -23.89 -9.07
N THR A 632 3.46 -23.66 -9.83
CA THR A 632 4.57 -22.84 -9.36
C THR A 632 5.17 -22.00 -10.49
N GLU A 633 5.47 -20.73 -10.20
CA GLU A 633 6.23 -19.81 -11.07
C GLU A 633 7.18 -18.92 -10.22
N GLU A 634 8.13 -18.20 -10.84
CA GLU A 634 9.04 -17.27 -10.12
C GLU A 634 8.37 -15.91 -9.81
N ILE A 635 7.37 -15.96 -8.93
CA ILE A 635 6.63 -14.83 -8.37
C ILE A 635 6.87 -14.75 -6.86
N ASN A 636 6.83 -13.55 -6.27
CA ASN A 636 6.92 -13.36 -4.81
C ASN A 636 8.21 -13.94 -4.17
N PHE A 637 9.29 -13.99 -4.95
CA PHE A 637 10.57 -14.64 -4.65
C PHE A 637 10.46 -16.17 -4.42
N SER A 638 9.44 -16.80 -5.01
CA SER A 638 9.09 -18.22 -4.84
C SER A 638 10.26 -19.18 -5.04
N TYR A 639 11.18 -18.92 -5.96
CA TYR A 639 12.42 -19.70 -6.07
C TYR A 639 13.55 -18.98 -5.36
N GLU A 640 14.02 -17.85 -5.90
CA GLU A 640 15.16 -17.07 -5.42
C GLU A 640 14.96 -16.53 -3.98
N GLY A 641 15.42 -17.30 -2.99
CA GLY A 641 15.21 -17.02 -1.56
C GLY A 641 13.95 -17.64 -0.95
N GLY A 642 13.16 -18.33 -1.76
CA GLY A 642 11.99 -19.11 -1.38
C GLY A 642 12.29 -20.60 -1.28
N ILE A 643 11.72 -21.39 -2.19
CA ILE A 643 11.88 -22.85 -2.19
C ILE A 643 13.27 -23.30 -2.66
N TYR A 644 13.98 -22.50 -3.46
CA TYR A 644 15.35 -22.83 -3.88
C TYR A 644 16.33 -22.56 -2.73
N GLY A 645 17.17 -23.53 -2.38
CA GLY A 645 17.99 -23.51 -1.16
C GLY A 645 19.17 -22.52 -1.14
N GLU A 646 19.34 -21.67 -2.16
CA GLU A 646 20.42 -20.68 -2.22
C GLU A 646 20.16 -19.50 -1.28
N LEU A 647 21.16 -19.14 -0.48
CA LEU A 647 21.06 -18.05 0.50
C LEU A 647 21.76 -16.77 0.04
N ILE A 648 22.60 -16.82 -1.00
CA ILE A 648 23.30 -15.63 -1.53
C ILE A 648 22.47 -14.95 -2.61
N ARG A 649 21.93 -13.78 -2.28
CA ARG A 649 21.15 -12.96 -3.21
C ARG A 649 22.06 -12.30 -4.24
N ASN A 650 21.70 -12.36 -5.52
CA ASN A 650 22.53 -11.86 -6.64
C ASN A 650 23.93 -12.51 -6.67
N ARG A 651 24.00 -13.83 -6.48
CA ARG A 651 25.25 -14.63 -6.54
C ARG A 651 26.02 -14.56 -7.86
N SER A 652 25.30 -14.30 -8.96
CA SER A 652 25.83 -14.21 -10.33
C SER A 652 26.27 -12.80 -10.72
N PHE A 653 26.00 -11.81 -9.85
CA PHE A 653 26.23 -10.38 -10.07
C PHE A 653 25.43 -9.76 -11.24
N LYS A 654 24.43 -10.47 -11.79
CA LYS A 654 23.64 -10.04 -12.96
C LYS A 654 22.37 -9.24 -12.63
N ALA A 655 22.02 -9.01 -11.36
CA ALA A 655 20.81 -8.24 -11.03
C ALA A 655 20.79 -6.81 -11.61
N ASP A 656 21.96 -6.21 -11.88
CA ASP A 656 22.11 -4.87 -12.46
C ASP A 656 22.26 -4.85 -13.99
N ALA A 657 21.95 -5.97 -14.64
CA ALA A 657 21.99 -6.13 -16.08
C ALA A 657 21.01 -5.20 -16.81
N ILE A 658 21.52 -4.49 -17.81
CA ILE A 658 20.73 -3.89 -18.88
C ILE A 658 20.42 -5.00 -19.89
N VAL A 659 19.16 -5.43 -19.89
CA VAL A 659 18.61 -6.40 -20.85
C VAL A 659 17.73 -5.65 -21.85
N PRO A 660 18.08 -5.60 -23.15
CA PRO A 660 17.19 -5.05 -24.15
C PRO A 660 15.95 -5.94 -24.32
N ARG A 661 14.77 -5.34 -24.49
CA ARG A 661 13.56 -6.03 -24.95
C ARG A 661 13.74 -6.37 -26.42
N VAL A 662 13.76 -7.66 -26.77
CA VAL A 662 13.81 -8.13 -28.16
C VAL A 662 12.43 -8.61 -28.63
N THR A 663 12.19 -8.48 -29.92
CA THR A 663 10.97 -8.95 -30.61
C THR A 663 11.25 -10.29 -31.31
N PRO A 664 10.21 -11.03 -31.73
CA PRO A 664 10.35 -12.18 -32.65
C PRO A 664 11.25 -11.98 -33.87
N ASP A 665 11.36 -10.75 -34.39
CA ASP A 665 12.12 -10.42 -35.60
C ASP A 665 13.61 -10.13 -35.31
N THR A 666 13.98 -9.99 -34.04
CA THR A 666 15.32 -9.62 -33.57
C THR A 666 15.96 -10.66 -32.65
N TYR A 667 15.25 -11.77 -32.39
CA TYR A 667 15.72 -12.88 -31.56
C TYR A 667 15.94 -14.14 -32.39
N GLU A 668 17.14 -14.71 -32.29
CA GLU A 668 17.52 -15.98 -32.91
C GLU A 668 17.33 -17.11 -31.87
N ALA A 669 16.40 -18.03 -32.12
CA ALA A 669 16.15 -19.16 -31.22
C ALA A 669 17.41 -20.03 -31.02
N GLY A 670 17.64 -20.48 -29.79
CA GLY A 670 18.84 -21.24 -29.41
C GLY A 670 20.15 -20.45 -29.31
N LYS A 671 20.15 -19.12 -29.54
CA LYS A 671 21.33 -18.26 -29.43
C LYS A 671 21.28 -17.42 -28.16
N TYR A 672 22.27 -17.57 -27.28
CA TYR A 672 22.37 -16.73 -26.08
C TYR A 672 22.66 -15.27 -26.45
N LEU A 673 22.04 -14.34 -25.71
CA LEU A 673 22.26 -12.90 -25.84
C LEU A 673 22.89 -12.35 -24.54
N PRO A 674 24.22 -12.10 -24.52
CA PRO A 674 24.90 -11.54 -23.36
C PRO A 674 24.33 -10.18 -22.94
N VAL A 675 24.20 -9.99 -21.63
CA VAL A 675 23.66 -8.76 -21.03
C VAL A 675 24.74 -7.69 -20.83
N THR A 676 24.36 -6.42 -20.74
CA THR A 676 25.30 -5.30 -20.58
C THR A 676 25.15 -4.62 -19.22
N PHE A 677 26.14 -3.82 -18.82
CA PHE A 677 26.17 -3.12 -17.53
C PHE A 677 26.64 -1.69 -17.73
N ARG A 678 26.29 -0.77 -16.81
CA ARG A 678 26.85 0.59 -16.82
C ARG A 678 28.30 0.56 -16.29
N PRO A 679 29.19 1.44 -16.79
CA PRO A 679 30.46 1.69 -16.12
C PRO A 679 30.26 1.99 -14.63
N ASP A 680 31.22 1.60 -13.81
CA ASP A 680 31.29 1.88 -12.36
C ASP A 680 30.08 1.40 -11.53
N THR A 681 29.30 0.45 -12.06
CA THR A 681 28.17 -0.16 -11.34
C THR A 681 28.66 -0.95 -10.13
N LYS A 682 28.19 -0.59 -8.92
CA LYS A 682 28.31 -1.45 -7.73
C LYS A 682 27.18 -2.48 -7.71
N PRO A 683 27.45 -3.79 -7.51
CA PRO A 683 26.42 -4.83 -7.53
C PRO A 683 25.40 -4.68 -6.39
N ARG A 684 24.11 -4.71 -6.72
CA ARG A 684 23.01 -4.73 -5.73
C ARG A 684 23.11 -5.93 -4.80
N TYR A 685 22.67 -5.71 -3.55
CA TYR A 685 22.62 -6.68 -2.44
C TYR A 685 23.97 -7.11 -1.86
N TRP A 686 25.07 -6.56 -2.37
CA TRP A 686 26.41 -6.69 -1.80
C TRP A 686 26.82 -5.39 -1.09
N THR A 687 27.70 -5.48 -0.09
CA THR A 687 28.27 -4.32 0.62
C THR A 687 29.77 -4.46 0.83
N GLU A 688 30.47 -3.32 0.92
CA GLU A 688 31.92 -3.25 1.09
C GLU A 688 32.31 -3.41 2.58
N VAL A 689 33.43 -4.08 2.86
CA VAL A 689 33.91 -4.40 4.21
C VAL A 689 35.36 -3.95 4.38
N GLY A 690 35.69 -3.40 5.56
CA GLY A 690 37.07 -3.11 5.97
C GLY A 690 37.79 -2.05 5.12
N GLY A 691 37.07 -1.19 4.41
CA GLY A 691 37.66 -0.19 3.50
C GLY A 691 38.10 -0.75 2.14
N ALA A 692 37.59 -1.91 1.73
CA ALA A 692 37.65 -2.33 0.33
C ALA A 692 36.74 -1.47 -0.56
N SER A 693 36.89 -1.61 -1.88
CA SER A 693 35.89 -1.16 -2.85
C SER A 693 35.51 -2.27 -3.84
N MET A 694 34.29 -2.21 -4.38
CA MET A 694 33.80 -3.20 -5.35
C MET A 694 33.14 -2.54 -6.57
N VAL A 695 33.26 -3.20 -7.73
CA VAL A 695 32.65 -2.78 -9.01
C VAL A 695 32.37 -4.00 -9.89
N LEU A 696 31.37 -3.92 -10.77
CA LEU A 696 31.16 -4.91 -11.83
C LEU A 696 32.21 -4.78 -12.93
N ASP A 697 32.84 -5.89 -13.31
CA ASP A 697 33.89 -5.95 -14.33
C ASP A 697 33.51 -6.96 -15.46
N PRO A 698 32.94 -6.47 -16.58
CA PRO A 698 32.67 -7.27 -17.78
C PRO A 698 33.92 -7.64 -18.61
N ALA A 699 35.09 -7.05 -18.33
CA ALA A 699 36.35 -7.39 -19.01
C ALA A 699 37.04 -8.61 -18.36
N ASN A 700 36.61 -9.00 -17.16
CA ASN A 700 37.06 -10.19 -16.44
C ASN A 700 35.90 -11.16 -16.14
N PRO A 701 35.14 -11.66 -17.14
CA PRO A 701 34.05 -12.60 -16.92
C PRO A 701 34.57 -13.98 -16.48
N LEU A 702 33.68 -14.83 -15.96
CA LEU A 702 34.00 -16.26 -15.72
C LEU A 702 33.84 -17.09 -17.01
N ASN A 703 32.81 -16.80 -17.80
CA ASN A 703 32.50 -17.39 -19.10
C ASN A 703 31.48 -16.51 -19.84
N GLU A 704 31.00 -16.94 -21.01
CA GLU A 704 30.05 -16.18 -21.85
C GLU A 704 28.64 -16.02 -21.24
N PHE A 705 28.22 -16.91 -20.34
CA PHE A 705 26.91 -16.86 -19.68
C PHE A 705 26.96 -16.00 -18.41
N LEU A 706 28.03 -16.16 -17.63
CA LEU A 706 28.38 -15.32 -16.49
C LEU A 706 29.41 -14.26 -16.94
N ASN A 707 28.96 -13.41 -17.86
CA ASN A 707 29.72 -12.43 -18.64
C ASN A 707 30.13 -11.16 -17.86
N VAL A 708 30.25 -11.28 -16.54
CA VAL A 708 30.66 -10.22 -15.61
C VAL A 708 31.34 -10.87 -14.41
N SER A 709 31.98 -10.07 -13.56
CA SER A 709 32.40 -10.49 -12.21
C SER A 709 32.31 -9.32 -11.25
N LEU A 710 32.32 -9.60 -9.94
CA LEU A 710 32.60 -8.57 -8.94
C LEU A 710 34.12 -8.44 -8.83
N LYS A 711 34.67 -7.32 -9.30
CA LYS A 711 36.04 -6.89 -9.04
C LYS A 711 36.08 -6.22 -7.66
N LEU A 712 36.88 -6.78 -6.78
CA LEU A 712 37.08 -6.38 -5.40
C LEU A 712 38.50 -5.83 -5.25
N ASP A 713 38.63 -4.54 -4.99
CA ASP A 713 39.89 -3.95 -4.53
C ASP A 713 39.96 -4.02 -3.01
N ALA A 714 40.81 -4.92 -2.51
CA ALA A 714 41.11 -5.11 -1.10
C ALA A 714 42.55 -4.65 -0.79
N SER A 715 43.12 -3.69 -1.52
CA SER A 715 44.48 -3.18 -1.28
C SER A 715 44.67 -2.52 0.09
N SER A 716 43.58 -2.17 0.77
CA SER A 716 43.50 -1.69 2.16
C SER A 716 43.53 -2.79 3.23
N ALA A 717 43.48 -4.06 2.83
CA ALA A 717 43.45 -5.20 3.75
C ALA A 717 44.74 -5.33 4.58
N SER A 718 44.60 -5.67 5.85
CA SER A 718 45.71 -6.02 6.74
C SER A 718 45.34 -7.14 7.70
N ILE A 719 46.33 -7.60 8.49
CA ILE A 719 46.12 -8.63 9.52
C ILE A 719 45.11 -8.19 10.59
N THR A 720 45.07 -6.88 10.90
CA THR A 720 44.20 -6.26 11.91
C THR A 720 42.91 -5.66 11.33
N ASN A 721 42.90 -5.28 10.04
CA ASN A 721 41.74 -4.78 9.32
C ASN A 721 41.50 -5.61 8.04
N PRO A 722 40.78 -6.73 8.11
CA PRO A 722 40.44 -7.53 6.93
C PRO A 722 39.43 -6.79 6.04
N ALA A 723 39.74 -6.68 4.75
CA ALA A 723 38.89 -5.98 3.79
C ALA A 723 38.21 -6.98 2.82
N GLY A 724 37.05 -6.63 2.26
CA GLY A 724 36.27 -7.55 1.42
C GLY A 724 34.85 -7.11 1.11
N VAL A 725 33.94 -8.08 0.96
CA VAL A 725 32.50 -7.87 0.72
C VAL A 725 31.62 -8.72 1.63
N ALA A 726 30.37 -8.28 1.81
CA ALA A 726 29.31 -9.02 2.49
C ALA A 726 28.04 -9.12 1.64
N ASN A 727 27.22 -10.13 1.90
CA ASN A 727 25.88 -10.32 1.33
C ASN A 727 24.87 -10.56 2.47
N GLY A 728 23.73 -9.86 2.41
CA GLY A 728 22.64 -9.98 3.39
C GLY A 728 21.56 -11.01 3.04
N GLY A 729 21.76 -11.80 1.98
CA GLY A 729 20.81 -12.79 1.51
C GLY A 729 19.45 -12.22 1.13
N TYR A 730 18.42 -13.06 1.27
CA TYR A 730 17.03 -12.73 0.94
C TYR A 730 16.32 -12.19 2.18
N TRP A 731 16.66 -10.94 2.54
CA TRP A 731 16.25 -10.26 3.78
C TRP A 731 16.70 -11.02 5.05
N GLY A 732 17.94 -11.48 5.01
CA GLY A 732 18.58 -12.29 6.06
C GLY A 732 19.18 -13.58 5.50
N ILE A 733 19.98 -14.23 6.35
CA ILE A 733 20.54 -15.56 6.12
C ILE A 733 20.22 -16.42 7.35
N PRO A 734 19.51 -17.57 7.22
CA PRO A 734 19.15 -18.40 8.34
C PRO A 734 20.37 -19.03 9.01
N VAL A 735 20.64 -18.63 10.25
CA VAL A 735 21.55 -19.33 11.16
C VAL A 735 20.73 -20.23 12.08
N LYS A 736 21.08 -21.51 12.14
CA LYS A 736 20.44 -22.53 13.00
C LYS A 736 21.52 -23.30 13.79
N PRO A 737 21.24 -23.85 14.98
CA PRO A 737 22.23 -24.57 15.80
C PRO A 737 22.81 -25.80 15.09
N LYS A 738 24.10 -26.08 15.31
CA LYS A 738 24.82 -27.29 14.84
C LYS A 738 24.64 -27.59 13.34
N THR A 739 24.35 -26.56 12.55
CA THR A 739 23.95 -26.67 11.14
C THR A 739 25.18 -26.49 10.27
N THR A 740 25.34 -27.36 9.27
CA THR A 740 26.47 -27.31 8.33
C THR A 740 26.01 -26.80 6.98
N TYR A 741 26.55 -25.65 6.59
CA TYR A 741 26.30 -24.98 5.33
C TYR A 741 27.40 -25.33 4.35
N SER A 742 27.04 -25.52 3.08
CA SER A 742 27.99 -25.73 1.98
C SER A 742 28.24 -24.40 1.27
N VAL A 743 29.51 -24.00 1.20
CA VAL A 743 29.96 -22.79 0.51
C VAL A 743 30.65 -23.17 -0.79
N SER A 744 30.35 -22.46 -1.88
CA SER A 744 31.22 -22.47 -3.06
C SER A 744 31.28 -21.11 -3.74
N PHE A 745 32.39 -20.81 -4.41
CA PHE A 745 32.54 -19.60 -5.22
C PHE A 745 33.65 -19.78 -6.25
N PHE A 746 33.63 -19.02 -7.34
CA PHE A 746 34.78 -18.87 -8.21
C PHE A 746 35.56 -17.63 -7.79
N ALA A 747 36.89 -17.72 -7.80
CA ALA A 747 37.78 -16.59 -7.59
C ALA A 747 39.02 -16.63 -8.49
N LYS A 748 39.52 -15.44 -8.82
CA LYS A 748 40.89 -15.19 -9.27
C LYS A 748 41.45 -13.92 -8.62
N ALA A 749 42.75 -13.69 -8.74
CA ALA A 749 43.46 -12.55 -8.15
C ALA A 749 44.40 -11.87 -9.14
N ALA A 750 44.77 -10.62 -8.85
CA ALA A 750 45.84 -9.94 -9.58
C ALA A 750 47.21 -10.59 -9.28
N PRO A 751 48.20 -10.48 -10.20
CA PRO A 751 49.56 -10.95 -9.97
C PRO A 751 50.14 -10.39 -8.66
N GLY A 752 50.80 -11.26 -7.89
CA GLY A 752 51.39 -10.91 -6.59
C GLY A 752 50.51 -11.19 -5.36
N PHE A 753 49.22 -11.48 -5.52
CA PHE A 753 48.40 -11.91 -4.38
C PHE A 753 48.80 -13.31 -3.89
N ALA A 754 49.26 -13.40 -2.64
CA ALA A 754 49.64 -14.64 -1.96
C ALA A 754 48.79 -14.93 -0.70
N GLY A 755 47.67 -14.23 -0.54
CA GLY A 755 46.84 -14.26 0.66
C GLY A 755 45.86 -15.43 0.76
N SER A 756 45.11 -15.45 1.87
CA SER A 756 43.92 -16.27 2.04
C SER A 756 42.65 -15.44 1.91
N VAL A 757 41.56 -16.07 1.47
CA VAL A 757 40.20 -15.50 1.52
C VAL A 757 39.43 -16.21 2.63
N THR A 758 39.06 -15.48 3.68
CA THR A 758 38.21 -15.96 4.77
C THR A 758 36.75 -15.84 4.34
N VAL A 759 36.02 -16.96 4.38
CA VAL A 759 34.55 -16.98 4.33
C VAL A 759 33.98 -17.09 5.73
N SER A 760 32.92 -16.34 6.04
CA SER A 760 32.28 -16.37 7.36
C SER A 760 30.76 -16.17 7.31
N LEU A 761 30.10 -16.71 8.33
CA LEU A 761 28.72 -16.37 8.70
C LEU A 761 28.76 -15.59 10.01
N GLU A 762 28.23 -14.37 9.97
CA GLU A 762 28.29 -13.39 11.06
C GLU A 762 26.93 -12.73 11.31
N SER A 763 26.70 -12.20 12.51
CA SER A 763 25.55 -11.33 12.76
C SER A 763 25.66 -10.05 11.93
N ALA A 764 24.53 -9.46 11.54
CA ALA A 764 24.51 -8.25 10.70
C ALA A 764 25.19 -7.04 11.38
N ASP A 765 25.22 -7.01 12.72
CA ASP A 765 25.95 -6.01 13.51
C ASP A 765 27.44 -6.32 13.71
N GLY A 766 27.94 -7.43 13.16
CA GLY A 766 29.34 -7.86 13.24
C GLY A 766 29.82 -8.36 14.60
N LYS A 767 28.96 -8.44 15.63
CA LYS A 767 29.37 -8.83 16.99
C LYS A 767 29.64 -10.32 17.16
N ILE A 768 29.05 -11.18 16.33
CA ILE A 768 29.14 -12.65 16.47
C ILE A 768 29.59 -13.27 15.15
N THR A 769 30.65 -14.08 15.17
CA THR A 769 30.97 -15.01 14.08
C THR A 769 30.46 -16.40 14.45
N PHE A 770 29.46 -16.90 13.73
CA PHE A 770 28.85 -18.21 13.98
C PHE A 770 29.67 -19.36 13.41
N ALA A 771 30.34 -19.13 12.29
CA ALA A 771 31.26 -20.06 11.63
C ALA A 771 32.17 -19.29 10.65
N LYS A 772 33.41 -19.78 10.42
CA LYS A 772 34.32 -19.27 9.38
C LYS A 772 35.30 -20.33 8.89
N ALA A 773 35.85 -20.14 7.70
CA ALA A 773 36.92 -20.97 7.13
C ALA A 773 37.85 -20.14 6.23
N ASP A 774 39.15 -20.44 6.26
CA ASP A 774 40.17 -19.78 5.42
C ASP A 774 40.46 -20.59 4.15
N ILE A 775 40.30 -19.96 2.99
CA ILE A 775 40.59 -20.52 1.67
C ILE A 775 41.96 -20.02 1.20
N ARG A 776 42.78 -20.91 0.62
CA ARG A 776 44.11 -20.60 0.07
C ARG A 776 44.21 -21.06 -1.39
N GLY A 777 45.20 -20.54 -2.11
CA GLY A 777 45.48 -20.98 -3.49
C GLY A 777 44.66 -20.26 -4.58
N VAL A 778 44.14 -19.07 -4.28
CA VAL A 778 43.65 -18.13 -5.33
C VAL A 778 44.84 -17.73 -6.21
N THR A 779 44.64 -17.71 -7.52
CA THR A 779 45.67 -17.44 -8.53
C THR A 779 45.16 -16.47 -9.59
N THR A 780 45.99 -16.10 -10.58
CA THR A 780 45.57 -15.36 -11.78
C THR A 780 44.45 -16.07 -12.55
N GLU A 781 44.44 -17.40 -12.54
CA GLU A 781 43.41 -18.20 -13.21
C GLU A 781 42.18 -18.40 -12.33
N TRP A 782 41.00 -18.34 -12.95
CA TRP A 782 39.72 -18.66 -12.33
C TRP A 782 39.69 -20.08 -11.80
N LYS A 783 39.38 -20.24 -10.50
CA LYS A 783 39.22 -21.53 -9.85
C LYS A 783 37.95 -21.56 -9.00
N LYS A 784 37.28 -22.71 -8.97
CA LYS A 784 36.18 -22.98 -8.05
C LYS A 784 36.75 -23.40 -6.69
N PHE A 785 36.31 -22.73 -5.64
CA PHE A 785 36.60 -23.04 -4.25
C PHE A 785 35.34 -23.57 -3.57
N THR A 786 35.51 -24.52 -2.66
CA THR A 786 34.42 -25.15 -1.90
C THR A 786 34.85 -25.36 -0.46
N THR A 787 33.96 -25.10 0.50
CA THR A 787 34.19 -25.42 1.92
C THR A 787 32.87 -25.65 2.65
N LYS A 788 32.94 -25.95 3.94
CA LYS A 788 31.78 -26.08 4.83
C LYS A 788 31.92 -25.13 6.01
N LEU A 789 30.80 -24.53 6.42
CA LEU A 789 30.69 -23.72 7.62
C LEU A 789 29.74 -24.44 8.59
N THR A 790 30.23 -24.89 9.73
CA THR A 790 29.41 -25.55 10.76
C THR A 790 29.23 -24.63 11.95
N THR A 791 27.98 -24.31 12.29
CA THR A 791 27.65 -23.44 13.42
C THR A 791 27.76 -24.17 14.77
N GLY A 792 28.05 -23.42 15.83
CA GLY A 792 28.00 -23.92 17.20
C GLY A 792 26.58 -24.16 17.72
N ASN A 793 26.44 -24.25 19.05
CA ASN A 793 25.14 -24.32 19.71
C ASN A 793 24.53 -22.91 19.85
N VAL A 794 24.07 -22.36 18.72
CA VAL A 794 23.60 -20.98 18.56
C VAL A 794 22.07 -20.89 18.56
N LEU A 795 21.51 -19.77 19.01
CA LEU A 795 20.07 -19.51 18.85
C LEU A 795 19.73 -19.30 17.36
N PRO A 796 18.56 -19.77 16.87
CA PRO A 796 18.12 -19.49 15.50
C PRO A 796 17.92 -17.99 15.26
N SER A 797 18.43 -17.48 14.14
CA SER A 797 18.28 -16.07 13.72
C SER A 797 18.32 -15.91 12.19
N LYS A 798 17.85 -14.78 11.66
CA LYS A 798 18.01 -14.41 10.24
C LYS A 798 18.86 -13.17 9.99
N ASP A 799 19.01 -12.29 10.98
CA ASP A 799 19.67 -10.98 10.86
C ASP A 799 21.20 -11.12 10.85
N ASN A 800 21.67 -11.82 9.82
CA ASN A 800 23.02 -12.35 9.64
C ASN A 800 23.48 -12.08 8.21
N VAL A 801 24.79 -12.07 8.01
CA VAL A 801 25.45 -11.82 6.73
C VAL A 801 26.49 -12.91 6.43
N PHE A 802 26.68 -13.19 5.15
CA PHE A 802 27.80 -13.98 4.64
C PHE A 802 28.90 -13.03 4.17
N LYS A 803 30.15 -13.24 4.57
CA LYS A 803 31.28 -12.38 4.18
C LYS A 803 32.37 -13.16 3.45
N LEU A 804 33.03 -12.45 2.54
CA LEU A 804 34.25 -12.84 1.83
C LEU A 804 35.29 -11.75 2.08
N THR A 805 36.32 -12.03 2.87
CA THR A 805 37.34 -11.05 3.28
C THR A 805 38.75 -11.58 3.10
N THR A 806 39.74 -10.70 3.03
CA THR A 806 41.16 -11.06 3.06
C THR A 806 41.94 -10.17 4.02
N LYS A 807 43.10 -10.65 4.47
CA LYS A 807 44.07 -9.95 5.31
C LYS A 807 45.31 -9.49 4.54
N SER A 808 45.34 -9.74 3.23
CA SER A 808 46.47 -9.46 2.35
C SER A 808 46.03 -8.45 1.28
N PRO A 809 46.75 -7.34 1.08
CA PRO A 809 46.48 -6.39 0.01
C PRO A 809 46.39 -7.07 -1.37
N GLY A 810 45.45 -6.63 -2.19
CA GLY A 810 45.37 -7.02 -3.60
C GLY A 810 43.98 -6.85 -4.21
N ILE A 811 43.91 -7.08 -5.52
CA ILE A 811 42.66 -7.10 -6.28
C ILE A 811 42.24 -8.55 -6.51
N LEU A 812 40.97 -8.83 -6.27
CA LEU A 812 40.30 -10.11 -6.45
C LEU A 812 39.16 -9.95 -7.45
N TRP A 813 38.81 -11.02 -8.15
CA TRP A 813 37.56 -11.13 -8.92
C TRP A 813 36.77 -12.33 -8.40
N LEU A 814 35.46 -12.16 -8.24
CA LEU A 814 34.53 -13.14 -7.69
C LEU A 814 33.37 -13.39 -8.68
N GLN A 815 32.94 -14.64 -8.79
CA GLN A 815 31.74 -15.04 -9.56
C GLN A 815 31.08 -16.30 -8.96
N ASN A 816 29.76 -16.41 -9.09
CA ASN A 816 28.90 -17.49 -8.63
C ASN A 816 29.13 -17.87 -7.15
N VAL A 817 28.98 -16.89 -6.25
CA VAL A 817 29.15 -17.07 -4.80
C VAL A 817 27.89 -17.68 -4.21
N SER A 818 27.99 -18.88 -3.65
CA SER A 818 26.86 -19.72 -3.24
C SER A 818 27.00 -20.22 -1.81
N LEU A 819 25.88 -20.22 -1.07
CA LEU A 819 25.76 -20.73 0.29
C LEU A 819 24.44 -21.52 0.41
N PHE A 820 24.54 -22.83 0.61
CA PHE A 820 23.38 -23.70 0.85
C PHE A 820 23.33 -24.21 2.30
N PRO A 821 22.16 -24.24 2.95
CA PRO A 821 21.93 -25.01 4.17
C PRO A 821 21.74 -26.50 3.79
N PRO A 822 21.48 -27.40 4.74
CA PRO A 822 20.93 -28.72 4.44
C PRO A 822 19.59 -28.60 3.68
N THR A 823 19.51 -29.23 2.52
CA THR A 823 18.34 -29.24 1.62
C THR A 823 17.42 -30.43 1.90
N TYR A 824 16.17 -30.34 1.43
CA TYR A 824 15.24 -31.47 1.48
C TYR A 824 15.84 -32.71 0.79
N LYS A 825 15.71 -33.86 1.45
CA LYS A 825 16.33 -35.15 1.05
C LYS A 825 17.84 -35.08 0.74
N ASN A 826 18.55 -34.02 1.17
CA ASN A 826 19.94 -33.72 0.84
C ASN A 826 20.22 -33.56 -0.68
N ARG A 827 19.22 -33.18 -1.49
CA ARG A 827 19.41 -32.90 -2.92
C ARG A 827 20.44 -31.78 -3.11
N LYS A 828 21.54 -32.05 -3.81
CA LYS A 828 22.50 -31.01 -4.25
C LYS A 828 21.77 -30.02 -5.15
N ASN A 829 22.00 -28.71 -4.97
CA ASN A 829 21.26 -27.65 -5.66
C ASN A 829 19.73 -27.66 -5.39
N GLY A 830 19.29 -28.36 -4.32
CA GLY A 830 17.89 -28.67 -4.10
C GLY A 830 17.12 -27.70 -3.20
N ASN A 831 15.92 -28.15 -2.85
CA ASN A 831 14.91 -27.29 -2.22
C ASN A 831 15.10 -27.12 -0.69
N ARG A 832 14.56 -26.01 -0.19
CA ARG A 832 14.52 -25.60 1.21
C ARG A 832 13.55 -26.48 2.01
N ALA A 833 14.02 -27.04 3.12
CA ALA A 833 13.36 -28.15 3.80
C ALA A 833 12.01 -27.80 4.48
N ASP A 834 11.91 -26.66 5.15
CA ASP A 834 10.68 -26.22 5.87
C ASP A 834 9.51 -25.89 4.94
N ILE A 835 9.78 -25.43 3.71
CA ILE A 835 8.76 -25.28 2.66
C ILE A 835 8.36 -26.65 2.10
N MET A 836 9.34 -27.52 1.81
CA MET A 836 9.10 -28.88 1.31
C MET A 836 8.33 -29.76 2.31
N GLU A 837 8.50 -29.56 3.62
CA GLU A 837 7.72 -30.26 4.66
C GLU A 837 6.23 -29.89 4.65
N LEU A 838 5.90 -28.61 4.41
CA LEU A 838 4.51 -28.18 4.20
C LEU A 838 3.92 -28.78 2.92
N LEU A 839 4.70 -28.76 1.83
CA LEU A 839 4.26 -29.33 0.54
C LEU A 839 4.07 -30.85 0.60
N ALA A 840 4.89 -31.57 1.36
CA ALA A 840 4.72 -33.00 1.60
C ALA A 840 3.41 -33.32 2.35
N ALA A 841 2.99 -32.46 3.27
CA ALA A 841 1.75 -32.64 4.03
C ALA A 841 0.48 -32.50 3.17
N LEU A 842 0.54 -31.74 2.07
CA LEU A 842 -0.54 -31.65 1.08
C LEU A 842 -0.74 -32.94 0.26
N LYS A 843 0.22 -33.88 0.26
CA LYS A 843 0.25 -35.10 -0.58
C LYS A 843 -0.14 -34.87 -2.07
N PRO A 844 0.40 -33.83 -2.73
CA PRO A 844 0.05 -33.46 -4.10
C PRO A 844 0.35 -34.59 -5.10
N LYS A 845 -0.29 -34.52 -6.26
CA LYS A 845 -0.18 -35.53 -7.33
C LYS A 845 0.53 -35.04 -8.58
N PHE A 846 0.56 -33.74 -8.80
CA PHE A 846 1.33 -33.13 -9.88
C PHE A 846 1.91 -31.78 -9.49
N LEU A 847 2.87 -31.32 -10.30
CA LEU A 847 3.41 -29.96 -10.28
C LEU A 847 3.34 -29.36 -11.69
N ARG A 848 2.56 -28.28 -11.87
CA ARG A 848 2.55 -27.42 -13.06
C ARG A 848 3.72 -26.45 -12.97
N PHE A 849 4.68 -26.58 -13.88
CA PHE A 849 5.90 -25.77 -13.97
C PHE A 849 6.35 -25.64 -15.45
N PRO A 850 7.21 -24.66 -15.82
CA PRO A 850 7.76 -23.57 -15.01
C PRO A 850 6.73 -22.50 -14.64
N GLY A 851 5.52 -22.62 -15.21
CA GLY A 851 4.26 -22.05 -14.74
C GLY A 851 4.04 -20.57 -15.04
N GLY A 852 2.77 -20.22 -15.23
CA GLY A 852 2.29 -18.84 -15.25
C GLY A 852 3.07 -17.92 -16.17
N ASN A 853 3.18 -16.66 -15.73
CA ASN A 853 3.81 -15.59 -16.50
C ASN A 853 5.32 -15.85 -16.70
N TYR A 854 5.98 -16.59 -15.80
CA TYR A 854 7.40 -16.95 -15.88
C TYR A 854 7.74 -17.81 -17.11
N LEU A 855 6.81 -18.64 -17.59
CA LEU A 855 7.00 -19.41 -18.84
C LEU A 855 7.16 -18.49 -20.05
N GLU A 856 6.23 -17.56 -20.23
CA GLU A 856 6.16 -16.64 -21.37
C GLU A 856 7.25 -15.57 -21.32
N GLY A 857 7.47 -15.00 -20.13
CA GLY A 857 8.33 -13.85 -19.93
C GLY A 857 7.81 -12.56 -20.55
N ASN A 858 8.51 -11.46 -20.24
CA ASN A 858 8.16 -10.14 -20.78
C ASN A 858 8.60 -9.93 -22.24
N ALA A 859 9.55 -10.73 -22.75
CA ALA A 859 10.13 -10.64 -24.10
C ALA A 859 10.83 -11.96 -24.46
N PHE A 860 11.17 -12.19 -25.73
CA PHE A 860 11.72 -13.48 -26.20
C PHE A 860 13.08 -13.88 -25.58
N ASN A 861 13.85 -12.91 -25.06
CA ASN A 861 15.07 -13.12 -24.27
C ASN A 861 14.85 -13.03 -22.74
N GLN A 862 13.59 -13.11 -22.29
CA GLN A 862 13.15 -13.02 -20.90
C GLN A 862 12.08 -14.09 -20.58
N ARG A 863 11.81 -15.02 -21.51
CA ARG A 863 11.02 -16.24 -21.33
C ARG A 863 11.81 -17.27 -20.53
N PHE A 864 11.14 -18.30 -20.01
CA PHE A 864 11.83 -19.51 -19.57
C PHE A 864 12.44 -20.24 -20.79
N ASN A 865 13.77 -20.26 -20.89
CA ASN A 865 14.49 -21.09 -21.86
C ASN A 865 15.12 -22.28 -21.15
N TRP A 866 14.44 -23.43 -21.14
CA TRP A 866 14.83 -24.61 -20.36
C TRP A 866 16.29 -25.05 -20.58
N LYS A 867 16.83 -24.86 -21.79
CA LYS A 867 18.21 -25.19 -22.18
C LYS A 867 19.25 -24.35 -21.41
N GLU A 868 18.89 -23.13 -21.03
CA GLU A 868 19.70 -22.23 -20.19
C GLU A 868 19.57 -22.56 -18.69
N THR A 869 18.65 -23.46 -18.31
CA THR A 869 18.36 -23.85 -16.91
C THR A 869 18.88 -25.23 -16.50
N ILE A 870 19.49 -25.99 -17.41
CA ILE A 870 20.08 -27.32 -17.14
C ILE A 870 21.60 -27.21 -16.89
N GLY A 871 22.30 -28.35 -16.72
CA GLY A 871 23.75 -28.35 -16.52
C GLY A 871 24.24 -27.66 -15.24
N PRO A 872 25.55 -27.36 -15.15
CA PRO A 872 26.16 -26.70 -14.00
C PRO A 872 25.66 -25.27 -13.81
N VAL A 873 25.33 -24.87 -12.59
CA VAL A 873 24.84 -23.50 -12.28
C VAL A 873 25.82 -22.38 -12.67
N GLU A 874 27.13 -22.64 -12.71
CA GLU A 874 28.12 -21.70 -13.24
C GLU A 874 28.08 -21.49 -14.78
N GLN A 875 27.23 -22.23 -15.50
CA GLN A 875 27.00 -22.10 -16.94
C GLN A 875 25.57 -21.63 -17.25
N ARG A 876 24.69 -21.49 -16.24
CA ARG A 876 23.33 -20.95 -16.40
C ARG A 876 23.39 -19.42 -16.44
N PRO A 877 22.92 -18.75 -17.50
CA PRO A 877 23.01 -17.30 -17.60
C PRO A 877 22.05 -16.56 -16.65
N GLY A 878 20.88 -17.13 -16.34
CA GLY A 878 19.80 -16.39 -15.66
C GLY A 878 19.13 -15.36 -16.58
N HIS A 879 17.92 -14.93 -16.20
CA HIS A 879 17.14 -13.92 -16.93
C HIS A 879 16.28 -13.04 -15.99
N PRO A 880 15.77 -11.89 -16.47
CA PRO A 880 14.77 -11.10 -15.73
C PRO A 880 13.43 -11.84 -15.66
N SER A 881 12.96 -12.16 -14.46
CA SER A 881 11.59 -12.62 -14.22
C SER A 881 10.60 -11.50 -14.60
N PRO A 882 9.41 -11.82 -15.15
CA PRO A 882 8.40 -10.82 -15.47
C PRO A 882 7.92 -10.04 -14.24
N TRP A 883 8.15 -10.58 -13.04
CA TRP A 883 7.80 -9.96 -11.74
C TRP A 883 8.84 -8.93 -11.23
N GLY A 884 9.83 -8.57 -12.06
CA GLY A 884 10.65 -7.36 -11.85
C GLY A 884 11.93 -7.57 -11.04
N TYR A 885 12.43 -8.79 -10.97
CA TYR A 885 13.73 -9.15 -10.39
C TYR A 885 14.46 -10.18 -11.25
N TRP A 886 15.72 -10.46 -10.91
CA TRP A 886 16.58 -11.37 -11.68
C TRP A 886 16.47 -12.80 -11.13
N SER A 887 16.15 -13.77 -11.99
CA SER A 887 16.27 -15.20 -11.71
C SER A 887 17.67 -15.69 -12.10
N THR A 888 18.32 -16.50 -11.26
CA THR A 888 19.60 -17.12 -11.63
C THR A 888 19.43 -18.44 -12.40
N ASP A 889 18.20 -18.86 -12.67
CA ASP A 889 17.84 -20.19 -13.18
C ASP A 889 18.49 -21.34 -12.40
N GLY A 890 18.76 -21.09 -11.11
CA GLY A 890 19.32 -22.05 -10.17
C GLY A 890 18.37 -23.20 -9.86
N LEU A 891 17.06 -22.93 -9.91
CA LEU A 891 15.99 -23.92 -9.94
C LEU A 891 15.52 -24.04 -11.40
N GLY A 892 16.03 -25.05 -12.11
CA GLY A 892 15.74 -25.30 -13.52
C GLY A 892 14.97 -26.59 -13.76
N LEU A 893 14.83 -26.98 -15.03
CA LEU A 893 14.07 -28.15 -15.49
C LEU A 893 14.39 -29.43 -14.70
N LEU A 894 15.68 -29.66 -14.39
CA LEU A 894 16.10 -30.83 -13.62
C LEU A 894 15.71 -30.74 -12.14
N GLU A 895 15.78 -29.55 -11.53
CA GLU A 895 15.40 -29.37 -10.14
C GLU A 895 13.87 -29.44 -9.93
N PHE A 896 13.06 -28.93 -10.87
CA PHE A 896 11.60 -29.13 -10.86
C PHE A 896 11.21 -30.62 -10.97
N ALA A 897 11.85 -31.36 -11.87
CA ALA A 897 11.60 -32.79 -12.03
C ALA A 897 12.03 -33.61 -10.80
N GLN A 898 13.11 -33.21 -10.11
CA GLN A 898 13.52 -33.83 -8.84
C GLN A 898 12.63 -33.44 -7.66
N TRP A 899 12.03 -32.24 -7.64
CA TRP A 899 10.96 -31.89 -6.70
C TRP A 899 9.74 -32.80 -6.92
N CYS A 900 9.40 -33.14 -8.17
CA CYS A 900 8.35 -34.11 -8.46
C CYS A 900 8.65 -35.51 -7.87
N GLU A 901 9.86 -36.05 -8.08
CA GLU A 901 10.27 -37.30 -7.41
C GLU A 901 10.20 -37.19 -5.87
N ASP A 902 10.61 -36.05 -5.33
CA ASP A 902 10.77 -35.88 -3.90
C ASP A 902 9.43 -35.84 -3.13
N LEU A 903 8.32 -35.54 -3.80
CA LEU A 903 6.96 -35.59 -3.22
C LEU A 903 6.04 -36.65 -3.86
N ASP A 904 6.56 -37.54 -4.71
CA ASP A 904 5.80 -38.51 -5.52
C ASP A 904 4.72 -37.86 -6.42
N MET A 905 5.05 -36.72 -7.02
CA MET A 905 4.24 -36.01 -8.02
C MET A 905 4.64 -36.39 -9.45
N GLU A 906 3.78 -36.08 -10.41
CA GLU A 906 4.09 -36.06 -11.84
C GLU A 906 4.24 -34.61 -12.36
N PRO A 907 5.17 -34.32 -13.29
CA PRO A 907 5.17 -33.07 -14.05
C PRO A 907 3.87 -32.85 -14.85
N VAL A 908 3.34 -31.64 -14.78
CA VAL A 908 2.56 -31.02 -15.86
C VAL A 908 3.48 -29.97 -16.47
N LEU A 909 4.03 -30.26 -17.64
CA LEU A 909 5.06 -29.43 -18.27
C LEU A 909 4.43 -28.35 -19.15
N GLY A 910 4.53 -27.08 -18.77
CA GLY A 910 4.22 -25.95 -19.65
C GLY A 910 5.37 -25.68 -20.61
N VAL A 911 5.10 -25.68 -21.93
CA VAL A 911 6.11 -25.40 -22.97
C VAL A 911 5.84 -24.06 -23.66
N PHE A 912 6.90 -23.33 -24.01
CA PHE A 912 6.80 -21.97 -24.55
C PHE A 912 6.19 -21.95 -25.96
N ALA A 913 4.93 -21.47 -26.07
CA ALA A 913 4.14 -21.53 -27.30
C ALA A 913 4.33 -20.35 -28.27
N GLY A 914 5.43 -19.58 -28.18
CA GLY A 914 5.72 -18.48 -29.11
C GLY A 914 4.96 -17.18 -28.86
N TYR A 915 4.54 -16.91 -27.62
CA TYR A 915 3.93 -15.66 -27.16
C TYR A 915 4.68 -15.12 -25.93
N CYS A 916 4.87 -13.81 -25.86
CA CYS A 916 5.47 -13.11 -24.72
C CYS A 916 4.61 -11.92 -24.29
N LEU A 917 4.55 -11.67 -22.98
CA LEU A 917 3.57 -10.81 -22.34
C LEU A 917 3.54 -9.36 -22.84
N GLY A 918 2.33 -8.84 -23.05
CA GLY A 918 2.05 -7.43 -23.33
C GLY A 918 2.65 -6.91 -24.65
N GLN A 919 3.87 -6.41 -24.60
CA GLN A 919 4.65 -5.94 -25.78
C GLN A 919 5.77 -6.92 -26.15
N GLY A 920 5.74 -8.17 -25.66
CA GLY A 920 6.76 -9.18 -25.94
C GLY A 920 6.72 -9.69 -27.38
N GLY A 921 5.54 -9.68 -27.99
CA GLY A 921 5.32 -10.13 -29.36
C GLY A 921 4.80 -11.56 -29.44
N VAL A 922 4.46 -11.99 -30.65
CA VAL A 922 3.91 -13.32 -30.93
C VAL A 922 4.45 -13.84 -32.26
N ILE A 923 4.61 -15.16 -32.38
CA ILE A 923 4.96 -15.85 -33.62
C ILE A 923 3.78 -16.72 -34.04
N PRO A 924 2.96 -16.30 -35.02
CA PRO A 924 1.92 -17.14 -35.58
C PRO A 924 2.46 -18.45 -36.16
N ALA A 925 1.58 -19.43 -36.30
CA ALA A 925 1.92 -20.74 -36.86
C ALA A 925 2.59 -20.65 -38.25
N GLY A 926 3.54 -21.56 -38.49
CA GLY A 926 4.35 -21.64 -39.70
C GLY A 926 5.85 -21.81 -39.40
N PRO A 927 6.71 -21.63 -40.43
CA PRO A 927 8.14 -21.94 -40.33
C PRO A 927 8.93 -21.14 -39.25
N ARG A 928 8.42 -19.99 -38.82
CA ARG A 928 9.06 -19.20 -37.74
C ARG A 928 8.78 -19.74 -36.33
N LEU A 929 7.71 -20.52 -36.16
CA LEU A 929 7.37 -21.16 -34.88
C LEU A 929 8.12 -22.48 -34.68
N GLU A 930 8.53 -23.12 -35.77
CA GLU A 930 9.16 -24.44 -35.78
C GLU A 930 10.38 -24.61 -34.83
N PRO A 931 11.28 -23.62 -34.65
CA PRO A 931 12.36 -23.74 -33.66
C PRO A 931 11.86 -23.92 -32.21
N TYR A 932 10.69 -23.35 -31.88
CA TYR A 932 10.09 -23.43 -30.55
C TYR A 932 9.29 -24.73 -30.36
N VAL A 933 8.66 -25.22 -31.43
CA VAL A 933 8.06 -26.57 -31.50
C VAL A 933 9.15 -27.62 -31.26
N GLN A 934 10.29 -27.50 -31.95
CA GLN A 934 11.44 -28.36 -31.74
C GLN A 934 12.04 -28.20 -30.34
N GLU A 935 12.12 -27.00 -29.78
CA GLU A 935 12.53 -26.79 -28.38
C GLU A 935 11.66 -27.56 -27.38
N ALA A 936 10.34 -27.60 -27.57
CA ALA A 936 9.43 -28.39 -26.73
C ALA A 936 9.59 -29.91 -26.93
N LEU A 937 9.78 -30.37 -28.18
CA LEU A 937 10.09 -31.79 -28.45
C LEU A 937 11.44 -32.24 -27.89
N GLU A 938 12.40 -31.32 -27.74
CA GLU A 938 13.67 -31.54 -27.07
C GLU A 938 13.54 -31.46 -25.52
N GLU A 939 12.64 -30.63 -24.99
CA GLU A 939 12.35 -30.53 -23.54
C GLU A 939 11.69 -31.80 -23.00
N ILE A 940 10.70 -32.30 -23.72
CA ILE A 940 10.07 -33.61 -23.46
C ILE A 940 11.12 -34.72 -23.56
N GLU A 941 12.03 -34.66 -24.55
CA GLU A 941 13.13 -35.64 -24.67
C GLU A 941 14.12 -35.55 -23.49
N TYR A 942 14.36 -34.37 -22.92
CA TYR A 942 15.15 -34.25 -21.69
C TYR A 942 14.48 -34.97 -20.53
N LEU A 943 13.17 -34.82 -20.33
CA LEU A 943 12.46 -35.49 -19.22
C LEU A 943 12.31 -37.01 -19.42
N ILE A 944 11.82 -37.46 -20.57
CA ILE A 944 11.43 -38.88 -20.78
C ILE A 944 12.33 -39.68 -21.75
N GLY A 945 13.27 -39.04 -22.45
CA GLY A 945 14.13 -39.73 -23.41
C GLY A 945 15.09 -40.74 -22.76
N ASP A 946 15.41 -41.82 -23.48
CA ASP A 946 16.39 -42.80 -23.02
C ASP A 946 17.81 -42.22 -22.99
N ALA A 947 18.57 -42.58 -21.96
CA ALA A 947 19.91 -42.06 -21.66
C ALA A 947 21.02 -42.50 -22.63
N LYS A 948 20.74 -43.42 -23.55
CA LYS A 948 21.71 -43.99 -24.51
C LYS A 948 21.32 -43.72 -25.96
N THR A 949 20.03 -43.68 -26.28
CA THR A 949 19.54 -43.52 -27.67
C THR A 949 19.02 -42.13 -28.02
N THR A 950 18.83 -41.24 -27.04
CA THR A 950 18.32 -39.87 -27.27
C THR A 950 19.33 -38.80 -26.85
N LYS A 951 19.36 -37.67 -27.56
CA LYS A 951 20.31 -36.57 -27.33
C LYS A 951 20.09 -35.99 -25.93
N TRP A 952 18.84 -35.72 -25.58
CA TRP A 952 18.52 -35.01 -24.34
C TRP A 952 18.34 -35.94 -23.14
N GLY A 953 17.95 -37.20 -23.34
CA GLY A 953 18.06 -38.21 -22.30
C GLY A 953 19.51 -38.45 -21.87
N ALA A 954 20.46 -38.44 -22.82
CA ALA A 954 21.90 -38.51 -22.51
C ALA A 954 22.40 -37.25 -21.77
N GLN A 955 21.89 -36.06 -22.11
CA GLN A 955 22.22 -34.82 -21.39
C GLN A 955 21.63 -34.81 -19.96
N ARG A 956 20.38 -35.26 -19.75
CA ARG A 956 19.80 -35.49 -18.42
C ARG A 956 20.63 -36.47 -17.59
N ALA A 957 21.12 -37.54 -18.20
CA ALA A 957 22.02 -38.50 -17.55
C ALA A 957 23.36 -37.88 -17.12
N LYS A 958 23.97 -37.07 -17.99
CA LYS A 958 25.20 -36.30 -17.72
C LYS A 958 25.03 -35.27 -16.61
N ASP A 959 23.85 -34.64 -16.51
CA ASP A 959 23.52 -33.68 -15.44
C ASP A 959 23.20 -34.37 -14.10
N GLY A 960 23.20 -35.70 -14.06
CA GLY A 960 23.16 -36.52 -12.85
C GLY A 960 21.95 -37.43 -12.72
N HIS A 961 21.02 -37.44 -13.68
CA HIS A 961 19.77 -38.19 -13.59
C HIS A 961 19.54 -39.13 -14.79
N PRO A 962 20.12 -40.34 -14.79
CA PRO A 962 20.05 -41.24 -15.95
C PRO A 962 18.64 -41.79 -16.22
N LYS A 963 17.79 -41.95 -15.20
CA LYS A 963 16.43 -42.47 -15.37
C LYS A 963 15.52 -41.41 -16.03
N PRO A 964 14.63 -41.80 -16.97
CA PRO A 964 13.49 -40.98 -17.36
C PRO A 964 12.61 -40.62 -16.15
N PHE A 965 12.01 -39.43 -16.17
CA PHE A 965 10.96 -39.05 -15.25
C PHE A 965 9.59 -39.61 -15.70
N ARG A 966 8.56 -39.49 -14.84
CA ARG A 966 7.17 -39.59 -15.30
C ARG A 966 6.81 -38.34 -16.12
N LEU A 967 5.98 -38.49 -17.14
CA LEU A 967 5.31 -37.39 -17.84
C LEU A 967 4.10 -37.94 -18.59
N THR A 968 2.92 -37.38 -18.31
CA THR A 968 1.67 -37.70 -19.00
C THR A 968 1.02 -36.45 -19.60
N TYR A 969 1.38 -35.26 -19.12
CA TYR A 969 0.70 -34.00 -19.42
C TYR A 969 1.69 -32.93 -19.90
N VAL A 970 1.40 -32.34 -21.06
CA VAL A 970 2.12 -31.17 -21.59
C VAL A 970 1.11 -30.08 -21.92
N GLU A 971 1.34 -28.87 -21.42
CA GLU A 971 0.52 -27.68 -21.66
C GLU A 971 1.21 -26.78 -22.68
N ILE A 972 0.50 -26.38 -23.73
CA ILE A 972 1.05 -25.53 -24.79
C ILE A 972 0.77 -24.06 -24.44
N GLY A 973 1.79 -23.39 -23.90
CA GLY A 973 1.72 -21.97 -23.52
C GLY A 973 1.20 -21.73 -22.10
N ASN A 974 0.71 -20.52 -21.86
CA ASN A 974 0.11 -20.06 -20.61
C ASN A 974 -0.78 -18.84 -20.91
N GLU A 975 -1.97 -18.77 -20.29
CA GLU A 975 -2.94 -17.65 -20.40
C GLU A 975 -3.12 -17.06 -21.83
N ASP A 976 -3.04 -17.90 -22.87
CA ASP A 976 -2.91 -17.46 -24.27
C ASP A 976 -4.15 -16.72 -24.83
N TRP A 977 -5.23 -16.59 -24.06
CA TRP A 977 -6.31 -15.63 -24.35
C TRP A 977 -5.82 -14.17 -24.33
N PHE A 978 -4.63 -13.88 -23.78
CA PHE A 978 -3.97 -12.58 -23.92
C PHE A 978 -3.36 -12.35 -25.32
N ASP A 979 -3.24 -13.38 -26.17
CA ASP A 979 -2.83 -13.23 -27.57
C ASP A 979 -3.92 -12.55 -28.43
N ARG A 980 -3.81 -11.22 -28.53
CA ARG A 980 -4.72 -10.39 -29.32
C ARG A 980 -4.57 -10.54 -30.83
N SER A 981 -3.61 -11.33 -31.33
CA SER A 981 -3.53 -11.66 -32.76
C SER A 981 -4.51 -12.77 -33.17
N GLY A 982 -5.06 -13.52 -32.20
CA GLY A 982 -5.90 -14.69 -32.46
C GLY A 982 -5.13 -15.89 -33.01
N SER A 983 -3.79 -15.90 -32.93
CA SER A 983 -2.97 -16.95 -33.53
C SER A 983 -2.96 -18.28 -32.77
N TYR A 984 -3.43 -18.31 -31.51
CA TYR A 984 -3.31 -19.47 -30.62
C TYR A 984 -3.85 -20.78 -31.20
N ASP A 985 -5.02 -20.82 -31.85
CA ASP A 985 -5.56 -22.06 -32.43
C ASP A 985 -4.60 -22.69 -33.46
N GLY A 986 -3.91 -21.86 -34.25
CA GLY A 986 -2.87 -22.31 -35.17
C GLY A 986 -1.58 -22.70 -34.46
N ARG A 987 -1.12 -21.92 -33.47
CA ARG A 987 0.09 -22.23 -32.69
C ARG A 987 -0.08 -23.56 -31.95
N PHE A 988 -1.21 -23.73 -31.26
CA PHE A 988 -1.63 -24.96 -30.61
C PHE A 988 -1.62 -26.14 -31.60
N ALA A 989 -2.21 -26.00 -32.79
CA ALA A 989 -2.23 -27.08 -33.78
C ALA A 989 -0.82 -27.58 -34.16
N GLN A 990 0.13 -26.66 -34.40
CA GLN A 990 1.49 -27.02 -34.81
C GLN A 990 2.27 -27.73 -33.68
N PHE A 991 2.15 -27.27 -32.43
CA PHE A 991 2.72 -27.96 -31.28
C PHE A 991 2.00 -29.30 -31.00
N TYR A 992 0.68 -29.34 -31.04
CA TYR A 992 -0.15 -30.54 -30.79
C TYR A 992 0.19 -31.66 -31.77
N ASP A 993 0.24 -31.36 -33.07
CA ASP A 993 0.55 -32.37 -34.10
C ASP A 993 1.95 -32.93 -33.93
N ALA A 994 2.95 -32.06 -33.71
CA ALA A 994 4.33 -32.48 -33.50
C ALA A 994 4.50 -33.33 -32.23
N ILE A 995 3.86 -32.94 -31.11
CA ILE A 995 3.88 -33.69 -29.85
C ILE A 995 3.16 -35.03 -30.01
N LYS A 996 1.96 -35.07 -30.60
CA LYS A 996 1.22 -36.32 -30.83
C LYS A 996 1.93 -37.24 -31.84
N GLN A 997 2.67 -36.71 -32.81
CA GLN A 997 3.45 -37.50 -33.75
C GLN A 997 4.66 -38.18 -33.08
N LYS A 998 5.43 -37.45 -32.25
CA LYS A 998 6.62 -38.00 -31.57
C LYS A 998 6.29 -38.77 -30.29
N TYR A 999 5.22 -38.37 -29.58
CA TYR A 999 4.83 -38.85 -28.26
C TYR A 999 3.30 -39.07 -28.14
N PRO A 1000 2.69 -39.99 -28.93
CA PRO A 1000 1.23 -40.16 -29.01
C PRO A 1000 0.53 -40.55 -27.69
N HIS A 1001 1.29 -40.94 -26.67
CA HIS A 1001 0.78 -41.27 -25.33
C HIS A 1001 0.59 -40.05 -24.42
N LEU A 1002 1.19 -38.90 -24.74
CA LEU A 1002 1.05 -37.68 -23.95
C LEU A 1002 -0.30 -37.01 -24.19
N LYS A 1003 -0.90 -36.53 -23.11
CA LYS A 1003 -2.08 -35.66 -23.14
C LYS A 1003 -1.62 -34.21 -23.28
N VAL A 1004 -2.28 -33.49 -24.19
CA VAL A 1004 -1.94 -32.12 -24.54
C VAL A 1004 -3.03 -31.19 -24.02
N ILE A 1005 -2.62 -30.19 -23.23
CA ILE A 1005 -3.48 -29.22 -22.58
C ILE A 1005 -3.45 -27.90 -23.35
N SER A 1006 -4.62 -27.33 -23.62
CA SER A 1006 -4.80 -25.96 -24.13
C SER A 1006 -4.81 -24.98 -22.97
N SER A 1007 -3.94 -23.97 -22.99
CA SER A 1007 -3.90 -22.83 -22.06
C SER A 1007 -5.04 -21.82 -22.26
N VAL A 1008 -6.03 -22.16 -23.12
CA VAL A 1008 -7.31 -21.45 -23.25
C VAL A 1008 -8.45 -22.38 -22.83
N GLY A 1009 -9.07 -22.03 -21.70
CA GLY A 1009 -10.21 -22.70 -21.07
C GLY A 1009 -11.59 -22.36 -21.62
N TYR A 1010 -12.62 -23.07 -21.14
CA TYR A 1010 -14.02 -22.82 -21.54
C TYR A 1010 -14.71 -21.70 -20.74
N GLU A 1011 -14.05 -21.13 -19.73
CA GLU A 1011 -14.44 -19.89 -19.07
C GLU A 1011 -14.11 -18.65 -19.92
N GLN A 1012 -13.21 -18.79 -20.90
CA GLN A 1012 -12.87 -17.78 -21.90
C GLN A 1012 -13.92 -17.71 -23.03
N PRO A 1013 -14.03 -16.58 -23.77
CA PRO A 1013 -14.94 -16.44 -24.91
C PRO A 1013 -14.73 -17.51 -26.00
N GLN A 1014 -15.83 -18.10 -26.48
CA GLN A 1014 -15.84 -19.21 -27.46
C GLN A 1014 -15.12 -18.88 -28.78
N ASN A 1015 -14.94 -17.61 -29.14
CA ASN A 1015 -14.14 -17.24 -30.31
C ASN A 1015 -12.64 -17.53 -30.13
N LEU A 1016 -12.12 -17.60 -28.90
CA LEU A 1016 -10.70 -17.87 -28.59
C LEU A 1016 -10.37 -19.37 -28.45
N TRP A 1017 -11.37 -20.22 -28.20
CA TRP A 1017 -11.14 -21.67 -28.02
C TRP A 1017 -10.48 -22.30 -29.25
N VAL A 1018 -9.57 -23.24 -28.99
CA VAL A 1018 -9.02 -24.18 -29.98
C VAL A 1018 -10.15 -24.93 -30.68
N LYS A 1019 -10.09 -24.99 -32.01
CA LYS A 1019 -11.08 -25.64 -32.90
C LYS A 1019 -10.41 -26.48 -33.99
N SER A 1020 -9.17 -26.16 -34.34
CA SER A 1020 -8.34 -26.92 -35.26
C SER A 1020 -8.09 -28.36 -34.80
N ARG A 1021 -8.01 -28.59 -33.48
CA ARG A 1021 -7.73 -29.88 -32.83
C ARG A 1021 -8.65 -30.07 -31.62
N VAL A 1022 -8.77 -31.32 -31.17
CA VAL A 1022 -9.43 -31.65 -29.90
C VAL A 1022 -8.34 -31.81 -28.84
N PRO A 1023 -8.16 -30.86 -27.91
CA PRO A 1023 -7.20 -31.02 -26.83
C PRO A 1023 -7.69 -32.09 -25.84
N ASP A 1024 -6.76 -32.79 -25.18
CA ASP A 1024 -7.13 -33.79 -24.15
C ASP A 1024 -7.72 -33.09 -22.91
N LEU A 1025 -7.18 -31.91 -22.57
CA LEU A 1025 -7.69 -31.02 -21.54
C LEU A 1025 -7.65 -29.55 -21.98
N VAL A 1026 -8.49 -28.70 -21.38
CA VAL A 1026 -8.28 -27.24 -21.35
C VAL A 1026 -7.98 -26.78 -19.91
N ASP A 1027 -7.22 -25.71 -19.75
CA ASP A 1027 -6.93 -25.08 -18.45
C ASP A 1027 -7.82 -23.84 -18.22
N GLU A 1028 -8.50 -23.77 -17.07
CA GLU A 1028 -9.38 -22.65 -16.66
C GLU A 1028 -8.87 -21.92 -15.41
N HIS A 1029 -8.75 -20.58 -15.47
CA HIS A 1029 -8.15 -19.78 -14.41
C HIS A 1029 -9.16 -18.93 -13.59
N PHE A 1030 -9.15 -19.07 -12.26
CA PHE A 1030 -10.15 -18.48 -11.35
C PHE A 1030 -9.55 -17.71 -10.15
N TYR A 1031 -9.18 -16.45 -10.39
CA TYR A 1031 -8.86 -15.48 -9.33
C TYR A 1031 -10.11 -14.67 -8.92
N ARG A 1032 -10.68 -14.94 -7.74
CA ARG A 1032 -12.00 -14.42 -7.31
C ARG A 1032 -12.03 -14.08 -5.81
N ASN A 1033 -13.06 -13.39 -5.34
CA ASN A 1033 -13.31 -13.25 -3.88
C ASN A 1033 -14.17 -14.41 -3.31
N MET A 1034 -14.32 -14.47 -1.99
CA MET A 1034 -15.06 -15.54 -1.28
C MET A 1034 -16.47 -15.75 -1.84
N GLU A 1035 -17.22 -14.67 -2.02
CA GLU A 1035 -18.61 -14.74 -2.50
C GLU A 1035 -18.70 -15.16 -3.97
N GLU A 1036 -17.78 -14.68 -4.79
CA GLU A 1036 -17.67 -15.08 -6.19
C GLU A 1036 -17.37 -16.58 -6.34
N MET A 1037 -16.50 -17.14 -5.48
CA MET A 1037 -16.21 -18.58 -5.45
C MET A 1037 -17.43 -19.38 -4.98
N MET A 1038 -18.09 -18.95 -3.90
CA MET A 1038 -19.33 -19.55 -3.38
C MET A 1038 -20.46 -19.55 -4.42
N ALA A 1039 -20.61 -18.47 -5.19
CA ALA A 1039 -21.56 -18.40 -6.31
C ALA A 1039 -21.20 -19.32 -7.48
N GLN A 1040 -19.92 -19.65 -7.65
CA GLN A 1040 -19.39 -20.44 -8.77
C GLN A 1040 -19.14 -21.91 -8.41
N ALA A 1041 -19.24 -22.31 -7.15
CA ALA A 1041 -19.11 -23.69 -6.65
C ALA A 1041 -20.12 -24.70 -7.23
N PHE A 1042 -21.02 -24.25 -8.12
CA PHE A 1042 -21.94 -25.09 -8.90
C PHE A 1042 -21.76 -24.96 -10.44
N ARG A 1043 -20.66 -24.35 -10.93
CA ARG A 1043 -20.37 -24.20 -12.37
C ARG A 1043 -20.34 -25.55 -13.09
N TYR A 1044 -19.46 -26.43 -12.62
CA TYR A 1044 -19.15 -27.68 -13.32
C TYR A 1044 -20.31 -28.69 -13.31
N ASP A 1045 -21.32 -28.53 -12.45
CA ASP A 1045 -22.54 -29.37 -12.49
C ASP A 1045 -23.28 -29.24 -13.82
N THR A 1046 -23.12 -28.12 -14.52
CA THR A 1046 -23.72 -27.88 -15.85
C THR A 1046 -22.82 -28.29 -17.02
N TYR A 1047 -21.59 -28.72 -16.78
CA TYR A 1047 -20.64 -29.08 -17.84
C TYR A 1047 -20.99 -30.44 -18.47
N SER A 1048 -20.81 -30.54 -19.79
CA SER A 1048 -21.14 -31.77 -20.52
C SER A 1048 -20.20 -32.92 -20.18
N ARG A 1049 -20.81 -34.04 -19.76
CA ARG A 1049 -20.10 -35.31 -19.53
C ARG A 1049 -19.72 -36.04 -20.82
N THR A 1050 -20.31 -35.66 -21.95
CA THR A 1050 -20.03 -36.25 -23.27
C THR A 1050 -18.94 -35.52 -24.04
N ASN A 1051 -18.41 -34.40 -23.52
CA ASN A 1051 -17.21 -33.78 -24.08
C ASN A 1051 -16.00 -34.70 -23.84
N PRO A 1052 -15.24 -35.12 -24.88
CA PRO A 1052 -14.01 -35.89 -24.70
C PRO A 1052 -12.91 -35.07 -23.98
N THR A 1053 -12.86 -33.76 -24.19
CA THR A 1053 -11.93 -32.86 -23.52
C THR A 1053 -12.32 -32.67 -22.05
N LYS A 1054 -11.36 -32.83 -21.14
CA LYS A 1054 -11.55 -32.66 -19.69
C LYS A 1054 -11.03 -31.31 -19.19
N ILE A 1055 -11.34 -30.97 -17.95
CA ILE A 1055 -10.93 -29.70 -17.34
C ILE A 1055 -9.71 -29.90 -16.45
N PHE A 1056 -8.69 -29.07 -16.68
CA PHE A 1056 -7.69 -28.70 -15.71
C PHE A 1056 -8.08 -27.33 -15.13
N CYS A 1057 -7.90 -27.13 -13.83
CA CYS A 1057 -8.06 -25.83 -13.18
C CYS A 1057 -6.72 -25.46 -12.53
N GLY A 1058 -5.78 -25.05 -13.38
CA GLY A 1058 -4.34 -24.92 -13.15
C GLY A 1058 -3.94 -23.69 -12.34
N GLU A 1059 -4.77 -22.65 -12.32
CA GLU A 1059 -4.62 -21.50 -11.41
C GLU A 1059 -5.96 -21.06 -10.83
N TRP A 1060 -6.11 -21.15 -9.51
CA TRP A 1060 -7.22 -20.51 -8.81
C TRP A 1060 -6.86 -20.13 -7.38
N ALA A 1061 -7.56 -19.11 -6.86
CA ALA A 1061 -7.49 -18.73 -5.45
C ALA A 1061 -8.66 -17.83 -5.04
N THR A 1062 -9.17 -18.03 -3.82
CA THR A 1062 -9.97 -17.03 -3.12
C THR A 1062 -9.04 -15.92 -2.60
N ARG A 1063 -8.93 -14.84 -3.38
CA ARG A 1063 -8.07 -13.69 -3.09
C ARG A 1063 -8.68 -12.77 -2.01
N VAL A 1064 -8.71 -13.27 -0.78
CA VAL A 1064 -9.11 -12.54 0.44
C VAL A 1064 -8.11 -12.84 1.55
N GLY A 1065 -7.62 -11.80 2.24
CA GLY A 1065 -6.48 -11.87 3.17
C GLY A 1065 -5.14 -11.52 2.49
N SER A 1066 -4.20 -10.99 3.26
CA SER A 1066 -2.86 -10.57 2.80
C SER A 1066 -1.87 -10.61 3.98
N PRO A 1067 -0.60 -11.03 3.80
CA PRO A 1067 0.00 -11.47 2.53
C PRO A 1067 -0.51 -12.83 2.05
N THR A 1068 -0.94 -13.70 2.97
CA THR A 1068 -1.57 -14.99 2.72
C THR A 1068 -3.08 -14.94 2.97
N PRO A 1069 -3.89 -15.91 2.50
CA PRO A 1069 -5.33 -15.94 2.76
C PRO A 1069 -5.68 -15.92 4.26
N ASN A 1070 -6.85 -15.39 4.58
CA ASN A 1070 -7.48 -15.48 5.91
C ASN A 1070 -8.57 -16.58 5.92
N LEU A 1071 -9.34 -16.71 7.00
CA LEU A 1071 -10.43 -17.69 7.10
C LEU A 1071 -11.52 -17.46 6.03
N SER A 1072 -11.79 -16.21 5.64
CA SER A 1072 -12.63 -15.84 4.49
C SER A 1072 -12.13 -16.47 3.19
N GLY A 1073 -10.82 -16.41 2.96
CA GLY A 1073 -10.14 -17.13 1.88
C GLY A 1073 -10.41 -18.63 1.93
N ALA A 1074 -10.09 -19.26 3.06
CA ALA A 1074 -10.25 -20.71 3.24
C ALA A 1074 -11.69 -21.21 3.05
N LEU A 1075 -12.69 -20.44 3.50
CA LEU A 1075 -14.11 -20.78 3.32
C LEU A 1075 -14.55 -20.69 1.84
N GLY A 1076 -14.03 -19.72 1.08
CA GLY A 1076 -14.23 -19.63 -0.36
C GLY A 1076 -13.55 -20.79 -1.10
N ASP A 1077 -12.32 -21.11 -0.73
CA ASP A 1077 -11.54 -22.20 -1.33
C ASP A 1077 -12.20 -23.56 -1.05
N ALA A 1078 -12.66 -23.79 0.17
CA ALA A 1078 -13.39 -25.00 0.54
C ALA A 1078 -14.74 -25.11 -0.18
N ALA A 1079 -15.50 -24.02 -0.31
CA ALA A 1079 -16.73 -24.02 -1.10
C ALA A 1079 -16.46 -24.41 -2.57
N TRP A 1080 -15.46 -23.78 -3.20
CA TRP A 1080 -15.03 -24.09 -4.57
C TRP A 1080 -14.54 -25.54 -4.72
N MET A 1081 -13.73 -26.05 -3.79
CA MET A 1081 -13.26 -27.45 -3.80
C MET A 1081 -14.41 -28.45 -3.66
N THR A 1082 -15.45 -28.21 -2.85
CA THR A 1082 -16.63 -29.11 -2.84
C THR A 1082 -17.35 -29.13 -4.19
N GLY A 1083 -17.30 -28.03 -4.94
CA GLY A 1083 -17.78 -27.94 -6.31
C GLY A 1083 -16.98 -28.82 -7.27
N MET A 1084 -15.66 -28.75 -7.20
CA MET A 1084 -14.77 -29.57 -8.03
C MET A 1084 -14.84 -31.06 -7.66
N GLU A 1085 -14.85 -31.45 -6.37
CA GLU A 1085 -14.92 -32.86 -5.96
C GLU A 1085 -16.19 -33.56 -6.47
N ARG A 1086 -17.33 -32.89 -6.40
CA ARG A 1086 -18.62 -33.38 -6.93
C ARG A 1086 -18.61 -33.55 -8.46
N ASN A 1087 -17.66 -32.90 -9.13
CA ASN A 1087 -17.50 -32.85 -10.58
C ASN A 1087 -16.13 -33.40 -11.04
N ALA A 1088 -15.50 -34.27 -10.25
CA ALA A 1088 -14.18 -34.83 -10.53
C ALA A 1088 -14.17 -35.82 -11.72
N ASP A 1089 -15.33 -36.11 -12.29
CA ASP A 1089 -15.56 -36.79 -13.57
C ASP A 1089 -15.31 -35.88 -14.79
N VAL A 1090 -15.34 -34.56 -14.59
CA VAL A 1090 -15.09 -33.51 -15.58
C VAL A 1090 -13.79 -32.75 -15.28
N VAL A 1091 -13.61 -32.31 -14.03
CA VAL A 1091 -12.39 -31.67 -13.53
C VAL A 1091 -11.43 -32.75 -13.05
N VAL A 1092 -10.37 -33.03 -13.81
CA VAL A 1092 -9.48 -34.18 -13.53
C VAL A 1092 -8.17 -33.80 -12.84
N MET A 1093 -7.85 -32.50 -12.76
CA MET A 1093 -6.70 -31.92 -12.07
C MET A 1093 -7.05 -30.49 -11.63
N HIS A 1094 -6.56 -30.04 -10.47
CA HIS A 1094 -6.58 -28.62 -10.09
C HIS A 1094 -5.48 -28.25 -9.09
N CYS A 1095 -5.10 -26.97 -9.06
CA CYS A 1095 -4.09 -26.44 -8.14
C CYS A 1095 -4.30 -24.97 -7.77
N PHE A 1096 -3.93 -24.62 -6.53
CA PHE A 1096 -3.98 -23.24 -6.04
C PHE A 1096 -2.80 -22.44 -6.58
N ALA A 1097 -3.02 -21.16 -6.89
CA ALA A 1097 -1.96 -20.25 -7.31
C ALA A 1097 -2.11 -18.83 -6.70
N PRO A 1098 -1.00 -18.13 -6.38
CA PRO A 1098 0.37 -18.64 -6.31
C PRO A 1098 0.63 -19.37 -4.97
N LEU A 1099 1.67 -20.23 -4.94
CA LEU A 1099 1.94 -21.04 -3.75
C LEU A 1099 2.64 -20.31 -2.60
N PHE A 1100 3.54 -19.36 -2.89
CA PHE A 1100 4.46 -18.86 -1.87
C PHE A 1100 4.56 -17.33 -1.87
N VAL A 1101 4.64 -16.74 -0.66
CA VAL A 1101 4.98 -15.31 -0.49
C VAL A 1101 6.09 -15.10 0.53
N ASN A 1102 7.18 -14.47 0.09
CA ASN A 1102 8.20 -13.97 1.01
C ASN A 1102 7.64 -12.75 1.73
N VAL A 1103 7.40 -12.85 3.05
CA VAL A 1103 6.73 -11.80 3.83
C VAL A 1103 7.68 -10.72 4.37
N SER A 1104 8.98 -10.80 4.05
CA SER A 1104 10.02 -9.97 4.69
C SER A 1104 9.92 -8.48 4.39
N GLN A 1105 9.36 -8.09 3.25
CA GLN A 1105 9.16 -6.68 2.88
C GLN A 1105 7.95 -6.51 1.93
N LEU A 1106 6.74 -6.48 2.47
CA LEU A 1106 5.50 -6.49 1.66
C LEU A 1106 5.29 -5.25 0.76
N THR A 1107 5.93 -4.12 1.05
CA THR A 1107 5.69 -2.83 0.36
C THR A 1107 6.97 -2.03 0.10
N GLY A 1108 6.84 -0.95 -0.69
CA GLY A 1108 7.93 -0.03 -1.02
C GLY A 1108 8.84 -0.48 -2.16
N GLN A 1109 9.95 0.24 -2.37
CA GLN A 1109 10.98 -0.16 -3.32
C GLN A 1109 11.72 -1.40 -2.81
N GLY A 1110 11.97 -2.36 -3.70
CA GLY A 1110 12.56 -3.65 -3.33
C GLY A 1110 11.59 -4.59 -2.59
N ARG A 1111 10.27 -4.39 -2.67
CA ARG A 1111 9.27 -5.28 -2.06
C ARG A 1111 9.45 -6.75 -2.44
N SER A 1112 9.30 -7.63 -1.47
CA SER A 1112 9.32 -9.09 -1.61
C SER A 1112 8.01 -9.66 -2.16
N MET A 1113 6.88 -8.96 -1.95
CA MET A 1113 5.56 -9.34 -2.43
C MET A 1113 5.16 -8.51 -3.67
N GLN A 1114 4.99 -9.14 -4.83
CA GLN A 1114 4.46 -8.56 -6.06
C GLN A 1114 2.95 -8.76 -6.20
N TRP A 1115 2.48 -9.99 -5.93
CA TRP A 1115 1.08 -10.44 -5.88
C TRP A 1115 0.71 -10.84 -4.44
N SER A 1116 -0.57 -10.97 -4.09
CA SER A 1116 -1.02 -11.26 -2.73
C SER A 1116 -2.08 -12.37 -2.66
N SER A 1117 -2.25 -12.92 -1.46
CA SER A 1117 -3.17 -14.01 -1.10
C SER A 1117 -2.63 -15.41 -1.47
N ASP A 1118 -1.33 -15.63 -1.21
CA ASP A 1118 -0.58 -16.85 -1.56
C ASP A 1118 -0.68 -17.96 -0.49
N LEU A 1119 -0.56 -19.23 -0.90
CA LEU A 1119 -0.93 -20.37 -0.04
C LEU A 1119 -0.04 -20.51 1.24
N ILE A 1120 1.25 -20.28 1.12
CA ILE A 1120 2.28 -20.44 2.17
C ILE A 1120 3.10 -19.14 2.30
N GLY A 1121 3.18 -18.60 3.51
CA GLY A 1121 4.03 -17.44 3.81
C GLY A 1121 5.36 -17.88 4.41
N TYR A 1122 6.44 -17.16 4.12
CA TYR A 1122 7.77 -17.49 4.65
C TYR A 1122 8.67 -16.27 4.76
N ASP A 1123 9.71 -16.37 5.60
CA ASP A 1123 10.84 -15.45 5.63
C ASP A 1123 12.16 -16.23 5.49
N ALA A 1124 13.31 -15.57 5.64
CA ALA A 1124 14.61 -16.23 5.56
C ALA A 1124 14.81 -17.39 6.56
N LEU A 1125 14.07 -17.47 7.68
CA LEU A 1125 14.27 -18.45 8.76
C LEU A 1125 13.25 -19.60 8.78
N THR A 1126 11.98 -19.29 8.52
CA THR A 1126 10.85 -20.21 8.68
C THR A 1126 9.72 -19.97 7.66
N SER A 1127 8.84 -20.95 7.51
CA SER A 1127 7.59 -20.91 6.74
C SER A 1127 6.36 -21.10 7.64
N TYR A 1128 5.17 -20.77 7.13
CA TYR A 1128 3.87 -21.06 7.75
C TYR A 1128 2.77 -21.30 6.68
N GLY A 1129 1.79 -22.14 7.02
CA GLY A 1129 0.62 -22.37 6.18
C GLY A 1129 -0.53 -21.41 6.52
N SER A 1130 -1.19 -20.87 5.50
CA SER A 1130 -2.44 -20.12 5.66
C SER A 1130 -3.61 -21.01 6.14
N PRO A 1131 -4.72 -20.42 6.62
CA PRO A 1131 -6.02 -21.10 6.69
C PRO A 1131 -6.36 -21.89 5.41
N SER A 1132 -6.13 -21.33 4.22
CA SER A 1132 -6.38 -22.02 2.94
C SER A 1132 -5.46 -23.22 2.74
N TYR A 1133 -4.18 -23.12 3.07
CA TYR A 1133 -3.25 -24.28 3.09
C TYR A 1133 -3.81 -25.42 3.94
N TYR A 1134 -4.34 -25.10 5.13
CA TYR A 1134 -4.93 -26.12 6.01
C TYR A 1134 -6.23 -26.70 5.46
N ALA A 1135 -7.06 -25.90 4.78
CA ALA A 1135 -8.22 -26.40 4.04
C ALA A 1135 -7.78 -27.36 2.91
N HIS A 1136 -6.75 -27.02 2.14
CA HIS A 1136 -6.20 -27.90 1.11
C HIS A 1136 -5.64 -29.21 1.69
N VAL A 1137 -4.89 -29.18 2.80
CA VAL A 1137 -4.42 -30.39 3.50
C VAL A 1137 -5.62 -31.26 3.95
N MET A 1138 -6.68 -30.65 4.48
CA MET A 1138 -7.88 -31.40 4.87
C MET A 1138 -8.58 -32.05 3.68
N PHE A 1139 -8.71 -31.34 2.55
CA PHE A 1139 -9.38 -31.88 1.38
C PHE A 1139 -8.56 -32.99 0.69
N SER A 1140 -7.28 -32.73 0.39
CA SER A 1140 -6.42 -33.67 -0.36
C SER A 1140 -6.07 -34.95 0.40
N THR A 1141 -6.02 -34.91 1.74
CA THR A 1141 -5.67 -36.08 2.56
C THR A 1141 -6.86 -36.92 3.03
N MET A 1142 -8.08 -36.45 2.79
CA MET A 1142 -9.34 -37.11 3.17
C MET A 1142 -10.29 -37.16 1.95
N LEU A 1143 -9.87 -37.90 0.95
CA LEU A 1143 -10.48 -38.01 -0.37
C LEU A 1143 -10.71 -39.48 -0.73
N GLY A 1144 -11.89 -39.82 -1.23
CA GLY A 1144 -12.20 -41.12 -1.81
C GLY A 1144 -11.92 -41.20 -3.31
N ASP A 1145 -11.83 -42.40 -3.88
CA ASP A 1145 -11.74 -42.62 -5.34
C ASP A 1145 -13.12 -42.58 -6.03
N GLU A 1146 -14.22 -42.59 -5.27
CA GLU A 1146 -15.59 -42.55 -5.78
C GLU A 1146 -16.31 -41.26 -5.39
N ILE A 1147 -17.00 -40.65 -6.36
CA ILE A 1147 -17.95 -39.55 -6.11
C ILE A 1147 -19.30 -40.17 -5.76
N LEU A 1148 -19.88 -39.83 -4.61
CA LEU A 1148 -21.21 -40.29 -4.23
C LEU A 1148 -22.28 -39.31 -4.73
N ALA A 1149 -23.46 -39.82 -5.07
CA ALA A 1149 -24.62 -38.97 -5.35
C ALA A 1149 -25.03 -38.19 -4.09
N THR A 1150 -25.27 -36.89 -4.25
CA THR A 1150 -25.66 -35.99 -3.16
C THR A 1150 -26.85 -35.11 -3.53
N ASP A 1151 -27.78 -34.94 -2.60
CA ASP A 1151 -28.92 -34.02 -2.68
C ASP A 1151 -29.02 -33.18 -1.39
N SER A 1152 -29.80 -32.09 -1.39
CA SER A 1152 -29.94 -31.22 -0.23
C SER A 1152 -31.31 -30.55 -0.13
N GLN A 1153 -31.88 -30.49 1.07
CA GLN A 1153 -33.14 -29.79 1.35
C GLN A 1153 -32.92 -28.68 2.38
N ASN A 1154 -33.73 -27.61 2.30
CA ASN A 1154 -33.72 -26.48 3.23
C ASN A 1154 -32.33 -25.81 3.43
N ILE A 1155 -31.44 -25.87 2.43
CA ILE A 1155 -30.15 -25.18 2.54
C ILE A 1155 -30.40 -23.67 2.58
N PRO A 1156 -29.91 -22.94 3.62
CA PRO A 1156 -30.04 -21.50 3.67
C PRO A 1156 -29.33 -20.85 2.48
N THR A 1157 -29.98 -19.85 1.90
CA THR A 1157 -29.44 -19.06 0.80
C THR A 1157 -29.59 -17.57 1.07
N ARG A 1158 -28.53 -16.81 0.81
CA ARG A 1158 -28.59 -15.35 0.77
C ARG A 1158 -28.57 -14.85 -0.67
N LEU A 1159 -29.24 -13.72 -0.94
CA LEU A 1159 -29.09 -13.04 -2.22
C LEU A 1159 -27.69 -12.43 -2.31
N TRP A 1160 -27.00 -12.70 -3.41
CA TRP A 1160 -25.71 -12.12 -3.75
C TRP A 1160 -25.74 -11.57 -5.18
N GLN A 1161 -24.99 -10.50 -5.44
CA GLN A 1161 -24.98 -9.85 -6.75
C GLN A 1161 -23.56 -9.68 -7.26
N ARG A 1162 -23.24 -10.32 -8.39
CA ARG A 1162 -21.91 -10.20 -9.00
C ARG A 1162 -21.66 -8.78 -9.50
N ARG A 1163 -20.53 -8.23 -9.09
CA ARG A 1163 -20.01 -6.91 -9.50
C ARG A 1163 -19.02 -7.12 -10.64
N GLY A 1164 -19.42 -6.77 -11.87
CA GLY A 1164 -18.52 -6.79 -13.01
C GLY A 1164 -17.43 -5.71 -12.91
N ARG A 1165 -16.30 -5.93 -13.59
CA ARG A 1165 -15.40 -4.82 -13.95
C ARG A 1165 -16.21 -3.82 -14.80
N GLY A 1166 -16.09 -2.54 -14.50
CA GLY A 1166 -16.84 -1.49 -15.21
C GLY A 1166 -18.33 -1.43 -14.86
N GLY A 1167 -18.74 -1.71 -13.61
CA GLY A 1167 -20.06 -1.36 -13.09
C GLY A 1167 -21.25 -2.22 -13.53
N ALA A 1168 -21.14 -2.96 -14.64
CA ALA A 1168 -22.15 -3.93 -15.07
C ALA A 1168 -22.45 -4.96 -13.96
N THR A 1169 -23.64 -4.86 -13.35
CA THR A 1169 -24.12 -5.80 -12.33
C THR A 1169 -24.93 -6.93 -12.97
N ALA A 1170 -24.60 -8.18 -12.66
CA ALA A 1170 -25.50 -9.30 -12.92
C ALA A 1170 -26.80 -9.14 -12.10
N PRO A 1171 -27.90 -9.84 -12.43
CA PRO A 1171 -29.05 -9.96 -11.52
C PRO A 1171 -28.61 -10.52 -10.16
N PRO A 1172 -29.24 -10.11 -9.03
CA PRO A 1172 -29.07 -10.79 -7.76
C PRO A 1172 -29.52 -12.25 -7.89
N GLN A 1173 -28.71 -13.17 -7.37
CA GLN A 1173 -28.95 -14.61 -7.42
C GLN A 1173 -28.78 -15.20 -6.01
N PRO A 1174 -29.59 -16.20 -5.62
CA PRO A 1174 -29.41 -16.89 -4.34
C PRO A 1174 -28.11 -17.72 -4.39
N ILE A 1175 -27.24 -17.53 -3.41
CA ILE A 1175 -26.08 -18.39 -3.17
C ILE A 1175 -26.27 -19.14 -1.85
N LYS A 1176 -25.85 -20.41 -1.82
CA LYS A 1176 -25.95 -21.25 -0.61
C LYS A 1176 -25.02 -20.75 0.49
N GLU A 1177 -25.40 -20.98 1.74
CA GLU A 1177 -24.57 -20.69 2.92
C GLU A 1177 -23.99 -21.97 3.57
N VAL A 1178 -24.32 -23.13 2.99
CA VAL A 1178 -23.72 -24.43 3.30
C VAL A 1178 -23.27 -25.10 2.00
N PHE A 1179 -22.01 -25.52 1.96
CA PHE A 1179 -21.41 -26.25 0.83
C PHE A 1179 -20.93 -27.62 1.29
N PHE A 1180 -21.03 -28.63 0.44
CA PHE A 1180 -20.69 -29.99 0.82
C PHE A 1180 -20.32 -30.88 -0.37
N SER A 1181 -19.54 -31.91 -0.09
CA SER A 1181 -19.18 -33.00 -1.02
C SER A 1181 -19.05 -34.31 -0.25
N ALA A 1182 -19.29 -35.43 -0.92
CA ALA A 1182 -19.16 -36.77 -0.35
C ALA A 1182 -18.40 -37.66 -1.33
N THR A 1183 -17.24 -38.18 -0.89
CA THR A 1183 -16.46 -39.16 -1.64
C THR A 1183 -16.27 -40.44 -0.82
N ARG A 1184 -16.06 -41.58 -1.47
CA ARG A 1184 -15.82 -42.88 -0.82
C ARG A 1184 -14.52 -43.51 -1.27
N GLU A 1185 -13.74 -44.05 -0.33
CA GLU A 1185 -12.65 -44.99 -0.64
C GLU A 1185 -13.25 -46.38 -0.85
N ALA A 1186 -13.36 -46.81 -2.11
CA ALA A 1186 -14.05 -48.03 -2.54
C ALA A 1186 -13.51 -49.29 -1.83
N LYS A 1187 -12.21 -49.32 -1.53
CA LYS A 1187 -11.52 -50.45 -0.90
C LYS A 1187 -11.86 -50.64 0.58
N SER A 1188 -12.20 -49.57 1.29
CA SER A 1188 -12.46 -49.59 2.75
C SER A 1188 -13.91 -49.32 3.13
N GLY A 1189 -14.70 -48.79 2.19
CA GLY A 1189 -16.06 -48.31 2.43
C GLY A 1189 -16.12 -46.99 3.20
N VAL A 1190 -14.99 -46.34 3.51
CA VAL A 1190 -14.96 -45.07 4.25
C VAL A 1190 -15.52 -43.96 3.39
N ILE A 1191 -16.51 -43.24 3.92
CA ILE A 1191 -17.08 -42.04 3.30
C ILE A 1191 -16.45 -40.80 3.95
N TYR A 1192 -15.90 -39.92 3.12
CA TYR A 1192 -15.41 -38.61 3.50
C TYR A 1192 -16.47 -37.57 3.13
N LEU A 1193 -17.25 -37.15 4.14
CA LEU A 1193 -18.22 -36.07 4.01
C LEU A 1193 -17.56 -34.76 4.41
N LYS A 1194 -17.43 -33.82 3.47
CA LYS A 1194 -16.92 -32.47 3.72
C LYS A 1194 -18.10 -31.50 3.78
N VAL A 1195 -18.14 -30.65 4.81
CA VAL A 1195 -19.19 -29.64 5.03
C VAL A 1195 -18.53 -28.31 5.38
N VAL A 1196 -18.99 -27.23 4.74
CA VAL A 1196 -18.54 -25.86 4.96
C VAL A 1196 -19.72 -25.04 5.47
N ASN A 1197 -19.64 -24.48 6.68
CA ASN A 1197 -20.60 -23.54 7.23
C ASN A 1197 -20.01 -22.12 7.17
N ILE A 1198 -20.57 -21.27 6.31
CA ILE A 1198 -20.06 -19.88 6.12
C ILE A 1198 -20.65 -18.89 7.13
N ASN A 1199 -21.59 -19.34 7.97
CA ASN A 1199 -22.37 -18.48 8.87
C ASN A 1199 -21.56 -18.02 10.08
N ALA A 1200 -21.89 -16.82 10.58
CA ALA A 1200 -21.44 -16.31 11.88
C ALA A 1200 -22.02 -17.08 13.08
N SER A 1201 -23.04 -17.91 12.85
CA SER A 1201 -23.73 -18.73 13.86
C SER A 1201 -23.47 -20.22 13.62
N PRO A 1202 -23.51 -21.06 14.67
CA PRO A 1202 -23.56 -22.50 14.50
C PRO A 1202 -24.80 -22.89 13.68
N ARG A 1203 -24.68 -23.92 12.84
CA ARG A 1203 -25.82 -24.45 12.06
C ARG A 1203 -26.03 -25.92 12.42
N ASN A 1204 -27.22 -26.24 12.93
CA ASN A 1204 -27.66 -27.62 13.09
C ASN A 1204 -28.10 -28.17 11.73
N ILE A 1205 -27.47 -29.26 11.29
CA ILE A 1205 -27.64 -29.85 9.97
C ILE A 1205 -27.94 -31.35 10.14
N GLN A 1206 -28.99 -31.83 9.49
CA GLN A 1206 -29.34 -33.25 9.44
C GLN A 1206 -28.57 -33.91 8.28
N ILE A 1207 -27.96 -35.06 8.55
CA ILE A 1207 -27.21 -35.87 7.60
C ILE A 1207 -27.95 -37.18 7.40
N GLN A 1208 -28.39 -37.45 6.16
CA GLN A 1208 -29.09 -38.67 5.77
C GLN A 1208 -28.24 -39.45 4.76
N ILE A 1209 -28.01 -40.74 5.02
CA ILE A 1209 -27.12 -41.59 4.23
C ILE A 1209 -27.86 -42.86 3.82
N SER A 1210 -28.31 -42.92 2.56
CA SER A 1210 -28.87 -44.14 1.96
C SER A 1210 -27.77 -45.04 1.41
N GLY A 1211 -28.10 -46.31 1.15
CA GLY A 1211 -27.17 -47.30 0.59
C GLY A 1211 -26.03 -47.77 1.52
N ALA A 1212 -25.84 -47.16 2.68
CA ALA A 1212 -24.89 -47.58 3.71
C ALA A 1212 -25.63 -48.26 4.89
N PRO A 1213 -25.77 -49.60 4.92
CA PRO A 1213 -26.67 -50.28 5.85
C PRO A 1213 -26.26 -50.14 7.33
N ARG A 1214 -24.98 -49.89 7.63
CA ARG A 1214 -24.52 -49.52 8.98
C ARG A 1214 -23.43 -48.44 8.91
N ILE A 1215 -23.71 -47.28 9.49
CA ILE A 1215 -22.70 -46.29 9.87
C ILE A 1215 -22.23 -46.62 11.29
N ARG A 1216 -20.91 -46.56 11.58
CA ARG A 1216 -20.43 -46.73 12.96
C ARG A 1216 -20.89 -45.55 13.83
N PRO A 1217 -21.28 -45.79 15.10
CA PRO A 1217 -21.78 -44.74 15.99
C PRO A 1217 -20.72 -43.74 16.45
N THR A 1218 -19.49 -43.81 15.93
CA THR A 1218 -18.41 -42.85 16.19
C THR A 1218 -17.59 -42.61 14.92
N ALA A 1219 -17.23 -41.36 14.66
CA ALA A 1219 -16.34 -40.96 13.57
C ALA A 1219 -15.23 -40.02 14.06
N GLU A 1220 -14.19 -39.93 13.24
CA GLU A 1220 -13.18 -38.87 13.31
C GLU A 1220 -13.72 -37.65 12.55
N ALA A 1221 -13.67 -36.48 13.19
CA ALA A 1221 -14.07 -35.21 12.60
C ALA A 1221 -12.85 -34.27 12.63
N VAL A 1222 -12.47 -33.70 11.48
CA VAL A 1222 -11.38 -32.72 11.39
C VAL A 1222 -12.01 -31.37 11.09
N VAL A 1223 -11.85 -30.41 12.01
CA VAL A 1223 -12.53 -29.11 11.98
C VAL A 1223 -11.51 -27.99 11.91
N LEU A 1224 -11.62 -27.13 10.89
CA LEU A 1224 -10.95 -25.83 10.82
C LEU A 1224 -12.03 -24.75 11.03
N SER A 1225 -11.83 -23.85 11.99
CA SER A 1225 -12.78 -22.78 12.31
C SER A 1225 -12.09 -21.60 13.00
N GLY A 1226 -12.79 -20.47 13.10
CA GLY A 1226 -12.34 -19.27 13.81
C GLY A 1226 -13.52 -18.48 14.38
N LEU A 1227 -13.19 -17.34 14.99
CA LEU A 1227 -14.16 -16.38 15.55
C LEU A 1227 -14.50 -15.26 14.56
N SER A 1228 -13.61 -15.01 13.59
CA SER A 1228 -13.75 -13.97 12.55
C SER A 1228 -13.32 -14.48 11.19
N LEU A 1229 -13.96 -14.00 10.12
CA LEU A 1229 -13.51 -14.18 8.73
C LEU A 1229 -12.08 -13.65 8.49
N GLU A 1230 -11.63 -12.70 9.31
CA GLU A 1230 -10.28 -12.12 9.25
C GLU A 1230 -9.22 -12.92 10.04
N ASP A 1231 -9.60 -14.00 10.73
CA ASP A 1231 -8.63 -14.84 11.45
C ASP A 1231 -7.64 -15.47 10.46
N THR A 1232 -6.33 -15.32 10.73
CA THR A 1232 -5.26 -15.83 9.86
C THR A 1232 -4.03 -16.27 10.63
N ASN A 1233 -3.06 -16.85 9.93
CA ASN A 1233 -1.73 -17.22 10.40
C ASN A 1233 -0.69 -16.20 9.91
N SER A 1234 0.43 -16.07 10.63
CA SER A 1234 1.57 -15.23 10.25
C SER A 1234 2.91 -15.86 10.69
N ILE A 1235 4.06 -15.25 10.41
CA ILE A 1235 5.36 -15.70 10.93
C ILE A 1235 5.38 -15.69 12.47
N GLU A 1236 4.75 -14.68 13.08
CA GLU A 1236 4.66 -14.52 14.53
C GLU A 1236 3.62 -15.45 15.17
N LYS A 1237 2.59 -15.82 14.41
CA LYS A 1237 1.51 -16.73 14.83
C LYS A 1237 1.23 -17.80 13.76
N PRO A 1238 2.15 -18.75 13.53
CA PRO A 1238 2.08 -19.68 12.40
C PRO A 1238 1.05 -20.81 12.58
N LYS A 1239 0.35 -20.85 13.72
CA LYS A 1239 -0.61 -21.88 14.12
C LYS A 1239 -1.82 -21.30 14.87
N ASN A 1240 -2.24 -20.08 14.52
CA ASN A 1240 -3.40 -19.39 15.10
C ASN A 1240 -4.71 -20.07 14.68
N VAL A 1241 -4.83 -20.37 13.38
CA VAL A 1241 -5.98 -21.01 12.73
C VAL A 1241 -5.47 -22.31 12.10
N ILE A 1242 -5.72 -23.43 12.77
CA ILE A 1242 -5.29 -24.78 12.35
C ILE A 1242 -6.40 -25.81 12.58
N PRO A 1243 -6.41 -26.94 11.83
CA PRO A 1243 -7.41 -27.98 12.03
C PRO A 1243 -7.25 -28.66 13.39
N ARG A 1244 -8.39 -29.07 13.96
CA ARG A 1244 -8.48 -29.84 15.20
C ARG A 1244 -9.19 -31.16 14.91
N THR A 1245 -8.63 -32.27 15.41
CA THR A 1245 -9.27 -33.59 15.29
C THR A 1245 -10.11 -33.87 16.53
N GLU A 1246 -11.39 -34.16 16.31
CA GLU A 1246 -12.38 -34.48 17.31
C GLU A 1246 -12.93 -35.90 17.11
N LYS A 1247 -13.49 -36.48 18.18
CA LYS A 1247 -14.22 -37.75 18.11
C LYS A 1247 -15.70 -37.50 18.27
N TRP A 1248 -16.44 -37.54 17.16
CA TRP A 1248 -17.89 -37.44 17.19
C TRP A 1248 -18.51 -38.80 17.55
N ILE A 1249 -19.57 -38.78 18.34
CA ILE A 1249 -20.28 -39.98 18.85
C ILE A 1249 -21.78 -39.89 18.51
N GLY A 1250 -22.54 -40.97 18.72
CA GLY A 1250 -23.98 -41.00 18.49
C GLY A 1250 -24.37 -40.80 17.02
N LEU A 1251 -23.56 -41.32 16.10
CA LEU A 1251 -23.80 -41.25 14.65
C LEU A 1251 -24.64 -42.45 14.17
N SER A 1252 -25.26 -42.30 13.01
CA SER A 1252 -26.29 -43.20 12.46
C SER A 1252 -26.33 -43.05 10.93
N ALA A 1253 -27.22 -43.76 10.24
CA ALA A 1253 -27.55 -43.47 8.84
C ALA A 1253 -28.41 -42.19 8.69
N ASP A 1254 -29.10 -41.78 9.75
CA ASP A 1254 -29.75 -40.46 9.89
C ASP A 1254 -29.35 -39.85 11.24
N PHE A 1255 -28.75 -38.65 11.24
CA PHE A 1255 -28.35 -37.93 12.45
C PHE A 1255 -28.24 -36.42 12.24
N THR A 1256 -28.52 -35.63 13.29
CA THR A 1256 -28.32 -34.16 13.28
C THR A 1256 -27.08 -33.78 14.08
N ARG A 1257 -26.24 -32.88 13.55
CA ARG A 1257 -25.08 -32.32 14.24
C ARG A 1257 -25.02 -30.81 14.06
N GLU A 1258 -24.48 -30.13 15.07
CA GLU A 1258 -24.16 -28.71 14.99
C GLU A 1258 -22.77 -28.53 14.36
N PHE A 1259 -22.69 -27.71 13.33
CA PHE A 1259 -21.44 -27.31 12.69
C PHE A 1259 -21.08 -25.89 13.17
N PRO A 1260 -19.85 -25.64 13.67
CA PRO A 1260 -19.47 -24.35 14.25
C PRO A 1260 -19.60 -23.18 13.26
N PRO A 1261 -19.61 -21.92 13.75
CA PRO A 1261 -19.43 -20.73 12.90
C PRO A 1261 -18.18 -20.83 12.04
N TYR A 1262 -18.22 -20.21 10.86
CA TYR A 1262 -17.07 -20.03 9.96
C TYR A 1262 -16.16 -21.27 9.86
N SER A 1263 -16.76 -22.43 9.58
CA SER A 1263 -16.09 -23.73 9.73
C SER A 1263 -16.06 -24.57 8.46
N ILE A 1264 -15.00 -25.37 8.38
CA ILE A 1264 -14.80 -26.46 7.42
C ILE A 1264 -14.63 -27.72 8.25
N THR A 1265 -15.51 -28.69 8.05
CA THR A 1265 -15.52 -29.96 8.78
C THR A 1265 -15.45 -31.12 7.79
N VAL A 1266 -14.48 -32.02 7.99
CA VAL A 1266 -14.39 -33.29 7.25
C VAL A 1266 -14.70 -34.44 8.21
N LEU A 1267 -15.75 -35.21 7.91
CA LEU A 1267 -16.19 -36.37 8.68
C LEU A 1267 -15.78 -37.65 7.97
N LYS A 1268 -15.04 -38.51 8.69
CA LYS A 1268 -14.56 -39.81 8.23
C LYS A 1268 -15.50 -40.91 8.71
N LEU A 1269 -16.56 -41.13 7.95
CA LEU A 1269 -17.67 -42.01 8.28
C LEU A 1269 -17.32 -43.45 7.87
N MET A 1270 -17.08 -44.29 8.86
CA MET A 1270 -16.84 -45.72 8.66
C MET A 1270 -18.17 -46.44 8.40
N THR A 1271 -18.34 -47.02 7.20
CA THR A 1271 -19.43 -47.97 6.93
C THR A 1271 -19.09 -49.38 7.48
N LYS A 1272 -20.08 -50.29 7.47
CA LYS A 1272 -19.98 -51.70 7.88
C LYS A 1272 -21.09 -52.54 7.23
#